data_AF-A0A7X9TNQ5-F1
#
_entry.id   AF-A0A7X9TNQ5-F1
#
_cell.length_a   1.000
_cell.length_b   1.000
_cell.length_c   1.000
_cell.angle_alpha   90.00
_cell.angle_beta   90.00
_cell.angle_gamma   90.00
#
_symmetry.space_group_name_H-M   'P 1'
#
loop_
_entity.id
_entity.type
_entity.pdbx_description
1 polymer ?
#
loop_
_entity_poly.entity_id
_entity_poly.type
_entity_poly.pdbx_seq_one_letter_code
_entity_poly.pdbx_strand_id
1 'polypeptide(L)'
;MNAEDSLKLARRFIGLPLEKRQLFLQALQKEGVDFSRFPIPAGVEVEDRQAPSYAQQRMWVLWQLDPASGAYNLPGAVRLKGRLDLGALEQAFASLVARHETLRTVFRHQADERLMQVALEPSLGVEHLDLSALAAREREQAVSEAATRQSLLPFDLENGPLLRVQLLKLAAQEHVLLLTLHHIVSDGWSMNVLIDEFIRCYDAHERNAEPQLPTLPIQYGDYALWQRRWLEAGEQARQLDYWQARLGDEHPVLELPTDRPRPAVPSYRGTRHNFAIDPQLAAQLRTCAQKHNVTLFMLLLGAFNVLLHRYTGQGDIRVGVPIANRNRTEVEGLIGFFVNTQVLRTELTGQTRVNELLQSIKEHALGAQAHQELPFERLVEALKVERNLSHTPLFQVMYNHQPVVADIASVSTASGLELALVEWQARTTQFDLTLDTYEKSGTLHAALTYATDLFDAASIQRMAGHWLSLLQAMVADGEQRIGELPMLAPDEQQVLVHAWNQTARTYPTERGIHHLIEDQVHATPDAPALVFGATTLTYAQLDMRANRLAHALREEGVGPDVLVGICVERSVDMVVGLLAILKAGGAYVPLDPEYPRERLAYMIEDSGIQLLLSQRSLLPLLPVDDVEVLALDQPHGWLDSYSTQSPDVSLHALNLAYVIYTSGSTGKPKGAGNSHRALVNRLCWMQQAYGLDASDAVLQKTPFSFDVSVWEFFWPLMTGARLVVAAPGEHREPARLIETIAQQRITTLHFVPSMLQAFIHEPGVQACTQLQRIVCSGEALPLDAQLQVFAKLPQVALFNLYGPTEAAIDVTHWTCIDEGADSVPIGRPIANLGTYVLDAQLNPVPAGVSGELYLGGIGLARSYHRRPALTAERFVPSPFADGARLYRTGDRVRQRADGVIEYLGRLDHQVKLRGLRIELGEIEARLLQHPSVREAVVLVQGGKQLVAYLVLEDQAPANLKAWLLDSLPEYMVPTHIVHLAKLPVTANGKLDRKALPVPDATPQQAYAAPENALQKALAAIWSDLLGAPRIGLDDNFFELGGDSIISIQVVSRARQAGIRLSPRDLFQYQSIRSLARVATCEPASVIDQGPVTGEVMLTPVQHRFFEQAIPARQHWNQSLLLAPREALEPVRLEAALAQLINHHDALRLRFVRHPEGWQQTHAAPVTTPELWQAQAAGDAELAALCDNAQRSLDLAQGPLLGAVLVVMADGSQRLLLVVHHLVVDGVSWRILLEDLQQAYRNAALPAKTSAYQHWAQQLQAHAQTLDAQLPYWQAQTATA
;
A
#
# COMPACT_ATOMS: atom_id res chain seq x y z
N MET A 1 58.69 8.79 20.97
CA MET A 1 59.15 8.65 19.57
C MET A 1 59.15 10.03 18.96
N ASN A 2 60.24 10.49 18.33
CA ASN A 2 60.25 11.78 17.65
C ASN A 2 59.49 11.66 16.31
N ALA A 3 59.08 12.79 15.71
CA ALA A 3 58.27 12.79 14.48
C ALA A 3 58.96 12.10 13.29
N GLU A 4 60.29 12.18 13.23
CA GLU A 4 61.10 11.63 12.14
C GLU A 4 61.17 10.09 12.19
N ASP A 5 61.30 9.51 13.40
CA ASP A 5 61.29 8.07 13.63
C ASP A 5 59.89 7.48 13.39
N SER A 6 58.83 8.19 13.81
CA SER A 6 57.44 7.81 13.52
C SER A 6 57.17 7.79 12.02
N LEU A 7 57.67 8.77 11.26
CA LEU A 7 57.51 8.81 9.79
C LEU A 7 58.28 7.68 9.09
N LYS A 8 59.50 7.35 9.54
CA LYS A 8 60.27 6.21 9.03
C LYS A 8 59.53 4.89 9.25
N LEU A 9 58.95 4.71 10.42
CA LEU A 9 58.14 3.53 10.75
C LEU A 9 56.83 3.48 9.95
N ALA A 10 56.15 4.61 9.75
CA ALA A 10 54.95 4.69 8.91
C ALA A 10 55.24 4.31 7.45
N ARG A 11 56.34 4.86 6.86
CA ARG A 11 56.79 4.47 5.51
C ARG A 11 57.08 2.97 5.41
N ARG A 12 57.76 2.42 6.41
CA ARG A 12 58.05 0.99 6.45
C ARG A 12 56.77 0.17 6.55
N PHE A 13 55.82 0.56 7.40
CA PHE A 13 54.54 -0.12 7.57
C PHE A 13 53.77 -0.21 6.26
N ILE A 14 53.68 0.90 5.50
CA ILE A 14 53.01 0.90 4.21
C ILE A 14 53.65 -0.14 3.29
N GLY A 15 54.98 -0.21 3.17
CA GLY A 15 55.66 -1.18 2.31
C GLY A 15 55.58 -2.67 2.72
N LEU A 16 55.00 -3.02 3.86
CA LEU A 16 54.94 -4.41 4.34
C LEU A 16 53.77 -5.22 3.73
N PRO A 17 53.97 -6.53 3.45
CA PRO A 17 52.87 -7.47 3.21
C PRO A 17 51.88 -7.51 4.39
N LEU A 18 50.63 -7.90 4.12
CA LEU A 18 49.52 -7.86 5.10
C LEU A 18 49.85 -8.58 6.43
N GLU A 19 50.35 -9.81 6.37
CA GLU A 19 50.70 -10.59 7.56
C GLU A 19 51.75 -9.88 8.44
N LYS A 20 52.72 -9.22 7.81
CA LYS A 20 53.76 -8.44 8.52
C LYS A 20 53.22 -7.13 9.06
N ARG A 21 52.25 -6.50 8.39
CA ARG A 21 51.54 -5.30 8.89
C ARG A 21 50.79 -5.63 10.18
N GLN A 22 50.08 -6.75 10.23
CA GLN A 22 49.36 -7.21 11.43
C GLN A 22 50.31 -7.43 12.61
N LEU A 23 51.41 -8.16 12.40
CA LEU A 23 52.44 -8.37 13.43
C LEU A 23 53.07 -7.05 13.90
N PHE A 24 53.28 -6.10 12.99
CA PHE A 24 53.82 -4.79 13.31
C PHE A 24 52.86 -3.98 14.21
N LEU A 25 51.57 -3.94 13.91
CA LEU A 25 50.57 -3.27 14.76
C LEU A 25 50.43 -3.95 16.12
N GLN A 26 50.45 -5.28 16.17
CA GLN A 26 50.42 -6.03 17.44
C GLN A 26 51.65 -5.73 18.32
N ALA A 27 52.83 -5.54 17.72
CA ALA A 27 54.03 -5.16 18.45
C ALA A 27 53.92 -3.74 19.03
N LEU A 28 53.46 -2.76 18.24
CA LEU A 28 53.22 -1.40 18.72
C LEU A 28 52.18 -1.35 19.85
N GLN A 29 51.10 -2.12 19.72
CA GLN A 29 50.05 -2.18 20.75
C GLN A 29 50.59 -2.75 22.07
N LYS A 30 51.46 -3.77 22.04
CA LYS A 30 52.14 -4.31 23.23
C LYS A 30 53.04 -3.27 23.91
N GLU A 31 53.58 -2.33 23.15
CA GLU A 31 54.39 -1.21 23.64
C GLU A 31 53.55 0.01 24.04
N GLY A 32 52.22 -0.05 23.94
CA GLY A 32 51.32 1.06 24.25
C GLY A 32 51.37 2.20 23.23
N VAL A 33 51.84 1.92 22.01
CA VAL A 33 51.98 2.90 20.93
C VAL A 33 50.79 2.81 19.98
N ASP A 34 50.07 3.92 19.83
CA ASP A 34 48.90 4.04 18.97
C ASP A 34 49.30 4.43 17.54
N PHE A 35 49.22 3.47 16.61
CA PHE A 35 49.54 3.70 15.20
C PHE A 35 48.63 4.74 14.54
N SER A 36 47.42 4.95 15.05
CA SER A 36 46.55 6.00 14.53
C SER A 36 47.16 7.39 14.74
N ARG A 37 48.18 7.59 15.56
CA ARG A 37 48.87 8.89 15.72
C ARG A 37 50.07 9.06 14.82
N PHE A 38 50.39 8.06 13.99
CA PHE A 38 51.53 8.14 13.07
C PHE A 38 51.19 9.03 11.87
N PRO A 39 52.17 9.75 11.31
CA PRO A 39 51.95 10.61 10.15
C PRO A 39 51.69 9.80 8.88
N ILE A 40 50.94 10.37 7.96
CA ILE A 40 50.67 9.76 6.65
C ILE A 40 51.93 9.90 5.77
N PRO A 41 52.53 8.80 5.27
CA PRO A 41 53.73 8.89 4.45
C PRO A 41 53.42 9.27 3.00
N ALA A 42 54.02 10.36 2.52
CA ALA A 42 53.90 10.78 1.11
C ALA A 42 54.76 9.95 0.16
N GLY A 43 54.30 9.79 -1.09
CA GLY A 43 55.12 9.36 -2.23
C GLY A 43 55.68 7.94 -2.13
N VAL A 44 54.94 7.03 -1.49
CA VAL A 44 55.34 5.61 -1.43
C VAL A 44 54.96 4.95 -2.75
N GLU A 45 55.97 4.63 -3.57
CA GLU A 45 55.81 3.96 -4.87
C GLU A 45 55.43 2.49 -4.69
N VAL A 46 54.13 2.21 -4.68
CA VAL A 46 53.54 0.87 -4.63
C VAL A 46 52.39 0.78 -5.61
N GLU A 47 52.17 -0.39 -6.20
CA GLU A 47 51.17 -0.61 -7.27
C GLU A 47 49.76 -0.12 -6.87
N ASP A 48 49.39 -0.26 -5.59
CA ASP A 48 48.07 0.13 -5.09
C ASP A 48 47.90 1.63 -4.77
N ARG A 49 48.90 2.50 -4.97
CA ARG A 49 48.78 3.95 -4.66
C ARG A 49 47.64 4.62 -5.42
N GLN A 50 47.36 4.13 -6.63
CA GLN A 50 46.28 4.61 -7.48
C GLN A 50 44.91 4.05 -7.08
N ALA A 51 44.80 3.14 -6.12
CA ALA A 51 43.51 2.60 -5.74
C ALA A 51 42.64 3.70 -5.07
N PRO A 52 41.34 3.80 -5.39
CA PRO A 52 40.44 4.73 -4.72
C PRO A 52 40.29 4.41 -3.23
N SER A 53 40.00 5.45 -2.43
CA SER A 53 39.56 5.25 -1.05
C SER A 53 38.22 4.50 -1.03
N TYR A 54 37.87 3.85 0.07
CA TYR A 54 36.57 3.16 0.18
C TYR A 54 35.38 4.12 0.01
N ALA A 55 35.54 5.38 0.41
CA ALA A 55 34.53 6.42 0.23
C ALA A 55 34.36 6.78 -1.26
N GLN A 56 35.46 6.91 -2.01
CA GLN A 56 35.40 7.13 -3.46
C GLN A 56 34.82 5.92 -4.21
N GLN A 57 35.14 4.69 -3.79
CA GLN A 57 34.53 3.48 -4.37
C GLN A 57 33.00 3.50 -4.25
N ARG A 58 32.47 3.93 -3.10
CA ARG A 58 31.02 4.10 -2.92
C ARG A 58 30.44 5.14 -3.88
N MET A 59 31.07 6.31 -4.01
CA MET A 59 30.61 7.35 -4.94
C MET A 59 30.63 6.87 -6.39
N TRP A 60 31.63 6.07 -6.76
CA TRP A 60 31.69 5.42 -8.07
C TRP A 60 30.52 4.46 -8.29
N VAL A 61 30.21 3.59 -7.33
CA VAL A 61 29.06 2.67 -7.42
C VAL A 61 27.74 3.45 -7.55
N LEU A 62 27.56 4.52 -6.77
CA LEU A 62 26.36 5.36 -6.85
C LEU A 62 26.23 6.06 -8.21
N TRP A 63 27.35 6.51 -8.79
CA TRP A 63 27.38 7.05 -10.13
C TRP A 63 27.06 6.00 -11.19
N GLN A 64 27.55 4.75 -11.07
CA GLN A 64 27.21 3.67 -12.00
C GLN A 64 25.73 3.29 -11.99
N LEU A 65 25.04 3.46 -10.85
CA LEU A 65 23.60 3.21 -10.74
C LEU A 65 22.76 4.24 -11.50
N ASP A 66 23.21 5.49 -11.55
CA ASP A 66 22.56 6.57 -12.31
C ASP A 66 23.58 7.63 -12.78
N PRO A 67 24.28 7.39 -13.90
CA PRO A 67 25.32 8.32 -14.40
C PRO A 67 24.77 9.68 -14.83
N ALA A 68 23.46 9.79 -15.05
CA ALA A 68 22.79 11.02 -15.43
C ALA A 68 22.41 11.89 -14.21
N SER A 69 22.62 11.40 -12.99
CA SER A 69 22.24 12.08 -11.76
C SER A 69 23.14 13.27 -11.43
N GLY A 70 22.52 14.40 -11.08
CA GLY A 70 23.19 15.53 -10.43
C GLY A 70 23.22 15.45 -8.90
N ALA A 71 22.74 14.36 -8.29
CA ALA A 71 22.51 14.26 -6.84
C ALA A 71 23.80 14.42 -6.00
N TYR A 72 24.95 14.07 -6.54
CA TYR A 72 26.26 14.17 -5.88
C TYR A 72 27.13 15.30 -6.44
N ASN A 73 26.51 16.31 -7.05
CA ASN A 73 27.20 17.55 -7.40
C ASN A 73 27.25 18.47 -6.18
N LEU A 74 28.40 19.13 -5.99
CA LEU A 74 28.65 20.16 -4.98
C LEU A 74 28.70 21.53 -5.68
N PRO A 75 27.55 22.19 -5.89
CA PRO A 75 27.47 23.53 -6.45
C PRO A 75 27.83 24.60 -5.42
N GLY A 76 28.51 25.65 -5.88
CA GLY A 76 28.80 26.87 -5.17
C GLY A 76 28.67 28.07 -6.10
N ALA A 77 28.22 29.20 -5.57
CA ALA A 77 28.06 30.43 -6.33
C ALA A 77 28.61 31.61 -5.52
N VAL A 78 29.47 32.40 -6.14
CA VAL A 78 30.13 33.55 -5.53
C VAL A 78 29.92 34.79 -6.40
N ARG A 79 29.31 35.83 -5.83
CA ARG A 79 29.17 37.13 -6.47
C ARG A 79 30.46 37.92 -6.28
N LEU A 80 30.98 38.45 -7.39
CA LEU A 80 32.21 39.23 -7.46
C LEU A 80 31.84 40.68 -7.78
N LYS A 81 32.20 41.62 -6.89
CA LYS A 81 32.00 43.06 -7.09
C LYS A 81 33.33 43.80 -7.11
N GLY A 82 33.60 44.55 -8.18
CA GLY A 82 34.84 45.28 -8.39
C GLY A 82 35.47 45.00 -9.76
N ARG A 83 36.71 45.49 -9.96
CA ARG A 83 37.46 45.25 -11.20
C ARG A 83 38.01 43.82 -11.18
N LEU A 84 37.48 42.97 -12.08
CA LEU A 84 37.92 41.59 -12.24
C LEU A 84 39.00 41.50 -13.34
N ASP A 85 40.13 40.87 -13.02
CA ASP A 85 41.14 40.46 -14.00
C ASP A 85 40.88 39.00 -14.41
N LEU A 86 40.45 38.81 -15.66
CA LEU A 86 40.13 37.47 -16.17
C LEU A 86 41.36 36.57 -16.29
N GLY A 87 42.52 37.13 -16.66
CA GLY A 87 43.75 36.36 -16.78
C GLY A 87 44.23 35.86 -15.42
N ALA A 88 44.13 36.70 -14.38
CA ALA A 88 44.43 36.30 -13.00
C ALA A 88 43.45 35.22 -12.50
N LEU A 89 42.16 35.31 -12.85
CA LEU A 89 41.15 34.31 -12.49
C LEU A 89 41.45 32.95 -13.12
N GLU A 90 41.74 32.90 -14.42
CA GLU A 90 42.08 31.67 -15.14
C GLU A 90 43.38 31.04 -14.60
N GLN A 91 44.42 31.86 -14.37
CA GLN A 91 45.69 31.40 -13.80
C GLN A 91 45.55 30.93 -12.35
N ALA A 92 44.65 31.52 -11.57
CA ALA A 92 44.36 31.07 -10.21
C ALA A 92 43.78 29.66 -10.21
N PHE A 93 42.81 29.37 -11.07
CA PHE A 93 42.29 28.00 -11.21
C PHE A 93 43.34 27.03 -11.76
N ALA A 94 44.15 27.43 -12.74
CA ALA A 94 45.23 26.61 -13.24
C ALA A 94 46.23 26.23 -12.12
N SER A 95 46.52 27.17 -11.22
CA SER A 95 47.39 26.94 -10.05
C SER A 95 46.77 25.94 -9.07
N LEU A 96 45.46 26.04 -8.82
CA LEU A 96 44.73 25.09 -7.95
C LEU A 96 44.71 23.68 -8.53
N VAL A 97 44.41 23.53 -9.83
CA VAL A 97 44.38 22.24 -10.51
C VAL A 97 45.77 21.60 -10.57
N ALA A 98 46.82 22.41 -10.73
CA ALA A 98 48.20 21.91 -10.67
C ALA A 98 48.61 21.46 -9.26
N ARG A 99 48.14 22.18 -8.22
CA ARG A 99 48.50 21.94 -6.81
C ARG A 99 47.79 20.72 -6.21
N HIS A 100 46.50 20.52 -6.48
CA HIS A 100 45.70 19.44 -5.92
C HIS A 100 45.44 18.34 -6.95
N GLU A 101 46.08 17.17 -6.78
CA GLU A 101 45.94 16.05 -7.72
C GLU A 101 44.47 15.63 -7.93
N THR A 102 43.63 15.71 -6.89
CA THR A 102 42.22 15.32 -6.94
C THR A 102 41.42 16.10 -7.99
N LEU A 103 41.74 17.37 -8.24
CA LEU A 103 40.99 18.23 -9.19
C LEU A 103 41.20 17.84 -10.65
N ARG A 104 42.26 17.06 -10.93
CA ARG A 104 42.59 16.50 -12.24
C ARG A 104 42.50 14.97 -12.26
N THR A 105 41.89 14.36 -11.24
CA THR A 105 41.76 12.91 -11.13
C THR A 105 40.47 12.42 -11.79
N VAL A 106 40.57 11.35 -12.56
CA VAL A 106 39.45 10.56 -13.11
C VAL A 106 39.54 9.11 -12.62
N PHE A 107 38.46 8.35 -12.78
CA PHE A 107 38.33 6.98 -12.26
C PHE A 107 38.14 6.02 -13.43
N ARG A 108 39.09 5.10 -13.65
CA ARG A 108 39.10 4.19 -14.81
C ARG A 108 39.36 2.75 -14.39
N HIS A 109 38.72 1.81 -15.06
CA HIS A 109 39.07 0.39 -14.96
C HIS A 109 40.38 0.08 -15.69
N GLN A 110 41.22 -0.77 -15.09
CA GLN A 110 42.33 -1.41 -15.78
C GLN A 110 41.85 -2.63 -16.59
N ALA A 111 42.74 -3.21 -17.39
CA ALA A 111 42.45 -4.42 -18.17
C ALA A 111 42.06 -5.65 -17.30
N ASP A 112 42.36 -5.60 -15.99
CA ASP A 112 41.99 -6.61 -15.00
C ASP A 112 40.76 -6.23 -14.16
N GLU A 113 39.97 -5.27 -14.64
CA GLU A 113 38.75 -4.74 -14.00
C GLU A 113 38.98 -3.95 -12.70
N ARG A 114 40.22 -3.74 -12.25
CA ARG A 114 40.48 -2.90 -11.06
C ARG A 114 40.21 -1.41 -11.34
N LEU A 115 39.42 -0.78 -10.48
CA LEU A 115 39.18 0.67 -10.52
C LEU A 115 40.39 1.44 -9.96
N MET A 116 40.89 2.42 -10.73
CA MET A 116 42.06 3.24 -10.39
C MET A 116 41.78 4.73 -10.54
N GLN A 117 42.37 5.53 -9.64
CA GLN A 117 42.48 6.98 -9.73
C GLN A 117 43.62 7.33 -10.69
N VAL A 118 43.30 8.07 -11.75
CA VAL A 118 44.25 8.49 -12.77
C VAL A 118 44.29 10.02 -12.82
N ALA A 119 45.42 10.60 -12.42
CA ALA A 119 45.62 12.04 -12.51
C ALA A 119 46.03 12.43 -13.94
N LEU A 120 45.18 13.22 -14.62
CA LEU A 120 45.42 13.73 -15.97
C LEU A 120 46.32 14.98 -15.97
N GLU A 121 46.75 15.41 -17.16
CA GLU A 121 47.42 16.71 -17.32
C GLU A 121 46.48 17.86 -16.91
N PRO A 122 46.97 18.88 -16.19
CA PRO A 122 46.15 20.00 -15.74
C PRO A 122 45.47 20.73 -16.92
N SER A 123 44.14 20.66 -17.00
CA SER A 123 43.33 21.44 -17.93
C SER A 123 41.99 21.79 -17.31
N LEU A 124 41.63 23.08 -17.36
CA LEU A 124 40.32 23.57 -16.93
C LEU A 124 39.93 24.76 -17.79
N GLY A 125 38.76 24.68 -18.43
CA GLY A 125 38.16 25.81 -19.12
C GLY A 125 37.23 26.60 -18.18
N VAL A 126 37.30 27.92 -18.24
CA VAL A 126 36.30 28.81 -17.63
C VAL A 126 35.27 29.18 -18.70
N GLU A 127 34.00 28.81 -18.50
CA GLU A 127 32.92 29.19 -19.41
C GLU A 127 32.48 30.62 -19.11
N HIS A 128 32.38 31.49 -20.11
CA HIS A 128 31.94 32.88 -19.94
C HIS A 128 30.55 33.09 -20.53
N LEU A 129 29.63 33.67 -19.75
CA LEU A 129 28.30 34.06 -20.21
C LEU A 129 28.03 35.52 -19.88
N ASP A 130 27.78 36.34 -20.90
CA ASP A 130 27.44 37.76 -20.71
C ASP A 130 25.92 37.93 -20.59
N LEU A 131 25.45 38.30 -19.39
CA LEU A 131 24.05 38.58 -19.05
C LEU A 131 23.79 40.09 -18.92
N SER A 132 24.78 40.95 -19.20
CA SER A 132 24.68 42.40 -18.94
C SER A 132 23.65 43.11 -19.84
N ALA A 133 23.24 42.49 -20.94
CA ALA A 133 22.20 42.99 -21.84
C ALA A 133 20.77 42.78 -21.32
N LEU A 134 20.57 41.91 -20.31
CA LEU A 134 19.25 41.61 -19.75
C LEU A 134 18.77 42.69 -18.76
N ALA A 135 17.45 42.82 -18.57
CA ALA A 135 16.93 43.68 -17.51
C ALA A 135 17.33 43.15 -16.12
N ALA A 136 17.42 44.01 -15.10
CA ALA A 136 17.94 43.62 -13.79
C ALA A 136 17.19 42.43 -13.14
N ARG A 137 15.86 42.38 -13.27
CA ARG A 137 15.03 41.27 -12.77
C ARG A 137 15.29 39.97 -13.55
N GLU A 138 15.47 40.07 -14.86
CA GLU A 138 15.77 38.94 -15.74
C GLU A 138 17.18 38.41 -15.51
N ARG A 139 18.15 39.28 -15.14
CA ARG A 139 19.51 38.89 -14.78
C ARG A 139 19.56 37.97 -13.57
N GLU A 140 18.90 38.35 -12.47
CA GLU A 140 18.88 37.51 -11.26
C GLU A 140 18.18 36.17 -11.49
N GLN A 141 17.12 36.16 -12.29
CA GLN A 141 16.47 34.92 -12.71
C GLN A 141 17.41 34.05 -13.56
N ALA A 142 18.10 34.63 -14.54
CA ALA A 142 19.06 33.93 -15.38
C ALA A 142 20.26 33.37 -14.58
N VAL A 143 20.72 34.08 -13.54
CA VAL A 143 21.74 33.57 -12.60
C VAL A 143 21.24 32.32 -11.88
N SER A 144 20.01 32.35 -11.36
CA SER A 144 19.39 31.21 -10.66
C SER A 144 19.18 30.01 -11.58
N GLU A 145 18.75 30.26 -12.83
CA GLU A 145 18.58 29.24 -13.86
C GLU A 145 19.93 28.62 -14.27
N ALA A 146 20.97 29.45 -14.45
CA ALA A 146 22.32 28.98 -14.75
C ALA A 146 22.91 28.14 -13.61
N ALA A 147 22.78 28.60 -12.35
CA ALA A 147 23.21 27.85 -11.17
C ALA A 147 22.48 26.51 -11.05
N THR A 148 21.15 26.51 -11.22
CA THR A 148 20.35 25.29 -11.18
C THR A 148 20.75 24.31 -12.29
N ARG A 149 20.88 24.80 -13.53
CA ARG A 149 21.34 23.98 -14.67
C ARG A 149 22.72 23.38 -14.41
N GLN A 150 23.68 24.18 -13.94
CA GLN A 150 25.03 23.69 -13.67
C GLN A 150 25.05 22.64 -12.54
N SER A 151 24.22 22.84 -11.50
CA SER A 151 24.10 21.92 -10.37
C SER A 151 23.53 20.55 -10.74
N LEU A 152 22.66 20.49 -11.76
CA LEU A 152 22.00 19.26 -12.19
C LEU A 152 22.71 18.54 -13.35
N LEU A 153 23.54 19.25 -14.12
CA LEU A 153 24.28 18.65 -15.22
C LEU A 153 25.21 17.55 -14.68
N PRO A 154 25.17 16.31 -15.19
CA PRO A 154 25.97 15.20 -14.67
C PRO A 154 27.46 15.37 -14.97
N PHE A 155 28.30 14.69 -14.18
CA PHE A 155 29.72 14.51 -14.47
C PHE A 155 29.99 13.12 -15.06
N ASP A 156 30.95 13.05 -15.97
CA ASP A 156 31.57 11.80 -16.41
C ASP A 156 32.81 11.54 -15.54
N LEU A 157 32.74 10.52 -14.68
CA LEU A 157 33.82 10.18 -13.75
C LEU A 157 35.04 9.55 -14.42
N GLU A 158 34.90 9.02 -15.64
CA GLU A 158 35.95 8.36 -16.39
C GLU A 158 36.82 9.32 -17.20
N ASN A 159 36.19 10.40 -17.69
CA ASN A 159 36.81 11.33 -18.62
C ASN A 159 37.04 12.72 -18.03
N GLY A 160 36.27 13.13 -17.03
CA GLY A 160 36.38 14.46 -16.41
C GLY A 160 36.15 15.61 -17.39
N PRO A 161 36.52 16.85 -17.02
CA PRO A 161 37.00 17.26 -15.70
C PRO A 161 35.92 17.18 -14.63
N LEU A 162 36.30 16.94 -13.37
CA LEU A 162 35.38 16.81 -12.22
C LEU A 162 35.18 18.12 -11.44
N LEU A 163 35.58 19.23 -12.07
CA LEU A 163 35.36 20.62 -11.67
C LEU A 163 34.84 21.37 -12.91
N ARG A 164 33.76 22.12 -12.74
CA ARG A 164 33.22 23.05 -13.73
C ARG A 164 33.20 24.47 -13.17
N VAL A 165 33.67 25.41 -13.97
CA VAL A 165 33.74 26.83 -13.63
C VAL A 165 33.04 27.65 -14.70
N GLN A 166 32.07 28.47 -14.30
CA GLN A 166 31.36 29.37 -15.19
C GLN A 166 31.32 30.79 -14.60
N LEU A 167 31.72 31.79 -15.38
CA LEU A 167 31.67 33.19 -15.03
C LEU A 167 30.51 33.89 -15.76
N LEU A 168 29.53 34.36 -14.99
CA LEU A 168 28.41 35.14 -15.45
C LEU A 168 28.73 36.63 -15.29
N LYS A 169 28.74 37.40 -16.39
CA LYS A 169 28.94 38.86 -16.33
C LYS A 169 27.59 39.56 -16.25
N LEU A 170 27.33 40.27 -15.14
CA LEU A 170 26.07 41.01 -14.91
C LEU A 170 26.20 42.50 -15.24
N ALA A 171 27.38 43.07 -15.05
CA ALA A 171 27.75 44.44 -15.40
C ALA A 171 29.29 44.54 -15.54
N ALA A 172 29.82 45.74 -15.85
CA ALA A 172 31.26 45.95 -16.01
C ALA A 172 32.10 45.60 -14.76
N GLN A 173 31.53 45.73 -13.56
CA GLN A 173 32.19 45.44 -12.28
C GLN A 173 31.37 44.48 -11.41
N GLU A 174 30.45 43.73 -12.01
CA GLU A 174 29.62 42.77 -11.27
C GLU A 174 29.53 41.46 -12.04
N HIS A 175 29.95 40.38 -11.39
CA HIS A 175 29.98 39.04 -11.95
C HIS A 175 29.48 38.01 -10.93
N VAL A 176 29.09 36.83 -11.39
CA VAL A 176 28.81 35.66 -10.55
C VAL A 176 29.64 34.49 -11.06
N LEU A 177 30.46 33.92 -10.19
CA LEU A 177 31.27 32.74 -10.45
C LEU A 177 30.52 31.51 -9.92
N LEU A 178 30.13 30.62 -10.82
CA LEU A 178 29.54 29.33 -10.51
C LEU A 178 30.63 28.25 -10.54
N LEU A 179 30.73 27.50 -9.44
CA LEU A 179 31.71 26.45 -9.20
C LEU A 179 30.97 25.17 -8.87
N THR A 180 31.13 24.12 -9.67
CA THR A 180 30.50 22.83 -9.36
C THR A 180 31.56 21.74 -9.41
N LEU A 181 31.64 20.93 -8.36
CA LEU A 181 32.52 19.76 -8.29
C LEU A 181 31.71 18.49 -8.10
N HIS A 182 32.22 17.32 -8.51
CA HIS A 182 31.62 16.06 -8.09
C HIS A 182 32.07 15.69 -6.66
N HIS A 183 31.18 15.14 -5.84
CA HIS A 183 31.47 14.80 -4.43
C HIS A 183 32.58 13.74 -4.28
N ILE A 184 32.91 12.98 -5.34
CA ILE A 184 34.00 11.99 -5.32
C ILE A 184 35.41 12.63 -5.21
N VAL A 185 35.58 13.89 -5.61
CA VAL A 185 36.87 14.61 -5.58
C VAL A 185 36.91 15.75 -4.57
N SER A 186 35.79 16.04 -3.89
CA SER A 186 35.64 17.19 -3.00
C SER A 186 34.57 16.94 -1.93
N ASP A 187 34.56 17.74 -0.88
CA ASP A 187 33.55 17.74 0.18
C ASP A 187 33.27 19.17 0.67
N GLY A 188 32.33 19.33 1.60
CA GLY A 188 31.97 20.65 2.14
C GLY A 188 33.15 21.39 2.78
N TRP A 189 34.10 20.68 3.39
CA TRP A 189 35.32 21.29 3.94
C TRP A 189 36.27 21.75 2.82
N SER A 190 36.43 20.93 1.78
CA SER A 190 37.25 21.25 0.60
C SER A 190 36.80 22.53 -0.10
N MET A 191 35.50 22.85 -0.07
CA MET A 191 35.00 24.11 -0.63
C MET A 191 35.60 25.34 0.04
N ASN A 192 35.79 25.31 1.37
CA ASN A 192 36.41 26.42 2.09
C ASN A 192 37.90 26.55 1.74
N VAL A 193 38.61 25.42 1.61
CA VAL A 193 40.02 25.38 1.18
C VAL A 193 40.16 25.93 -0.24
N LEU A 194 39.28 25.50 -1.15
CA LEU A 194 39.28 25.94 -2.54
C LEU A 194 39.07 27.46 -2.64
N ILE A 195 38.15 28.04 -1.86
CA ILE A 195 37.89 29.48 -1.86
C ILE A 195 39.08 30.26 -1.29
N ASP A 196 39.66 29.85 -0.14
CA ASP A 196 40.82 30.54 0.45
C ASP A 196 42.04 30.51 -0.48
N GLU A 197 42.38 29.33 -1.02
CA GLU A 197 43.52 29.21 -1.92
C GLU A 197 43.26 29.92 -3.26
N PHE A 198 42.02 29.94 -3.78
CA PHE A 198 41.65 30.71 -4.96
C PHE A 198 41.95 32.21 -4.78
N ILE A 199 41.54 32.79 -3.66
CA ILE A 199 41.76 34.22 -3.37
C ILE A 199 43.25 34.54 -3.36
N ARG A 200 44.06 33.71 -2.70
CA ARG A 200 45.52 33.90 -2.61
C ARG A 200 46.20 33.76 -3.96
N CYS A 201 45.78 32.79 -4.78
CA CYS A 201 46.29 32.62 -6.14
C CYS A 201 45.90 33.80 -7.03
N TYR A 202 44.65 34.26 -6.97
CA TYR A 202 44.17 35.41 -7.73
C TYR A 202 44.98 36.67 -7.40
N ASP A 203 45.16 36.96 -6.10
CA ASP A 203 45.95 38.09 -5.61
C ASP A 203 47.40 38.08 -6.11
N ALA A 204 48.02 36.89 -6.20
CA ALA A 204 49.38 36.75 -6.67
C ALA A 204 49.48 37.01 -8.18
N HIS A 205 48.60 36.38 -8.97
CA HIS A 205 48.60 36.50 -10.43
C HIS A 205 48.21 37.91 -10.91
N GLU A 206 47.29 38.57 -10.23
CA GLU A 206 46.97 39.97 -10.53
C GLU A 206 48.19 40.90 -10.34
N ARG A 207 49.06 40.58 -9.38
CA ARG A 207 50.33 41.29 -9.15
C ARG A 207 51.49 40.75 -10.00
N ASN A 208 51.23 39.82 -10.91
CA ASN A 208 52.25 39.09 -11.68
C ASN A 208 53.33 38.45 -10.80
N ALA A 209 52.92 37.85 -9.67
CA ALA A 209 53.77 37.15 -8.71
C ALA A 209 53.36 35.68 -8.57
N GLU A 210 54.27 34.83 -8.10
CA GLU A 210 53.94 33.43 -7.82
C GLU A 210 53.13 33.30 -6.50
N PRO A 211 52.05 32.48 -6.48
CA PRO A 211 51.27 32.22 -5.28
C PRO A 211 52.12 31.63 -4.14
N GLN A 212 52.06 32.26 -2.97
CA GLN A 212 52.75 31.79 -1.75
C GLN A 212 51.77 30.97 -0.89
N LEU A 213 51.74 29.65 -1.11
CA LEU A 213 50.92 28.71 -0.35
C LEU A 213 51.82 27.72 0.42
N PRO A 214 51.42 27.26 1.63
CA PRO A 214 52.15 26.20 2.33
C PRO A 214 52.29 24.95 1.46
N THR A 215 53.44 24.26 1.54
CA THR A 215 53.62 22.99 0.83
C THR A 215 52.64 21.94 1.36
N LEU A 216 51.94 21.24 0.47
CA LEU A 216 51.09 20.12 0.86
C LEU A 216 51.96 18.94 1.31
N PRO A 217 51.79 18.41 2.53
CA PRO A 217 52.63 17.32 3.03
C PRO A 217 52.32 15.98 2.36
N ILE A 218 51.10 15.81 1.82
CA ILE A 218 50.60 14.61 1.14
C ILE A 218 49.63 14.99 0.02
N GLN A 219 49.33 14.04 -0.88
CA GLN A 219 48.21 14.11 -1.83
C GLN A 219 47.11 13.10 -1.46
N TYR A 220 45.91 13.23 -2.04
CA TYR A 220 44.77 12.37 -1.69
C TYR A 220 45.04 10.87 -1.95
N GLY A 221 45.80 10.53 -2.99
CA GLY A 221 46.22 9.15 -3.25
C GLY A 221 47.07 8.55 -2.11
N ASP A 222 47.89 9.37 -1.44
CA ASP A 222 48.69 8.91 -0.29
C ASP A 222 47.79 8.62 0.91
N TYR A 223 46.75 9.44 1.13
CA TYR A 223 45.73 9.19 2.16
C TYR A 223 44.94 7.91 1.88
N ALA A 224 44.47 7.71 0.63
CA ALA A 224 43.71 6.52 0.24
C ALA A 224 44.52 5.23 0.46
N LEU A 225 45.81 5.24 0.08
CA LEU A 225 46.73 4.13 0.31
C LEU A 225 46.93 3.84 1.80
N TRP A 226 47.20 4.88 2.60
CA TRP A 226 47.40 4.75 4.04
C TRP A 226 46.15 4.19 4.73
N GLN A 227 44.96 4.74 4.43
CA GLN A 227 43.70 4.33 5.01
C GLN A 227 43.44 2.84 4.75
N ARG A 228 43.55 2.40 3.50
CA ARG A 228 43.33 1.00 3.12
C ARG A 228 44.30 0.07 3.86
N ARG A 229 45.60 0.40 3.85
CA ARG A 229 46.60 -0.48 4.44
C ARG A 229 46.50 -0.57 5.96
N TRP A 230 46.07 0.50 6.61
CA TRP A 230 45.81 0.51 8.05
C TRP A 230 44.55 -0.30 8.40
N LEU A 231 43.44 -0.10 7.68
CA LEU A 231 42.19 -0.82 7.88
C LEU A 231 42.35 -2.34 7.67
N GLU A 232 42.97 -2.76 6.57
CA GLU A 232 43.25 -4.18 6.27
C GLU A 232 44.09 -4.88 7.34
N ALA A 233 44.98 -4.13 8.01
CA ALA A 233 45.91 -4.66 9.00
C ALA A 233 45.27 -4.98 10.37
N GLY A 234 43.94 -4.89 10.48
CA GLY A 234 43.17 -5.35 11.64
C GLY A 234 42.19 -4.32 12.18
N GLU A 235 42.38 -3.03 11.89
CA GLU A 235 41.51 -1.96 12.41
C GLU A 235 40.09 -2.06 11.85
N GLN A 236 39.93 -2.51 10.60
CA GLN A 236 38.61 -2.76 10.01
C GLN A 236 37.82 -3.78 10.83
N ALA A 237 38.43 -4.90 11.21
CA ALA A 237 37.75 -5.96 11.96
C ALA A 237 37.31 -5.45 13.35
N ARG A 238 38.21 -4.76 14.06
CA ARG A 238 37.91 -4.18 15.39
C ARG A 238 36.72 -3.23 15.36
N GLN A 239 36.66 -2.33 14.37
CA GLN A 239 35.54 -1.40 14.26
C GLN A 239 34.27 -2.07 13.75
N LEU A 240 34.40 -3.07 12.88
CA LEU A 240 33.25 -3.82 12.38
C LEU A 240 32.56 -4.61 13.49
N ASP A 241 33.33 -5.27 14.38
CA ASP A 241 32.79 -5.99 15.54
C ASP A 241 31.94 -5.06 16.42
N TYR A 242 32.41 -3.83 16.66
CA TYR A 242 31.66 -2.81 17.39
C TYR A 242 30.35 -2.46 16.68
N TRP A 243 30.41 -2.12 15.39
CA TRP A 243 29.23 -1.68 14.65
C TRP A 243 28.19 -2.79 14.45
N GLN A 244 28.61 -4.03 14.24
CA GLN A 244 27.72 -5.19 14.16
C GLN A 244 27.02 -5.44 15.51
N ALA A 245 27.78 -5.44 16.61
CA ALA A 245 27.19 -5.56 17.96
C ALA A 245 26.22 -4.41 18.27
N ARG A 246 26.52 -3.20 17.79
CA ARG A 246 25.73 -1.99 18.06
C ARG A 246 24.43 -1.91 17.25
N LEU A 247 24.49 -2.23 15.96
CA LEU A 247 23.35 -2.13 15.04
C LEU A 247 22.47 -3.39 15.03
N GLY A 248 23.01 -4.53 15.49
CA GLY A 248 22.31 -5.81 15.49
C GLY A 248 22.07 -6.36 14.09
N ASP A 249 21.30 -7.43 14.01
CA ASP A 249 21.01 -8.15 12.76
C ASP A 249 19.79 -7.60 12.01
N GLU A 250 18.91 -6.85 12.70
CA GLU A 250 17.71 -6.28 12.11
C GLU A 250 17.94 -4.84 11.67
N HIS A 251 17.47 -4.48 10.47
CA HIS A 251 17.58 -3.13 9.92
C HIS A 251 16.25 -2.60 9.39
N PRO A 252 15.30 -2.26 10.29
CA PRO A 252 14.00 -1.76 9.87
C PRO A 252 14.12 -0.42 9.15
N VAL A 253 13.28 -0.24 8.13
CA VAL A 253 13.09 1.03 7.44
C VAL A 253 12.23 1.93 8.34
N LEU A 254 12.59 3.21 8.43
CA LEU A 254 11.80 4.21 9.13
C LEU A 254 10.56 4.56 8.30
N GLU A 255 9.38 4.24 8.82
CA GLU A 255 8.07 4.44 8.17
C GLU A 255 7.57 5.88 8.41
N LEU A 256 8.23 6.86 7.79
CA LEU A 256 7.78 8.25 7.86
C LEU A 256 6.37 8.39 7.23
N PRO A 257 5.47 9.19 7.84
CA PRO A 257 4.19 9.49 7.23
C PRO A 257 4.40 10.46 6.07
N THR A 258 4.34 9.94 4.85
CA THR A 258 4.49 10.71 3.61
C THR A 258 3.15 11.19 3.07
N ASP A 259 3.16 12.33 2.39
CA ASP A 259 1.98 12.91 1.73
C ASP A 259 1.70 12.22 0.38
N ARG A 260 2.71 11.55 -0.18
CA ARG A 260 2.67 10.80 -1.45
C ARG A 260 3.25 9.40 -1.30
N PRO A 261 2.85 8.44 -2.14
CA PRO A 261 3.47 7.12 -2.16
C PRO A 261 4.95 7.23 -2.57
N ARG A 262 5.80 6.43 -1.93
CA ARG A 262 7.23 6.37 -2.26
C ARG A 262 7.43 5.81 -3.68
N PRO A 263 8.18 6.50 -4.56
CA PRO A 263 8.49 5.98 -5.88
C PRO A 263 9.50 4.82 -5.79
N ALA A 264 9.47 3.91 -6.77
CA ALA A 264 10.41 2.78 -6.84
C ALA A 264 11.87 3.23 -7.04
N VAL A 265 12.06 4.38 -7.71
CA VAL A 265 13.36 5.04 -7.90
C VAL A 265 13.19 6.52 -7.52
N PRO A 266 13.99 7.05 -6.58
CA PRO A 266 13.89 8.45 -6.15
C PRO A 266 14.37 9.40 -7.26
N SER A 267 13.70 10.54 -7.44
CA SER A 267 14.16 11.56 -8.38
C SER A 267 15.32 12.42 -7.84
N TYR A 268 15.65 12.25 -6.55
CA TYR A 268 16.55 13.11 -5.77
C TYR A 268 16.13 14.59 -5.72
N ARG A 269 14.92 14.93 -6.15
CA ARG A 269 14.40 16.30 -6.08
C ARG A 269 14.07 16.63 -4.63
N GLY A 270 14.64 17.73 -4.17
CA GLY A 270 14.48 18.20 -2.81
C GLY A 270 14.15 19.68 -2.75
N THR A 271 13.66 20.09 -1.60
CA THR A 271 13.57 21.51 -1.23
C THR A 271 13.84 21.66 0.25
N ARG A 272 13.99 22.89 0.71
CA ARG A 272 14.49 23.22 2.05
C ARG A 272 13.58 24.21 2.77
N HIS A 273 13.19 23.87 3.98
CA HIS A 273 12.47 24.76 4.89
C HIS A 273 13.42 25.26 5.99
N ASN A 274 13.76 26.55 5.96
CA ASN A 274 14.63 27.18 6.96
C ASN A 274 13.80 27.87 8.06
N PHE A 275 14.25 27.77 9.30
CA PHE A 275 13.65 28.44 10.45
C PHE A 275 14.71 28.78 11.50
N ALA A 276 14.49 29.86 12.25
CA ALA A 276 15.40 30.28 13.31
C ALA A 276 14.94 29.70 14.65
N ILE A 277 15.90 29.38 15.52
CA ILE A 277 15.63 29.06 16.92
C ILE A 277 15.71 30.35 17.71
N ASP A 278 14.67 30.64 18.50
CA ASP A 278 14.61 31.84 19.33
C ASP A 278 15.88 31.95 20.22
N PRO A 279 16.53 33.13 20.32
CA PRO A 279 17.76 33.29 21.09
C PRO A 279 17.64 32.90 22.57
N GLN A 280 16.48 33.12 23.20
CA GLN A 280 16.23 32.71 24.58
C GLN A 280 16.19 31.19 24.68
N LEU A 281 15.47 30.53 23.77
CA LEU A 281 15.44 29.07 23.69
C LEU A 281 16.84 28.50 23.44
N ALA A 282 17.62 29.08 22.52
CA ALA A 282 18.99 28.64 22.24
C ALA A 282 19.91 28.72 23.48
N ALA A 283 19.80 29.80 24.28
CA ALA A 283 20.54 29.93 25.54
C ALA A 283 20.12 28.88 26.57
N GLN A 284 18.81 28.58 26.66
CA GLN A 284 18.30 27.55 27.55
C GLN A 284 18.72 26.15 27.11
N LEU A 285 18.75 25.87 25.81
CA LEU A 285 19.24 24.60 25.26
C LEU A 285 20.71 24.37 25.60
N ARG A 286 21.56 25.39 25.46
CA ARG A 286 22.98 25.31 25.88
C ARG A 286 23.11 25.04 27.39
N THR A 287 22.30 25.70 28.20
CA THR A 287 22.26 25.50 29.66
C THR A 287 21.80 24.08 30.01
N CYS A 288 20.78 23.57 29.33
CA CYS A 288 20.26 22.22 29.50
C CYS A 288 21.31 21.17 29.11
N ALA A 289 21.97 21.34 27.97
CA ALA A 289 23.04 20.45 27.52
C ALA A 289 24.17 20.39 28.58
N GLN A 290 24.59 21.53 29.12
CA GLN A 290 25.58 21.59 30.21
C GLN A 290 25.09 20.88 31.48
N LYS A 291 23.84 21.12 31.91
CA LYS A 291 23.24 20.49 33.11
C LYS A 291 23.25 18.96 33.02
N HIS A 292 22.94 18.41 31.84
CA HIS A 292 22.92 16.97 31.60
C HIS A 292 24.28 16.40 31.15
N ASN A 293 25.34 17.21 31.12
CA ASN A 293 26.69 16.83 30.69
C ASN A 293 26.71 16.20 29.28
N VAL A 294 25.96 16.80 28.35
CA VAL A 294 25.89 16.44 26.93
C VAL A 294 26.24 17.64 26.05
N THR A 295 26.55 17.42 24.78
CA THR A 295 26.76 18.53 23.82
C THR A 295 25.42 19.03 23.29
N LEU A 296 25.40 20.25 22.72
CA LEU A 296 24.21 20.77 22.05
C LEU A 296 23.75 19.85 20.91
N PHE A 297 24.69 19.30 20.13
CA PHE A 297 24.43 18.27 19.12
C PHE A 297 23.63 17.08 19.68
N MET A 298 24.05 16.51 20.82
CA MET A 298 23.38 15.35 21.44
C MET A 298 21.96 15.69 21.87
N LEU A 299 21.73 16.89 22.42
CA LEU A 299 20.40 17.34 22.83
C LEU A 299 19.46 17.51 21.63
N LEU A 300 19.92 18.21 20.58
CA LEU A 300 19.15 18.44 19.37
C LEU A 300 18.82 17.13 18.63
N LEU A 301 19.77 16.20 18.57
CA LEU A 301 19.53 14.84 18.06
C LEU A 301 18.50 14.09 18.90
N GLY A 302 18.55 14.22 20.24
CA GLY A 302 17.56 13.63 21.13
C GLY A 302 16.14 14.10 20.85
N ALA A 303 15.94 15.41 20.71
CA ALA A 303 14.65 15.97 20.33
C ALA A 303 14.20 15.48 18.94
N PHE A 304 15.13 15.35 17.99
CA PHE A 304 14.82 14.81 16.66
C PHE A 304 14.40 13.33 16.73
N ASN A 305 15.08 12.50 17.51
CA ASN A 305 14.69 11.10 17.72
C ASN A 305 13.30 10.97 18.37
N VAL A 306 12.96 11.85 19.33
CA VAL A 306 11.61 11.91 19.91
C VAL A 306 10.58 12.28 18.86
N LEU A 307 10.84 13.28 18.02
CA LEU A 307 9.94 13.64 16.91
C LEU A 307 9.69 12.44 15.99
N LEU A 308 10.75 11.77 15.53
CA LEU A 308 10.64 10.61 14.65
C LEU A 308 9.86 9.47 15.31
N HIS A 309 10.09 9.22 16.61
CA HIS A 309 9.31 8.26 17.38
C HIS A 309 7.81 8.60 17.41
N ARG A 310 7.45 9.86 17.71
CA ARG A 310 6.05 10.29 17.79
C ARG A 310 5.35 10.27 16.42
N TYR A 311 6.09 10.45 15.34
CA TYR A 311 5.56 10.43 13.97
C TYR A 311 5.46 9.03 13.35
N THR A 312 6.30 8.08 13.76
CA THR A 312 6.34 6.73 13.18
C THR A 312 5.76 5.66 14.09
N GLY A 313 5.72 5.92 15.41
CA GLY A 313 5.43 4.90 16.43
C GLY A 313 6.57 3.89 16.63
N GLN A 314 7.70 4.02 15.91
CA GLN A 314 8.83 3.09 15.99
C GLN A 314 9.75 3.43 17.17
N GLY A 315 10.25 2.41 17.86
CA GLY A 315 11.15 2.56 19.03
C GLY A 315 12.65 2.41 18.71
N ASP A 316 13.02 1.81 17.58
CA ASP A 316 14.41 1.71 17.09
C ASP A 316 14.61 2.76 15.99
N ILE A 317 15.21 3.90 16.37
CA ILE A 317 15.43 5.04 15.49
C ILE A 317 16.90 5.09 15.07
N ARG A 318 17.13 5.18 13.75
CA ARG A 318 18.46 5.23 13.16
C ARG A 318 18.62 6.48 12.33
N VAL A 319 19.59 7.30 12.71
CA VAL A 319 19.87 8.58 12.05
C VAL A 319 21.29 8.56 11.51
N GLY A 320 21.43 8.91 10.22
CA GLY A 320 22.73 9.14 9.62
C GLY A 320 23.34 10.44 10.15
N VAL A 321 24.62 10.42 10.52
CA VAL A 321 25.35 11.60 10.96
C VAL A 321 26.65 11.71 10.15
N PRO A 322 26.80 12.74 9.30
CA PRO A 322 28.04 12.94 8.56
C PRO A 322 29.13 13.45 9.49
N ILE A 323 30.35 12.98 9.27
CA ILE A 323 31.56 13.46 9.93
C ILE A 323 32.56 13.92 8.87
N ALA A 324 33.29 15.01 9.15
CA ALA A 324 34.28 15.54 8.21
C ALA A 324 35.48 14.59 8.00
N ASN A 325 35.77 13.74 8.99
CA ASN A 325 36.91 12.82 9.00
C ASN A 325 38.27 13.50 8.75
N ARG A 326 38.43 14.75 9.22
CA ARG A 326 39.65 15.56 9.14
C ARG A 326 40.24 15.78 10.52
N ASN A 327 40.66 14.68 11.15
CA ASN A 327 41.23 14.67 12.51
C ASN A 327 42.77 14.81 12.52
N ARG A 328 43.38 15.17 11.39
CA ARG A 328 44.84 15.24 11.18
C ARG A 328 45.22 16.50 10.42
N THR A 329 46.31 17.13 10.84
CA THR A 329 46.83 18.35 10.21
C THR A 329 47.23 18.13 8.75
N GLU A 330 47.68 16.92 8.38
CA GLU A 330 48.09 16.58 7.02
C GLU A 330 46.94 16.64 6.01
N VAL A 331 45.68 16.46 6.44
CA VAL A 331 44.50 16.47 5.56
C VAL A 331 43.70 17.78 5.64
N GLU A 332 43.96 18.66 6.61
CA GLU A 332 43.19 19.90 6.81
C GLU A 332 43.22 20.82 5.58
N GLY A 333 44.39 20.98 4.96
CA GLY A 333 44.60 21.82 3.77
C GLY A 333 44.42 21.11 2.42
N LEU A 334 43.98 19.85 2.41
CA LEU A 334 43.86 19.05 1.19
C LEU A 334 42.44 19.09 0.62
N ILE A 335 42.30 19.25 -0.70
CA ILE A 335 41.02 19.04 -1.39
C ILE A 335 40.84 17.54 -1.62
N GLY A 336 39.65 17.01 -1.32
CA GLY A 336 39.35 15.59 -1.49
C GLY A 336 38.05 15.17 -0.82
N PHE A 337 37.63 13.91 -1.02
CA PHE A 337 36.43 13.37 -0.38
C PHE A 337 36.77 12.65 0.93
N PHE A 338 36.64 13.32 2.07
CA PHE A 338 36.96 12.73 3.38
C PHE A 338 35.70 12.33 4.17
N VAL A 339 34.54 12.89 3.84
CA VAL A 339 33.30 12.68 4.58
C VAL A 339 32.99 11.20 4.75
N ASN A 340 32.75 10.81 6.00
CA ASN A 340 32.20 9.50 6.35
C ASN A 340 30.84 9.68 7.03
N THR A 341 30.03 8.63 7.08
CA THR A 341 28.70 8.67 7.70
C THR A 341 28.59 7.63 8.80
N GLN A 342 28.21 8.07 9.98
CA GLN A 342 27.92 7.21 11.13
C GLN A 342 26.42 6.94 11.23
N VAL A 343 26.04 5.77 11.74
CA VAL A 343 24.63 5.41 12.00
C VAL A 343 24.39 5.45 13.50
N LEU A 344 23.73 6.50 13.99
CA LEU A 344 23.39 6.60 15.40
C LEU A 344 22.02 5.96 15.67
N ARG A 345 22.07 4.77 16.27
CA ARG A 345 20.91 3.99 16.70
C ARG A 345 20.49 4.37 18.12
N THR A 346 19.21 4.70 18.30
CA THR A 346 18.59 5.02 19.59
C THR A 346 17.35 4.17 19.79
N GLU A 347 17.32 3.43 20.90
CA GLU A 347 16.16 2.67 21.34
C GLU A 347 15.43 3.45 22.43
N LEU A 348 14.14 3.69 22.24
CA LEU A 348 13.33 4.50 23.15
C LEU A 348 11.87 4.06 23.15
N THR A 349 11.18 4.36 24.25
CA THR A 349 9.72 4.16 24.40
C THR A 349 9.10 5.42 24.99
N GLY A 350 7.78 5.57 24.93
CA GLY A 350 7.10 6.68 25.59
C GLY A 350 7.38 6.81 27.10
N GLN A 351 7.89 5.76 27.76
CA GLN A 351 8.25 5.76 29.18
C GLN A 351 9.70 6.21 29.47
N THR A 352 10.55 6.30 28.44
CA THR A 352 11.94 6.76 28.57
C THR A 352 11.95 8.21 29.07
N ARG A 353 12.79 8.51 30.07
CA ARG A 353 12.95 9.89 30.55
C ARG A 353 13.92 10.69 29.66
N VAL A 354 13.77 12.00 29.64
CA VAL A 354 14.65 12.89 28.85
C VAL A 354 16.11 12.71 29.25
N ASN A 355 16.43 12.65 30.55
CA ASN A 355 17.80 12.42 31.00
C ASN A 355 18.39 11.07 30.55
N GLU A 356 17.62 9.98 30.61
CA GLU A 356 17.99 8.64 30.16
C GLU A 356 18.28 8.63 28.65
N LEU A 357 17.41 9.27 27.86
CA LEU A 357 17.60 9.45 26.42
C LEU A 357 18.92 10.18 26.12
N LEU A 358 19.18 11.30 26.80
CA LEU A 358 20.38 12.10 26.57
C LEU A 358 21.66 11.36 26.96
N GLN A 359 21.67 10.58 28.05
CA GLN A 359 22.83 9.75 28.40
C GLN A 359 23.06 8.63 27.39
N SER A 360 21.99 7.96 26.95
CA SER A 360 22.05 6.94 25.90
C SER A 360 22.64 7.49 24.60
N ILE A 361 22.19 8.67 24.15
CA ILE A 361 22.74 9.34 22.97
C ILE A 361 24.22 9.70 23.17
N LYS A 362 24.61 10.18 24.35
CA LYS A 362 26.00 10.48 24.65
C LYS A 362 26.89 9.25 24.55
N GLU A 363 26.48 8.14 25.16
CA GLU A 363 27.21 6.87 25.08
C GLU A 363 27.39 6.41 23.63
N HIS A 364 26.31 6.48 22.83
CA HIS A 364 26.35 6.05 21.44
C HIS A 364 27.21 6.97 20.56
N ALA A 365 27.12 8.28 20.75
CA ALA A 365 27.90 9.25 20.00
C ALA A 365 29.41 9.13 20.31
N LEU A 366 29.78 8.93 21.59
CA LEU A 366 31.18 8.70 21.97
C LEU A 366 31.70 7.36 21.44
N GLY A 367 30.88 6.31 21.52
CA GLY A 367 31.20 5.01 20.94
C GLY A 367 31.40 5.09 19.42
N ALA A 368 30.52 5.80 18.71
CA ALA A 368 30.64 6.04 17.27
C ALA A 368 31.91 6.83 16.92
N GLN A 369 32.24 7.87 17.70
CA GLN A 369 33.47 8.65 17.51
C GLN A 369 34.74 7.80 17.66
N ALA A 370 34.76 6.84 18.58
CA ALA A 370 35.89 5.90 18.76
C ALA A 370 36.03 4.86 17.63
N HIS A 371 35.02 4.76 16.75
CA HIS A 371 34.95 3.82 15.63
C HIS A 371 34.57 4.54 14.32
N GLN A 372 35.05 5.77 14.16
CA GLN A 372 34.66 6.66 13.07
C GLN A 372 35.40 6.42 11.75
N GLU A 373 36.48 5.62 11.79
CA GLU A 373 37.37 5.40 10.65
C GLU A 373 36.86 4.31 9.70
N LEU A 374 35.92 3.45 10.17
CA LEU A 374 35.28 2.44 9.34
C LEU A 374 34.42 3.13 8.28
N PRO A 375 34.71 2.95 6.97
CA PRO A 375 33.91 3.53 5.91
C PRO A 375 32.49 2.96 5.90
N PHE A 376 31.48 3.81 5.70
CA PHE A 376 30.07 3.40 5.67
C PHE A 376 29.78 2.20 4.74
N GLU A 377 30.40 2.15 3.55
CA GLU A 377 30.18 1.05 2.61
C GLU A 377 30.68 -0.30 3.15
N ARG A 378 31.81 -0.30 3.87
CA ARG A 378 32.33 -1.51 4.52
C ARG A 378 31.36 -2.05 5.56
N LEU A 379 30.66 -1.15 6.25
CA LEU A 379 29.62 -1.50 7.21
C LEU A 379 28.38 -2.08 6.53
N VAL A 380 27.89 -1.46 5.44
CA VAL A 380 26.75 -1.95 4.66
C VAL A 380 27.02 -3.34 4.08
N GLU A 381 28.20 -3.54 3.47
CA GLU A 381 28.59 -4.84 2.92
C GLU A 381 28.65 -5.94 3.99
N ALA A 382 29.18 -5.62 5.17
CA ALA A 382 29.33 -6.58 6.25
C ALA A 382 28.00 -6.95 6.93
N LEU A 383 27.06 -6.01 7.01
CA LEU A 383 25.72 -6.24 7.54
C LEU A 383 24.80 -6.95 6.53
N LYS A 384 25.23 -7.12 5.27
CA LYS A 384 24.48 -7.79 4.20
C LYS A 384 23.04 -7.25 4.06
N VAL A 385 22.88 -5.94 4.22
CA VAL A 385 21.58 -5.28 4.13
C VAL A 385 21.01 -5.48 2.72
N GLU A 386 19.72 -5.80 2.64
CA GLU A 386 19.02 -5.90 1.35
C GLU A 386 19.10 -4.57 0.60
N ARG A 387 19.60 -4.60 -0.64
CA ARG A 387 19.74 -3.39 -1.47
C ARG A 387 18.39 -3.06 -2.10
N ASN A 388 17.89 -1.86 -1.84
CA ASN A 388 16.65 -1.36 -2.42
C ASN A 388 16.93 -0.03 -3.14
N LEU A 389 16.44 0.13 -4.37
CA LEU A 389 16.64 1.34 -5.16
C LEU A 389 15.79 2.53 -4.65
N SER A 390 14.77 2.28 -3.83
CA SER A 390 13.82 3.31 -3.37
C SER A 390 14.26 4.08 -2.11
N HIS A 391 15.26 3.58 -1.37
CA HIS A 391 15.72 4.20 -0.13
C HIS A 391 17.14 3.78 0.25
N THR A 392 17.80 4.61 1.07
CA THR A 392 19.16 4.35 1.56
C THR A 392 19.20 3.22 2.59
N PRO A 393 20.27 2.40 2.62
CA PRO A 393 20.43 1.34 3.61
C PRO A 393 20.67 1.92 5.02
N LEU A 394 20.25 1.19 6.05
CA LEU A 394 20.44 1.46 7.49
C LEU A 394 19.70 2.66 8.09
N PHE A 395 19.46 3.73 7.33
CA PHE A 395 18.70 4.90 7.78
C PHE A 395 18.09 5.66 6.60
N GLN A 396 17.00 6.40 6.85
CA GLN A 396 16.28 7.21 5.85
C GLN A 396 16.38 8.72 6.13
N VAL A 397 16.83 9.07 7.33
CA VAL A 397 16.94 10.46 7.78
C VAL A 397 18.36 10.78 8.23
N MET A 398 18.79 12.00 7.96
CA MET A 398 20.12 12.49 8.30
C MET A 398 20.05 13.69 9.25
N TYR A 399 21.00 13.78 10.18
CA TYR A 399 21.17 14.94 11.05
C TYR A 399 22.59 15.50 10.94
N ASN A 400 22.68 16.78 10.61
CA ASN A 400 23.94 17.50 10.45
C ASN A 400 23.97 18.73 11.37
N HIS A 401 25.10 18.93 12.07
CA HIS A 401 25.28 20.05 12.98
C HIS A 401 26.59 20.77 12.72
N GLN A 402 26.51 22.07 12.44
CA GLN A 402 27.66 22.94 12.19
C GLN A 402 27.76 23.98 13.31
N PRO A 403 28.69 23.81 14.28
CA PRO A 403 28.74 24.67 15.45
C PRO A 403 29.09 26.12 15.13
N VAL A 404 29.80 26.38 14.02
CA VAL A 404 30.05 27.71 13.48
C VAL A 404 30.07 27.63 11.96
N VAL A 405 29.24 28.43 11.30
CA VAL A 405 29.37 28.71 9.86
C VAL A 405 30.11 30.03 9.73
N ALA A 406 31.18 30.07 8.93
CA ALA A 406 31.91 31.30 8.70
C ALA A 406 30.97 32.34 8.06
N ASP A 407 30.90 33.55 8.65
CA ASP A 407 30.27 34.71 8.03
C ASP A 407 31.17 35.17 6.86
N ILE A 408 31.10 34.45 5.74
CA ILE A 408 31.69 34.87 4.45
C ILE A 408 30.77 35.96 3.86
N ALA A 409 30.45 36.98 4.66
CA ALA A 409 29.57 38.07 4.28
C ALA A 409 30.22 38.97 3.22
N SER A 410 31.54 39.09 3.26
CA SER A 410 32.39 39.52 2.15
C SER A 410 33.85 39.22 2.46
N VAL A 411 34.57 38.58 1.54
CA VAL A 411 36.04 38.52 1.57
C VAL A 411 36.54 39.41 0.45
N SER A 412 37.47 40.32 0.75
CA SER A 412 38.07 41.19 -0.25
C SER A 412 39.45 40.68 -0.63
N THR A 413 39.74 40.66 -1.93
CA THR A 413 41.12 40.54 -2.43
C THR A 413 41.90 41.79 -2.03
N ALA A 414 43.23 41.72 -2.05
CA ALA A 414 44.04 42.91 -1.76
C ALA A 414 43.88 44.03 -2.80
N SER A 415 43.38 43.70 -3.99
CA SER A 415 43.04 44.62 -5.07
C SER A 415 41.65 45.26 -4.95
N GLY A 416 40.85 44.87 -3.95
CA GLY A 416 39.53 45.43 -3.69
C GLY A 416 38.38 44.75 -4.46
N LEU A 417 38.58 43.54 -4.99
CA LEU A 417 37.49 42.71 -5.48
C LEU A 417 36.77 42.06 -4.29
N GLU A 418 35.48 42.34 -4.12
CA GLU A 418 34.65 41.76 -3.06
C GLU A 418 34.00 40.46 -3.52
N LEU A 419 34.14 39.41 -2.72
CA LEU A 419 33.53 38.09 -2.91
C LEU A 419 32.43 37.89 -1.87
N ALA A 420 31.20 37.65 -2.32
CA ALA A 420 30.07 37.32 -1.45
C ALA A 420 29.39 36.04 -1.91
N LEU A 421 29.10 35.10 -1.00
CA LEU A 421 28.35 33.89 -1.34
C LEU A 421 26.95 34.25 -1.85
N VAL A 422 26.52 33.60 -2.93
CA VAL A 422 25.15 33.70 -3.43
C VAL A 422 24.35 32.58 -2.80
N GLU A 423 23.40 32.94 -1.93
CA GLU A 423 22.42 32.00 -1.42
C GLU A 423 21.43 31.64 -2.55
N TRP A 424 21.35 30.36 -2.88
CA TRP A 424 20.39 29.79 -3.83
C TRP A 424 19.78 28.53 -3.22
N GLN A 425 18.49 28.29 -3.50
CA GLN A 425 17.80 27.10 -3.03
C GLN A 425 18.20 25.90 -3.88
N ALA A 426 19.13 25.08 -3.35
CA ALA A 426 19.43 23.77 -3.93
C ALA A 426 18.15 22.94 -4.05
N ARG A 427 17.96 22.31 -5.22
CA ARG A 427 16.75 21.54 -5.56
C ARG A 427 16.97 20.02 -5.48
N THR A 428 18.00 19.58 -4.76
CA THR A 428 18.36 18.16 -4.64
C THR A 428 18.42 17.72 -3.18
N THR A 429 18.15 16.43 -2.92
CA THR A 429 18.31 15.76 -1.64
C THR A 429 18.62 14.29 -1.86
N GLN A 430 19.51 13.72 -1.04
CA GLN A 430 19.90 12.30 -1.10
C GLN A 430 19.09 11.41 -0.15
N PHE A 431 18.36 12.02 0.79
CA PHE A 431 17.59 11.35 1.84
C PHE A 431 16.15 11.85 1.86
N ASP A 432 15.27 11.09 2.52
CA ASP A 432 13.86 11.46 2.65
C ASP A 432 13.72 12.79 3.42
N LEU A 433 14.48 12.92 4.51
CA LEU A 433 14.51 14.09 5.37
C LEU A 433 15.90 14.29 5.98
N THR A 434 16.43 15.50 5.89
CA THR A 434 17.68 15.91 6.54
C THR A 434 17.41 17.11 7.44
N LEU A 435 17.77 17.00 8.72
CA LEU A 435 17.81 18.12 9.65
C LEU A 435 19.23 18.71 9.69
N ASP A 436 19.37 19.96 9.25
CA ASP A 436 20.59 20.74 9.42
C ASP A 436 20.41 21.72 10.57
N THR A 437 21.39 21.83 11.46
CA THR A 437 21.43 22.86 12.51
C THR A 437 22.76 23.59 12.46
N TYR A 438 22.76 24.92 12.58
CA TYR A 438 23.98 25.70 12.42
C TYR A 438 23.92 27.03 13.15
N GLU A 439 25.08 27.54 13.59
CA GLU A 439 25.18 28.90 14.15
C GLU A 439 25.70 29.89 13.09
N LYS A 440 24.96 30.99 12.89
CA LYS A 440 25.31 32.10 11.99
C LYS A 440 25.13 33.42 12.74
N SER A 441 26.15 34.27 12.74
CA SER A 441 26.16 35.57 13.46
C SER A 441 25.67 35.49 14.92
N GLY A 442 26.02 34.41 15.64
CA GLY A 442 25.63 34.19 17.04
C GLY A 442 24.19 33.67 17.27
N THR A 443 23.42 33.43 16.21
CA THR A 443 22.07 32.87 16.27
C THR A 443 22.07 31.42 15.81
N LEU A 444 21.31 30.56 16.50
CA LEU A 444 21.13 29.15 16.15
C LEU A 444 19.99 29.01 15.15
N HIS A 445 20.27 28.38 14.01
CA HIS A 445 19.33 28.13 12.92
C HIS A 445 19.14 26.64 12.70
N ALA A 446 18.00 26.29 12.10
CA ALA A 446 17.70 24.94 11.67
C ALA A 446 17.06 24.93 10.28
N ALA A 447 17.21 23.82 9.57
CA ALA A 447 16.56 23.61 8.29
C ALA A 447 16.19 22.14 8.10
N LEU A 448 15.03 21.91 7.50
CA LEU A 448 14.61 20.59 7.02
C LEU A 448 14.70 20.56 5.50
N THR A 449 15.63 19.78 4.98
CA THR A 449 15.73 19.46 3.55
C THR A 449 14.99 18.14 3.30
N TYR A 450 14.06 18.10 2.37
CA TYR A 450 13.14 16.96 2.20
C TYR A 450 12.89 16.62 0.73
N ALA A 451 12.58 15.34 0.48
CA ALA A 451 12.24 14.85 -0.85
C ALA A 451 10.83 15.30 -1.25
N THR A 452 10.72 16.03 -2.36
CA THR A 452 9.42 16.52 -2.86
C THR A 452 8.53 15.40 -3.40
N ASP A 453 9.13 14.26 -3.74
CA ASP A 453 8.41 13.06 -4.12
C ASP A 453 7.59 12.47 -2.97
N LEU A 454 7.93 12.81 -1.71
CA LEU A 454 7.34 12.24 -0.50
C LEU A 454 6.52 13.24 0.30
N PHE A 455 6.99 14.48 0.42
CA PHE A 455 6.43 15.45 1.36
C PHE A 455 5.99 16.76 0.70
N ASP A 456 4.95 17.33 1.27
CA ASP A 456 4.49 18.70 1.06
C ASP A 456 5.12 19.67 2.06
N ALA A 457 5.29 20.91 1.61
CA ALA A 457 5.86 21.97 2.43
C ALA A 457 5.11 22.18 3.76
N ALA A 458 3.78 22.05 3.74
CA ALA A 458 2.95 22.20 4.93
C ALA A 458 3.24 21.11 5.97
N SER A 459 3.48 19.87 5.54
CA SER A 459 3.80 18.75 6.44
C SER A 459 5.15 18.94 7.13
N ILE A 460 6.14 19.43 6.39
CA ILE A 460 7.48 19.73 6.92
C ILE A 460 7.46 20.95 7.86
N GLN A 461 6.66 21.97 7.55
CA GLN A 461 6.45 23.12 8.44
C GLN A 461 5.85 22.69 9.79
N ARG A 462 4.86 21.78 9.77
CA ARG A 462 4.30 21.20 11.00
C ARG A 462 5.36 20.42 11.78
N MET A 463 6.14 19.56 11.13
CA MET A 463 7.24 18.82 11.77
C MET A 463 8.26 19.77 12.44
N ALA A 464 8.62 20.88 11.77
CA ALA A 464 9.51 21.89 12.34
C ALA A 464 8.92 22.53 13.60
N GLY A 465 7.63 22.89 13.59
CA GLY A 465 6.92 23.42 14.75
C GLY A 465 6.92 22.42 15.92
N HIS A 466 6.60 21.16 15.65
CA HIS A 466 6.58 20.10 16.67
C HIS A 466 7.96 19.84 17.27
N TRP A 467 9.01 19.88 16.45
CA TRP A 467 10.38 19.76 16.94
C TRP A 467 10.75 20.92 17.88
N LEU A 468 10.36 22.16 17.55
CA LEU A 468 10.55 23.32 18.44
C LEU A 468 9.78 23.17 19.76
N SER A 469 8.53 22.69 19.72
CA SER A 469 7.74 22.42 20.93
C SER A 469 8.39 21.35 21.82
N LEU A 470 8.93 20.28 21.23
CA LEU A 470 9.66 19.26 21.97
C LEU A 470 10.95 19.82 22.60
N LEU A 471 11.70 20.67 21.90
CA LEU A 471 12.87 21.34 22.47
C LEU A 471 12.50 22.21 23.68
N GLN A 472 11.41 22.97 23.60
CA GLN A 472 10.90 23.78 24.71
C GLN A 472 10.50 22.89 25.90
N ALA A 473 9.80 21.79 25.64
CA ALA A 473 9.37 20.84 26.66
C ALA A 473 10.55 20.17 27.38
N MET A 474 11.56 19.70 26.63
CA MET A 474 12.76 19.07 27.20
C MET A 474 13.59 20.04 28.07
N VAL A 475 13.57 21.33 27.74
CA VAL A 475 14.22 22.38 28.55
C VAL A 475 13.44 22.68 29.83
N ALA A 476 12.11 22.64 29.77
CA ALA A 476 11.24 22.94 30.91
C ALA A 476 11.35 21.88 32.02
N ASP A 477 11.36 20.59 31.65
CA ASP A 477 11.56 19.48 32.59
C ASP A 477 12.37 18.33 31.97
N GLY A 478 13.67 18.30 32.27
CA GLY A 478 14.61 17.27 31.82
C GLY A 478 14.44 15.89 32.47
N GLU A 479 13.49 15.72 33.38
CA GLU A 479 13.17 14.44 34.04
C GLU A 479 11.85 13.84 33.54
N GLN A 480 11.08 14.58 32.74
CA GLN A 480 9.80 14.12 32.20
C GLN A 480 9.98 12.95 31.23
N ARG A 481 8.94 12.11 31.11
CA ARG A 481 8.89 11.03 30.12
C ARG A 481 8.63 11.58 28.73
N ILE A 482 9.31 11.04 27.73
CA ILE A 482 9.21 11.56 26.35
C ILE A 482 7.80 11.44 25.75
N GLY A 483 7.01 10.46 26.19
CA GLY A 483 5.61 10.30 25.77
C GLY A 483 4.66 11.33 26.37
N GLU A 484 5.05 12.02 27.45
CA GLU A 484 4.26 13.05 28.12
C GLU A 484 4.64 14.47 27.67
N LEU A 485 5.71 14.61 26.86
CA LEU A 485 6.15 15.91 26.37
C LEU A 485 5.09 16.49 25.41
N PRO A 486 4.65 17.75 25.64
CA PRO A 486 3.77 18.43 24.71
C PRO A 486 4.49 18.65 23.38
N MET A 487 3.89 18.14 22.31
CA MET A 487 4.40 18.26 20.94
C MET A 487 3.49 19.12 20.07
N LEU A 488 2.18 18.97 20.24
CA LEU A 488 1.18 19.69 19.45
C LEU A 488 0.95 21.08 20.04
N ALA A 489 0.71 22.05 19.16
CA ALA A 489 0.27 23.37 19.59
C ALA A 489 -1.17 23.31 20.14
N PRO A 490 -1.57 24.19 21.08
CA PRO A 490 -2.91 24.15 21.68
C PRO A 490 -4.06 24.29 20.66
N ASP A 491 -3.87 25.07 19.60
CA ASP A 491 -4.82 25.25 18.51
C ASP A 491 -4.96 24.00 17.65
N GLU A 492 -3.86 23.31 17.35
CA GLU A 492 -3.90 22.02 16.65
C GLU A 492 -4.61 20.95 17.50
N GLN A 493 -4.26 20.86 18.79
CA GLN A 493 -4.94 19.94 19.72
C GLN A 493 -6.43 20.22 19.81
N GLN A 494 -6.85 21.50 19.81
CA GLN A 494 -8.25 21.90 19.79
C GLN A 494 -8.97 21.39 18.53
N VAL A 495 -8.31 21.40 17.38
CA VAL A 495 -8.89 20.88 16.13
C VAL A 495 -9.05 19.36 16.20
N LEU A 496 -7.97 18.64 16.53
CA LEU A 496 -7.91 17.18 16.53
C LEU A 496 -8.88 16.54 17.54
N VAL A 497 -8.97 17.13 18.74
CA VAL A 497 -9.76 16.56 19.84
C VAL A 497 -11.20 17.07 19.83
N HIS A 498 -11.42 18.35 19.52
CA HIS A 498 -12.73 18.99 19.69
C HIS A 498 -13.39 19.36 18.36
N ALA A 499 -12.74 20.13 17.48
CA ALA A 499 -13.40 20.69 16.29
C ALA A 499 -13.94 19.60 15.34
N TRP A 500 -13.14 18.56 15.06
CA TRP A 500 -13.59 17.43 14.23
C TRP A 500 -14.63 16.53 14.91
N ASN A 501 -14.77 16.63 16.23
CA ASN A 501 -15.72 15.88 17.04
C ASN A 501 -16.96 16.71 17.44
N GLN A 502 -17.23 17.83 16.76
CA GLN A 502 -18.45 18.64 16.95
C GLN A 502 -19.69 17.98 16.31
N THR A 503 -20.03 16.78 16.77
CA THR A 503 -21.08 15.94 16.18
C THR A 503 -22.40 15.97 16.96
N ALA A 504 -22.54 16.86 17.94
CA ALA A 504 -23.72 16.93 18.80
C ALA A 504 -25.01 17.17 17.99
N ARG A 505 -26.01 16.31 18.21
CA ARG A 505 -27.35 16.38 17.62
C ARG A 505 -28.40 15.92 18.62
N THR A 506 -29.56 16.56 18.60
CA THR A 506 -30.69 16.17 19.45
C THR A 506 -31.54 15.13 18.74
N TYR A 507 -31.66 13.95 19.34
CA TYR A 507 -32.53 12.85 18.90
C TYR A 507 -33.36 12.34 20.08
N PRO A 508 -34.51 11.65 19.86
CA PRO A 508 -35.37 11.12 20.91
C PRO A 508 -34.80 9.86 21.58
N THR A 509 -33.54 9.94 22.02
CA THR A 509 -32.75 8.80 22.51
C THR A 509 -33.19 8.29 23.89
N GLU A 510 -34.11 8.99 24.55
CA GLU A 510 -34.77 8.51 25.78
C GLU A 510 -35.82 7.43 25.52
N ARG A 511 -36.27 7.25 24.27
CA ARG A 511 -37.26 6.24 23.88
C ARG A 511 -36.56 4.98 23.34
N GLY A 512 -37.20 3.82 23.52
CA GLY A 512 -36.84 2.58 22.82
C GLY A 512 -37.22 2.61 21.34
N ILE A 513 -36.53 1.82 20.52
CA ILE A 513 -36.76 1.77 19.05
C ILE A 513 -38.16 1.31 18.68
N HIS A 514 -38.76 0.39 19.45
CA HIS A 514 -40.13 -0.08 19.22
C HIS A 514 -41.15 1.06 19.31
N HIS A 515 -40.93 2.07 20.17
CA HIS A 515 -41.82 3.23 20.25
C HIS A 515 -41.80 4.08 18.97
N LEU A 516 -40.66 4.18 18.28
CA LEU A 516 -40.59 4.90 17.00
C LEU A 516 -41.31 4.12 15.90
N ILE A 517 -41.29 2.79 15.98
CA ILE A 517 -42.04 1.92 15.08
C ILE A 517 -43.55 2.02 15.36
N GLU A 518 -43.96 2.09 16.62
CA GLU A 518 -45.36 2.29 17.01
C GLU A 518 -45.92 3.63 16.51
N ASP A 519 -45.15 4.72 16.63
CA ASP A 519 -45.52 6.02 16.04
C ASP A 519 -45.79 5.89 14.53
N GLN A 520 -44.95 5.12 13.82
CA GLN A 520 -45.13 4.86 12.39
C GLN A 520 -46.34 3.97 12.09
N VAL A 521 -46.61 2.96 12.94
CA VAL A 521 -47.81 2.12 12.83
C VAL A 521 -49.08 2.95 12.95
N HIS A 522 -49.10 3.93 13.86
CA HIS A 522 -50.22 4.86 13.99
C HIS A 522 -50.34 5.83 12.80
N ALA A 523 -49.21 6.23 12.21
CA ALA A 523 -49.19 7.15 11.06
C ALA A 523 -49.68 6.48 9.76
N THR A 524 -49.27 5.24 9.49
CA THR A 524 -49.58 4.54 8.22
C THR A 524 -49.95 3.06 8.44
N PRO A 525 -51.08 2.77 9.11
CA PRO A 525 -51.42 1.40 9.55
C PRO A 525 -51.63 0.40 8.40
N ASP A 526 -52.16 0.87 7.27
CA ASP A 526 -52.52 0.04 6.11
C ASP A 526 -51.38 -0.09 5.09
N ALA A 527 -50.27 0.62 5.28
CA ALA A 527 -49.12 0.54 4.38
C ALA A 527 -48.39 -0.82 4.52
N PRO A 528 -47.80 -1.36 3.45
CA PRO A 528 -47.04 -2.61 3.51
C PRO A 528 -45.74 -2.43 4.31
N ALA A 529 -45.60 -3.17 5.41
CA ALA A 529 -44.44 -3.09 6.30
C ALA A 529 -43.41 -4.19 6.02
N LEU A 530 -43.87 -5.44 5.89
CA LEU A 530 -43.01 -6.62 5.81
C LEU A 530 -43.44 -7.53 4.67
N VAL A 531 -42.47 -7.95 3.84
CA VAL A 531 -42.67 -8.90 2.75
C VAL A 531 -41.73 -10.09 2.91
N PHE A 532 -42.28 -11.29 2.78
CA PHE A 532 -41.52 -12.54 2.69
C PHE A 532 -42.22 -13.53 1.74
N GLY A 533 -41.55 -13.87 0.63
CA GLY A 533 -42.16 -14.66 -0.43
C GLY A 533 -43.46 -14.01 -0.96
N ALA A 534 -44.56 -14.76 -0.94
CA ALA A 534 -45.89 -14.26 -1.33
C ALA A 534 -46.65 -13.56 -0.19
N THR A 535 -46.09 -13.52 1.03
CA THR A 535 -46.77 -12.94 2.19
C THR A 535 -46.37 -11.49 2.37
N THR A 536 -47.37 -10.62 2.50
CA THR A 536 -47.20 -9.19 2.83
C THR A 536 -48.03 -8.86 4.07
N LEU A 537 -47.40 -8.27 5.08
CA LEU A 537 -48.08 -7.72 6.24
C LEU A 537 -48.10 -6.20 6.19
N THR A 538 -49.23 -5.61 6.57
CA THR A 538 -49.30 -4.16 6.83
C THR A 538 -48.64 -3.82 8.18
N TYR A 539 -48.37 -2.53 8.41
CA TYR A 539 -47.87 -2.04 9.70
C TYR A 539 -48.77 -2.48 10.87
N ALA A 540 -50.09 -2.30 10.76
CA ALA A 540 -51.03 -2.70 11.81
C ALA A 540 -51.05 -4.22 12.04
N GLN A 541 -50.90 -5.03 10.98
CA GLN A 541 -50.88 -6.49 11.10
C GLN A 541 -49.59 -6.99 11.76
N LEU A 542 -48.45 -6.41 11.39
CA LEU A 542 -47.16 -6.72 12.00
C LEU A 542 -47.16 -6.36 13.49
N ASP A 543 -47.62 -5.15 13.82
CA ASP A 543 -47.69 -4.65 15.19
C ASP A 543 -48.62 -5.50 16.06
N MET A 544 -49.81 -5.83 15.56
CA MET A 544 -50.76 -6.70 16.25
C MET A 544 -50.15 -8.07 16.61
N ARG A 545 -49.41 -8.69 15.68
CA ARG A 545 -48.75 -9.98 15.93
C ARG A 545 -47.63 -9.85 16.95
N ALA A 546 -46.82 -8.80 16.84
CA ALA A 546 -45.75 -8.52 17.79
C ALA A 546 -46.28 -8.21 19.19
N ASN A 547 -47.39 -7.47 19.31
CA ASN A 547 -48.01 -7.12 20.60
C ASN A 547 -48.54 -8.37 21.32
N ARG A 548 -49.22 -9.27 20.60
CA ARG A 548 -49.70 -10.54 21.17
C ARG A 548 -48.56 -11.39 21.71
N LEU A 549 -47.50 -11.56 20.92
CA LEU A 549 -46.32 -12.29 21.36
C LEU A 549 -45.65 -11.56 22.53
N ALA A 550 -45.56 -10.24 22.52
CA ALA A 550 -44.96 -9.47 23.63
C ALA A 550 -45.72 -9.67 24.95
N HIS A 551 -47.06 -9.73 24.95
CA HIS A 551 -47.82 -10.06 26.15
C HIS A 551 -47.54 -11.48 26.65
N ALA A 552 -47.45 -12.46 25.76
CA ALA A 552 -47.06 -13.82 26.13
C ALA A 552 -45.66 -13.85 26.75
N LEU A 553 -44.68 -13.16 26.15
CA LEU A 553 -43.32 -13.06 26.70
C LEU A 553 -43.29 -12.40 28.09
N ARG A 554 -44.19 -11.46 28.37
CA ARG A 554 -44.30 -10.85 29.71
C ARG A 554 -44.84 -11.80 30.76
N GLU A 555 -45.74 -12.71 30.39
CA GLU A 555 -46.19 -13.78 31.28
C GLU A 555 -45.05 -14.75 31.61
N GLU A 556 -44.13 -14.97 30.66
CA GLU A 556 -42.87 -15.69 30.85
C GLU A 556 -41.76 -14.86 31.56
N GLY A 557 -42.10 -13.68 32.10
CA GLY A 557 -41.20 -12.88 32.91
C GLY A 557 -40.22 -11.97 32.13
N VAL A 558 -40.42 -11.80 30.82
CA VAL A 558 -39.60 -10.85 30.03
C VAL A 558 -39.91 -9.41 30.44
N GLY A 559 -38.84 -8.63 30.65
CA GLY A 559 -38.88 -7.22 31.05
C GLY A 559 -37.52 -6.52 30.84
N PRO A 560 -37.32 -5.31 31.38
CA PRO A 560 -36.09 -4.54 31.20
C PRO A 560 -34.81 -5.32 31.52
N ASP A 561 -33.85 -5.32 30.58
CA ASP A 561 -32.56 -6.04 30.65
C ASP A 561 -32.63 -7.58 30.73
N VAL A 562 -33.82 -8.18 30.64
CA VAL A 562 -33.96 -9.64 30.47
C VAL A 562 -33.52 -10.02 29.07
N LEU A 563 -32.57 -10.96 28.97
CA LEU A 563 -32.08 -11.47 27.70
C LEU A 563 -32.98 -12.62 27.22
N VAL A 564 -33.44 -12.54 25.98
CA VAL A 564 -34.23 -13.58 25.32
C VAL A 564 -33.46 -14.09 24.11
N GLY A 565 -33.15 -15.38 24.08
CA GLY A 565 -32.54 -16.00 22.90
C GLY A 565 -33.54 -16.05 21.75
N ILE A 566 -33.06 -15.92 20.52
CA ILE A 566 -33.88 -16.16 19.33
C ILE A 566 -33.07 -16.95 18.29
N CYS A 567 -33.54 -18.16 17.97
CA CYS A 567 -32.93 -19.09 17.03
C CYS A 567 -33.97 -19.56 16.01
N VAL A 568 -34.06 -18.89 14.88
CA VAL A 568 -35.10 -19.09 13.86
C VAL A 568 -34.53 -18.96 12.46
N GLU A 569 -35.16 -19.62 11.48
CA GLU A 569 -34.90 -19.36 10.07
C GLU A 569 -35.56 -18.06 9.61
N ARG A 570 -35.07 -17.51 8.48
CA ARG A 570 -35.64 -16.29 7.86
C ARG A 570 -37.12 -16.49 7.55
N SER A 571 -37.93 -15.66 8.18
CA SER A 571 -39.39 -15.77 8.16
C SER A 571 -40.04 -14.49 8.65
N VAL A 572 -41.37 -14.41 8.52
CA VAL A 572 -42.17 -13.37 9.19
C VAL A 572 -42.00 -13.44 10.71
N ASP A 573 -41.95 -14.66 11.26
CA ASP A 573 -41.87 -14.90 12.70
C ASP A 573 -40.56 -14.39 13.31
N MET A 574 -39.48 -14.36 12.53
CA MET A 574 -38.21 -13.74 12.93
C MET A 574 -38.40 -12.25 13.26
N VAL A 575 -39.04 -11.48 12.37
CA VAL A 575 -39.26 -10.04 12.59
C VAL A 575 -40.25 -9.81 13.72
N VAL A 576 -41.33 -10.61 13.78
CA VAL A 576 -42.31 -10.56 14.88
C VAL A 576 -41.65 -10.85 16.22
N GLY A 577 -40.80 -11.87 16.31
CA GLY A 577 -40.07 -12.25 17.52
C GLY A 577 -39.13 -11.14 18.02
N LEU A 578 -38.34 -10.55 17.12
CA LEU A 578 -37.46 -9.42 17.45
C LEU A 578 -38.26 -8.23 18.01
N LEU A 579 -39.35 -7.84 17.35
CA LEU A 579 -40.20 -6.73 17.81
C LEU A 579 -40.89 -7.05 19.14
N ALA A 580 -41.36 -8.29 19.31
CA ALA A 580 -42.05 -8.73 20.52
C ALA A 580 -41.13 -8.71 21.74
N ILE A 581 -39.87 -9.16 21.60
CA ILE A 581 -38.88 -9.09 22.68
C ILE A 581 -38.67 -7.64 23.12
N LEU A 582 -38.47 -6.73 22.15
CA LEU A 582 -38.24 -5.31 22.44
C LEU A 582 -39.48 -4.64 23.07
N LYS A 583 -40.68 -4.99 22.61
CA LYS A 583 -41.95 -4.49 23.17
C LYS A 583 -42.23 -5.02 24.57
N ALA A 584 -41.84 -6.26 24.86
CA ALA A 584 -41.89 -6.81 26.22
C ALA A 584 -40.87 -6.14 27.16
N GLY A 585 -39.90 -5.39 26.61
CA GLY A 585 -38.84 -4.69 27.32
C GLY A 585 -37.53 -5.47 27.45
N GLY A 586 -37.48 -6.68 26.90
CA GLY A 586 -36.28 -7.50 26.88
C GLY A 586 -35.29 -7.08 25.79
N ALA A 587 -34.11 -7.70 25.81
CA ALA A 587 -33.10 -7.59 24.77
C ALA A 587 -32.87 -8.95 24.12
N TYR A 588 -32.78 -8.97 22.79
CA TYR A 588 -32.62 -10.23 22.07
C TYR A 588 -31.14 -10.65 21.97
N VAL A 589 -30.91 -11.96 21.99
CA VAL A 589 -29.63 -12.61 21.70
C VAL A 589 -29.83 -13.47 20.44
N PRO A 590 -29.35 -13.02 19.27
CA PRO A 590 -29.53 -13.78 18.04
C PRO A 590 -28.61 -15.00 18.01
N LEU A 591 -29.20 -16.17 17.77
CA LEU A 591 -28.51 -17.44 17.62
C LEU A 591 -28.74 -17.94 16.19
N ASP A 592 -27.66 -18.13 15.44
CA ASP A 592 -27.75 -18.63 14.07
C ASP A 592 -27.94 -20.16 14.07
N PRO A 593 -29.03 -20.70 13.49
CA PRO A 593 -29.24 -22.14 13.45
C PRO A 593 -28.18 -22.89 12.63
N GLU A 594 -27.40 -22.20 11.78
CA GLU A 594 -26.28 -22.79 11.04
C GLU A 594 -25.02 -22.99 11.92
N TYR A 595 -24.98 -22.46 13.15
CA TYR A 595 -23.81 -22.62 14.03
C TYR A 595 -23.69 -24.04 14.61
N PRO A 596 -22.45 -24.52 14.85
CA PRO A 596 -22.23 -25.79 15.52
C PRO A 596 -22.89 -25.84 16.90
N ARG A 597 -23.38 -27.03 17.28
CA ARG A 597 -24.09 -27.25 18.55
C ARG A 597 -23.27 -26.77 19.75
N GLU A 598 -21.95 -27.03 19.81
CA GLU A 598 -21.10 -26.59 20.92
C GLU A 598 -21.03 -25.06 21.04
N ARG A 599 -20.99 -24.35 19.90
CA ARG A 599 -20.97 -22.88 19.90
C ARG A 599 -22.29 -22.31 20.40
N LEU A 600 -23.41 -22.89 19.95
CA LEU A 600 -24.75 -22.51 20.44
C LEU A 600 -24.87 -22.77 21.95
N ALA A 601 -24.40 -23.92 22.43
CA ALA A 601 -24.41 -24.26 23.85
C ALA A 601 -23.61 -23.23 24.68
N TYR A 602 -22.41 -22.87 24.23
CA TYR A 602 -21.61 -21.84 24.88
C TYR A 602 -22.29 -20.47 24.88
N MET A 603 -22.88 -20.04 23.75
CA MET A 603 -23.58 -18.75 23.68
C MET A 603 -24.80 -18.70 24.62
N ILE A 604 -25.54 -19.81 24.72
CA ILE A 604 -26.67 -19.97 25.65
C ILE A 604 -26.17 -19.86 27.10
N GLU A 605 -25.10 -20.60 27.45
CA GLU A 605 -24.51 -20.59 28.79
C GLU A 605 -23.96 -19.20 29.18
N ASP A 606 -23.14 -18.60 28.31
CA ASP A 606 -22.46 -17.32 28.58
C ASP A 606 -23.47 -16.15 28.65
N SER A 607 -24.50 -16.17 27.78
CA SER A 607 -25.57 -15.17 27.83
C SER A 607 -26.41 -15.34 29.09
N GLY A 608 -26.60 -16.58 29.56
CA GLY A 608 -27.45 -16.93 30.68
C GLY A 608 -28.93 -16.65 30.40
N ILE A 609 -29.34 -16.79 29.13
CA ILE A 609 -30.76 -16.72 28.75
C ILE A 609 -31.53 -17.85 29.42
N GLN A 610 -32.75 -17.54 29.86
CA GLN A 610 -33.68 -18.53 30.44
C GLN A 610 -34.81 -18.89 29.47
N LEU A 611 -35.07 -18.01 28.50
CA LEU A 611 -36.10 -18.18 27.48
C LEU A 611 -35.48 -18.08 26.09
N LEU A 612 -35.86 -19.01 25.20
CA LEU A 612 -35.44 -19.08 23.80
C LEU A 612 -36.67 -19.13 22.88
N LEU A 613 -36.72 -18.22 21.91
CA LEU A 613 -37.70 -18.28 20.83
C LEU A 613 -37.13 -19.10 19.69
N SER A 614 -37.87 -20.12 19.23
CA SER A 614 -37.42 -20.97 18.13
C SER A 614 -38.57 -21.52 17.29
N GLN A 615 -38.28 -22.48 16.43
CA GLN A 615 -39.23 -23.20 15.60
C GLN A 615 -39.16 -24.69 15.92
N ARG A 616 -40.28 -25.41 15.86
CA ARG A 616 -40.35 -26.85 16.19
C ARG A 616 -39.38 -27.70 15.37
N SER A 617 -39.14 -27.33 14.11
CA SER A 617 -38.20 -28.01 13.22
C SER A 617 -36.74 -27.92 13.68
N LEU A 618 -36.38 -26.87 14.42
CA LEU A 618 -35.01 -26.63 14.87
C LEU A 618 -34.72 -27.28 16.23
N LEU A 619 -35.73 -27.53 17.07
CA LEU A 619 -35.55 -28.05 18.44
C LEU A 619 -34.63 -29.27 18.56
N PRO A 620 -34.69 -30.30 17.67
CA PRO A 620 -33.80 -31.46 17.77
C PRO A 620 -32.31 -31.11 17.61
N LEU A 621 -32.00 -29.99 16.94
CA LEU A 621 -30.64 -29.56 16.62
C LEU A 621 -30.04 -28.64 17.72
N LEU A 622 -30.87 -28.11 18.62
CA LEU A 622 -30.47 -27.11 19.59
C LEU A 622 -30.05 -27.73 20.94
N PRO A 623 -29.03 -27.19 21.62
CA PRO A 623 -28.61 -27.61 22.95
C PRO A 623 -29.41 -26.85 24.04
N VAL A 624 -30.66 -27.26 24.27
CA VAL A 624 -31.64 -26.49 25.07
C VAL A 624 -32.15 -27.24 26.31
N ASP A 625 -31.35 -28.16 26.85
CA ASP A 625 -31.77 -29.05 27.95
C ASP A 625 -32.18 -28.29 29.24
N ASP A 626 -31.60 -27.11 29.48
CA ASP A 626 -31.82 -26.27 30.67
C ASP A 626 -32.46 -24.89 30.35
N VAL A 627 -33.07 -24.72 29.16
CA VAL A 627 -33.64 -23.44 28.71
C VAL A 627 -35.10 -23.64 28.29
N GLU A 628 -35.98 -22.74 28.73
CA GLU A 628 -37.37 -22.76 28.31
C GLU A 628 -37.48 -22.33 26.84
N VAL A 629 -38.18 -23.13 26.02
CA VAL A 629 -38.29 -22.86 24.58
C VAL A 629 -39.73 -22.57 24.20
N LEU A 630 -39.96 -21.38 23.66
CA LEU A 630 -41.23 -20.97 23.07
C LEU A 630 -41.16 -21.12 21.56
N ALA A 631 -41.86 -22.13 21.02
CA ALA A 631 -41.95 -22.33 19.57
C ALA A 631 -42.90 -21.30 18.94
N LEU A 632 -42.44 -20.55 17.94
CA LEU A 632 -43.22 -19.51 17.25
C LEU A 632 -44.22 -20.10 16.24
N ASP A 633 -43.93 -21.28 15.68
CA ASP A 633 -44.72 -21.96 14.65
C ASP A 633 -45.79 -22.91 15.24
N GLN A 634 -46.29 -22.61 16.45
CA GLN A 634 -47.36 -23.37 17.12
C GLN A 634 -48.69 -23.37 16.34
N PRO A 635 -49.60 -24.33 16.60
CA PRO A 635 -50.91 -24.41 15.92
C PRO A 635 -51.69 -23.09 15.96
N HIS A 636 -52.49 -22.84 14.91
CA HIS A 636 -53.19 -21.56 14.73
C HIS A 636 -54.02 -21.14 15.95
N GLY A 637 -53.85 -19.88 16.36
CA GLY A 637 -54.68 -19.20 17.35
C GLY A 637 -54.20 -19.26 18.80
N TRP A 638 -53.05 -19.86 19.11
CA TRP A 638 -52.53 -19.91 20.48
C TRP A 638 -52.23 -18.52 21.08
N LEU A 639 -52.01 -17.51 20.23
CA LEU A 639 -51.82 -16.12 20.63
C LEU A 639 -53.12 -15.29 20.61
N ASP A 640 -54.27 -15.85 20.20
CA ASP A 640 -55.49 -15.07 19.98
C ASP A 640 -56.14 -14.56 21.28
N SER A 641 -55.83 -15.19 22.42
CA SER A 641 -56.27 -14.75 23.75
C SER A 641 -55.50 -13.54 24.27
N TYR A 642 -54.32 -13.24 23.71
CA TYR A 642 -53.49 -12.10 24.12
C TYR A 642 -53.96 -10.80 23.46
N SER A 643 -53.74 -9.69 24.18
CA SER A 643 -54.11 -8.35 23.70
C SER A 643 -53.37 -7.99 22.42
N THR A 644 -54.06 -7.30 21.52
CA THR A 644 -53.48 -6.71 20.31
C THR A 644 -52.87 -5.33 20.54
N GLN A 645 -53.07 -4.75 21.73
CA GLN A 645 -52.52 -3.44 22.12
C GLN A 645 -51.07 -3.59 22.60
N SER A 646 -50.24 -2.58 22.40
CA SER A 646 -48.88 -2.57 22.95
C SER A 646 -48.88 -2.79 24.46
N PRO A 647 -47.94 -3.58 25.00
CA PRO A 647 -47.78 -3.72 26.45
C PRO A 647 -47.28 -2.41 27.06
N ASP A 648 -47.82 -2.05 28.23
CA ASP A 648 -47.34 -0.91 29.01
C ASP A 648 -46.08 -1.31 29.79
N VAL A 649 -44.91 -0.95 29.27
CA VAL A 649 -43.59 -1.27 29.84
C VAL A 649 -42.76 0.00 30.00
N SER A 650 -42.33 0.28 31.23
CA SER A 650 -41.40 1.38 31.50
C SER A 650 -39.96 0.95 31.21
N LEU A 651 -39.31 1.60 30.24
CA LEU A 651 -37.93 1.33 29.85
C LEU A 651 -37.06 2.58 30.05
N HIS A 652 -35.84 2.34 30.52
CA HIS A 652 -34.79 3.34 30.55
C HIS A 652 -33.95 3.24 29.26
N ALA A 653 -33.49 4.38 28.73
CA ALA A 653 -32.71 4.44 27.50
C ALA A 653 -31.43 3.56 27.50
N LEU A 654 -30.86 3.33 28.70
CA LEU A 654 -29.67 2.50 28.91
C LEU A 654 -29.94 0.99 29.03
N ASN A 655 -31.21 0.56 29.07
CA ASN A 655 -31.52 -0.86 28.96
C ASN A 655 -31.06 -1.39 27.60
N LEU A 656 -30.67 -2.66 27.58
CA LEU A 656 -30.21 -3.32 26.35
C LEU A 656 -31.33 -3.40 25.32
N ALA A 657 -30.98 -3.20 24.06
CA ALA A 657 -31.81 -3.57 22.92
C ALA A 657 -31.40 -4.96 22.40
N TYR A 658 -30.09 -5.24 22.38
CA TYR A 658 -29.56 -6.52 21.91
C TYR A 658 -28.19 -6.83 22.51
N VAL A 659 -27.84 -8.11 22.51
CA VAL A 659 -26.49 -8.61 22.78
C VAL A 659 -26.04 -9.48 21.62
N ILE A 660 -25.07 -9.01 20.85
CA ILE A 660 -24.52 -9.73 19.70
C ILE A 660 -23.13 -10.27 20.05
N TYR A 661 -22.91 -11.56 19.77
CA TYR A 661 -21.65 -12.23 20.04
C TYR A 661 -20.64 -12.03 18.91
N THR A 662 -19.40 -11.73 19.28
CA THR A 662 -18.25 -11.65 18.37
C THR A 662 -17.18 -12.65 18.77
N SER A 663 -16.27 -13.00 17.85
CA SER A 663 -15.09 -13.83 18.13
C SER A 663 -14.22 -13.19 19.22
N GLY A 664 -13.61 -13.99 20.11
CA GLY A 664 -12.80 -13.50 21.22
C GLY A 664 -11.33 -13.88 21.10
N SER A 665 -10.42 -12.95 21.39
CA SER A 665 -8.97 -13.18 21.36
C SER A 665 -8.48 -14.28 22.32
N THR A 666 -9.27 -14.59 23.36
CA THR A 666 -9.04 -15.69 24.31
C THR A 666 -9.58 -17.05 23.85
N GLY A 667 -10.16 -17.09 22.64
CA GLY A 667 -10.74 -18.29 22.03
C GLY A 667 -12.17 -18.62 22.43
N LYS A 668 -12.87 -17.71 23.08
CA LYS A 668 -14.30 -17.85 23.41
C LYS A 668 -15.08 -16.63 22.94
N PRO A 669 -16.24 -16.81 22.27
CA PRO A 669 -17.08 -15.69 21.85
C PRO A 669 -17.47 -14.77 23.01
N LYS A 670 -17.65 -13.47 22.72
CA LYS A 670 -18.00 -12.42 23.69
C LYS A 670 -19.22 -11.63 23.23
N GLY A 671 -20.23 -11.48 24.10
CA GLY A 671 -21.43 -10.71 23.82
C GLY A 671 -21.24 -9.20 24.03
N ALA A 672 -21.42 -8.38 23.00
CA ALA A 672 -21.42 -6.92 23.11
C ALA A 672 -22.86 -6.41 23.34
N GLY A 673 -23.11 -5.83 24.51
CA GLY A 673 -24.43 -5.35 24.89
C GLY A 673 -24.67 -3.89 24.48
N ASN A 674 -25.57 -3.67 23.53
CA ASN A 674 -25.92 -2.34 23.02
C ASN A 674 -27.26 -1.87 23.57
N SER A 675 -27.34 -0.60 23.98
CA SER A 675 -28.56 -0.02 24.56
C SER A 675 -29.51 0.55 23.52
N HIS A 676 -30.77 0.75 23.91
CA HIS A 676 -31.73 1.49 23.10
C HIS A 676 -31.23 2.88 22.72
N ARG A 677 -30.61 3.61 23.66
CA ARG A 677 -30.04 4.95 23.41
C ARG A 677 -29.05 4.96 22.25
N ALA A 678 -28.12 4.01 22.24
CA ALA A 678 -27.08 3.89 21.21
C ALA A 678 -27.71 3.54 19.85
N LEU A 679 -28.65 2.58 19.84
CA LEU A 679 -29.35 2.17 18.62
C LEU A 679 -30.20 3.31 18.02
N VAL A 680 -31.00 4.00 18.85
CA VAL A 680 -31.85 5.10 18.38
C VAL A 680 -31.00 6.25 17.84
N ASN A 681 -29.89 6.59 18.49
CA ASN A 681 -28.95 7.57 17.95
C ASN A 681 -28.46 7.18 16.55
N ARG A 682 -28.03 5.93 16.37
CA ARG A 682 -27.53 5.40 15.10
C ARG A 682 -28.57 5.44 13.98
N LEU A 683 -29.82 5.10 14.27
CA LEU A 683 -30.90 5.06 13.26
C LEU A 683 -31.45 6.44 12.95
N CYS A 684 -31.61 7.33 13.94
CA CYS A 684 -31.98 8.73 13.70
C CYS A 684 -30.93 9.46 12.87
N TRP A 685 -29.63 9.22 13.14
CA TRP A 685 -28.57 9.73 12.28
C TRP A 685 -28.68 9.20 10.85
N MET A 686 -28.88 7.89 10.69
CA MET A 686 -29.01 7.27 9.36
C MET A 686 -30.18 7.86 8.58
N GLN A 687 -31.31 8.06 9.26
CA GLN A 687 -32.48 8.71 8.67
C GLN A 687 -32.19 10.14 8.26
N GLN A 688 -31.51 10.93 9.10
CA GLN A 688 -31.13 12.29 8.75
C GLN A 688 -30.15 12.34 7.56
N ALA A 689 -29.23 11.39 7.47
CA ALA A 689 -28.19 11.35 6.44
C ALA A 689 -28.72 10.85 5.08
N TYR A 690 -29.61 9.86 5.08
CA TYR A 690 -29.99 9.12 3.87
C TYR A 690 -31.46 9.18 3.50
N GLY A 691 -32.33 9.57 4.43
CA GLY A 691 -33.74 9.90 4.19
C GLY A 691 -34.57 8.79 3.55
N LEU A 692 -34.88 7.71 4.28
CA LEU A 692 -35.89 6.74 3.81
C LEU A 692 -37.29 7.32 3.93
N ASP A 693 -38.15 6.96 2.99
CA ASP A 693 -39.59 7.24 3.03
C ASP A 693 -40.44 6.02 2.60
N ALA A 694 -41.76 6.21 2.52
CA ALA A 694 -42.71 5.15 2.20
C ALA A 694 -42.57 4.58 0.77
N SER A 695 -41.83 5.22 -0.12
CA SER A 695 -41.52 4.72 -1.47
C SER A 695 -40.36 3.73 -1.48
N ASP A 696 -39.60 3.64 -0.39
CA ASP A 696 -38.41 2.82 -0.29
C ASP A 696 -38.68 1.37 0.10
N ALA A 697 -37.78 0.50 -0.33
CA ALA A 697 -37.72 -0.89 0.07
C ALA A 697 -36.28 -1.26 0.47
N VAL A 698 -36.15 -1.78 1.68
CA VAL A 698 -34.88 -2.26 2.25
C VAL A 698 -34.88 -3.79 2.22
N LEU A 699 -33.83 -4.38 1.65
CA LEU A 699 -33.65 -5.84 1.68
C LEU A 699 -32.92 -6.26 2.96
N GLN A 700 -33.58 -7.03 3.81
CA GLN A 700 -32.93 -7.76 4.88
C GLN A 700 -32.28 -9.01 4.31
N LYS A 701 -30.95 -8.99 4.24
CA LYS A 701 -30.16 -10.09 3.72
C LYS A 701 -28.99 -10.48 4.60
N THR A 702 -28.59 -9.62 5.53
CA THR A 702 -27.45 -9.86 6.39
C THR A 702 -27.87 -10.84 7.49
N PRO A 703 -27.10 -11.90 7.80
CA PRO A 703 -27.47 -12.81 8.88
C PRO A 703 -27.68 -12.03 10.18
N PHE A 704 -28.76 -12.34 10.90
CA PHE A 704 -29.21 -11.56 12.05
C PHE A 704 -28.34 -11.69 13.31
N SER A 705 -27.35 -12.58 13.26
CA SER A 705 -26.25 -12.71 14.22
C SER A 705 -25.17 -11.62 14.04
N PHE A 706 -25.26 -10.78 13.01
CA PHE A 706 -24.39 -9.62 12.79
C PHE A 706 -25.14 -8.31 13.03
N ASP A 707 -24.48 -7.34 13.65
CA ASP A 707 -25.04 -6.03 14.01
C ASP A 707 -25.54 -5.20 12.83
N VAL A 708 -24.96 -5.35 11.65
CA VAL A 708 -25.45 -4.73 10.41
C VAL A 708 -26.92 -5.05 10.14
N SER A 709 -27.40 -6.26 10.43
CA SER A 709 -28.80 -6.61 10.19
C SER A 709 -29.76 -5.74 11.01
N VAL A 710 -29.31 -5.18 12.15
CA VAL A 710 -30.14 -4.42 13.08
C VAL A 710 -30.76 -3.21 12.38
N TRP A 711 -29.99 -2.47 11.59
CA TRP A 711 -30.57 -1.35 10.84
C TRP A 711 -31.41 -1.84 9.65
N GLU A 712 -31.07 -2.98 9.03
CA GLU A 712 -31.92 -3.58 7.98
C GLU A 712 -33.33 -3.88 8.52
N PHE A 713 -33.43 -4.38 9.77
CA PHE A 713 -34.72 -4.65 10.41
C PHE A 713 -35.48 -3.38 10.82
N PHE A 714 -34.83 -2.48 11.56
CA PHE A 714 -35.58 -1.45 12.30
C PHE A 714 -35.66 -0.10 11.57
N TRP A 715 -34.67 0.24 10.74
CA TRP A 715 -34.69 1.52 10.01
C TRP A 715 -35.91 1.68 9.08
N PRO A 716 -36.25 0.72 8.20
CA PRO A 716 -37.43 0.87 7.35
C PRO A 716 -38.74 0.92 8.15
N LEU A 717 -38.83 0.16 9.24
CA LEU A 717 -40.03 0.06 10.06
C LEU A 717 -40.30 1.32 10.90
N MET A 718 -39.29 2.14 11.17
CA MET A 718 -39.48 3.42 11.88
C MET A 718 -39.76 4.60 10.93
N THR A 719 -39.75 4.39 9.61
CA THR A 719 -39.89 5.47 8.59
C THR A 719 -41.05 5.28 7.62
N GLY A 720 -41.76 4.15 7.69
CA GLY A 720 -42.88 3.84 6.79
C GLY A 720 -42.45 3.13 5.51
N ALA A 721 -41.15 2.86 5.34
CA ALA A 721 -40.62 2.09 4.22
C ALA A 721 -40.95 0.59 4.35
N ARG A 722 -40.71 -0.17 3.28
CA ARG A 722 -40.97 -1.62 3.27
C ARG A 722 -39.72 -2.42 3.60
N LEU A 723 -39.84 -3.34 4.55
CA LEU A 723 -38.85 -4.37 4.83
C LEU A 723 -39.13 -5.62 3.99
N VAL A 724 -38.14 -6.06 3.20
CA VAL A 724 -38.23 -7.28 2.39
C VAL A 724 -37.20 -8.28 2.91
N VAL A 725 -37.64 -9.46 3.35
CA VAL A 725 -36.74 -10.50 3.86
C VAL A 725 -36.32 -11.43 2.72
N ALA A 726 -35.02 -11.54 2.44
CA ALA A 726 -34.48 -12.43 1.43
C ALA A 726 -34.66 -13.92 1.84
N ALA A 727 -34.90 -14.80 0.87
CA ALA A 727 -35.05 -16.22 1.16
C ALA A 727 -33.72 -16.84 1.64
N PRO A 728 -33.76 -17.98 2.34
CA PRO A 728 -32.55 -18.70 2.75
C PRO A 728 -31.62 -18.96 1.54
N GLY A 729 -30.33 -18.68 1.71
CA GLY A 729 -29.31 -18.85 0.65
C GLY A 729 -29.20 -17.71 -0.38
N GLU A 730 -30.25 -16.93 -0.66
CA GLU A 730 -30.25 -15.89 -1.72
C GLU A 730 -29.17 -14.82 -1.52
N HIS A 731 -28.89 -14.48 -0.27
CA HIS A 731 -27.87 -13.49 0.10
C HIS A 731 -26.45 -13.84 -0.35
N ARG A 732 -26.17 -15.09 -0.76
CA ARG A 732 -24.87 -15.58 -1.25
C ARG A 732 -24.80 -15.70 -2.78
N GLU A 733 -25.91 -15.48 -3.49
CA GLU A 733 -26.03 -15.70 -4.94
C GLU A 733 -26.34 -14.37 -5.68
N PRO A 734 -25.34 -13.73 -6.31
CA PRO A 734 -25.51 -12.45 -7.02
C PRO A 734 -26.65 -12.42 -8.05
N ALA A 735 -26.80 -13.48 -8.85
CA ALA A 735 -27.86 -13.58 -9.85
C ALA A 735 -29.27 -13.52 -9.23
N ARG A 736 -29.49 -14.26 -8.13
CA ARG A 736 -30.75 -14.23 -7.39
C ARG A 736 -30.99 -12.87 -6.73
N LEU A 737 -29.94 -12.21 -6.23
CA LEU A 737 -30.07 -10.85 -5.70
C LEU A 737 -30.55 -9.87 -6.77
N ILE A 738 -30.04 -9.95 -8.00
CA ILE A 738 -30.51 -9.11 -9.12
C ILE A 738 -32.01 -9.36 -9.39
N GLU A 739 -32.44 -10.63 -9.42
CA GLU A 739 -33.84 -10.99 -9.59
C GLU A 739 -34.71 -10.42 -8.47
N THR A 740 -34.31 -10.60 -7.21
CA THR A 740 -35.04 -10.09 -6.04
C THR A 740 -35.09 -8.56 -6.03
N ILE A 741 -33.99 -7.87 -6.37
CA ILE A 741 -33.94 -6.41 -6.47
C ILE A 741 -34.95 -5.91 -7.51
N ALA A 742 -35.01 -6.56 -8.68
CA ALA A 742 -35.94 -6.21 -9.73
C ALA A 742 -37.40 -6.49 -9.34
N GLN A 743 -37.68 -7.69 -8.84
CA GLN A 743 -39.04 -8.15 -8.49
C GLN A 743 -39.63 -7.34 -7.33
N GLN A 744 -38.84 -7.12 -6.27
CA GLN A 744 -39.28 -6.45 -5.05
C GLN A 744 -39.00 -4.94 -5.06
N ARG A 745 -38.43 -4.43 -6.16
CA ARG A 745 -38.09 -3.01 -6.38
C ARG A 745 -37.28 -2.43 -5.22
N ILE A 746 -36.22 -3.14 -4.83
CA ILE A 746 -35.36 -2.76 -3.71
C ILE A 746 -34.64 -1.44 -4.04
N THR A 747 -34.68 -0.49 -3.10
CA THR A 747 -34.03 0.83 -3.26
C THR A 747 -32.77 0.96 -2.42
N THR A 748 -32.69 0.25 -1.30
CA THR A 748 -31.58 0.35 -0.36
C THR A 748 -31.08 -1.03 0.05
N LEU A 749 -29.76 -1.22 -0.05
CA LEU A 749 -29.14 -2.52 0.20
C LEU A 749 -27.76 -2.37 0.83
N HIS A 750 -27.45 -3.23 1.79
CA HIS A 750 -26.12 -3.34 2.38
C HIS A 750 -25.20 -4.22 1.54
N PHE A 751 -23.90 -3.99 1.50
CA PHE A 751 -22.92 -5.01 1.11
C PHE A 751 -21.71 -5.04 2.05
N VAL A 752 -21.18 -6.23 2.25
CA VAL A 752 -19.76 -6.37 2.58
C VAL A 752 -18.96 -6.15 1.28
N PRO A 753 -17.83 -5.41 1.27
CA PRO A 753 -17.08 -5.11 0.05
C PRO A 753 -16.76 -6.32 -0.84
N SER A 754 -16.38 -7.46 -0.26
CA SER A 754 -16.18 -8.70 -1.03
C SER A 754 -17.43 -9.16 -1.81
N MET A 755 -18.62 -9.04 -1.20
CA MET A 755 -19.89 -9.38 -1.84
C MET A 755 -20.31 -8.31 -2.86
N LEU A 756 -19.99 -7.03 -2.60
CA LEU A 756 -20.20 -5.97 -3.58
C LEU A 756 -19.42 -6.25 -4.88
N GLN A 757 -18.16 -6.68 -4.75
CA GLN A 757 -17.36 -7.06 -5.91
C GLN A 757 -17.99 -8.22 -6.68
N ALA A 758 -18.46 -9.26 -6.00
CA ALA A 758 -19.16 -10.36 -6.67
C ALA A 758 -20.43 -9.87 -7.39
N PHE A 759 -21.24 -9.05 -6.70
CA PHE A 759 -22.48 -8.50 -7.23
C PHE A 759 -22.27 -7.59 -8.45
N ILE A 760 -21.29 -6.69 -8.41
CA ILE A 760 -21.06 -5.73 -9.50
C ILE A 760 -20.50 -6.40 -10.76
N HIS A 761 -19.89 -7.58 -10.64
CA HIS A 761 -19.39 -8.37 -11.77
C HIS A 761 -20.43 -9.31 -12.38
N GLU A 762 -21.56 -9.53 -11.71
CA GLU A 762 -22.61 -10.40 -12.20
C GLU A 762 -23.31 -9.81 -13.44
N PRO A 763 -23.51 -10.61 -14.51
CA PRO A 763 -24.29 -10.17 -15.67
C PRO A 763 -25.71 -9.71 -15.28
N GLY A 764 -26.14 -8.58 -15.82
CA GLY A 764 -27.48 -8.03 -15.58
C GLY A 764 -27.58 -7.05 -14.40
N VAL A 765 -26.49 -6.78 -13.67
CA VAL A 765 -26.50 -5.81 -12.55
C VAL A 765 -27.03 -4.43 -12.94
N GLN A 766 -26.77 -3.99 -14.18
CA GLN A 766 -27.24 -2.72 -14.75
C GLN A 766 -28.78 -2.59 -14.78
N ALA A 767 -29.52 -3.71 -14.74
CA ALA A 767 -30.98 -3.71 -14.65
C ALA A 767 -31.50 -3.37 -13.25
N CYS A 768 -30.64 -3.28 -12.23
CA CYS A 768 -31.00 -2.86 -10.86
C CYS A 768 -31.23 -1.35 -10.75
N THR A 769 -32.02 -0.78 -11.67
CA THR A 769 -32.25 0.68 -11.79
C THR A 769 -33.01 1.30 -10.63
N GLN A 770 -33.72 0.48 -9.85
CA GLN A 770 -34.46 0.92 -8.66
C GLN A 770 -33.56 1.17 -7.45
N LEU A 771 -32.33 0.63 -7.45
CA LEU A 771 -31.37 0.92 -6.39
C LEU A 771 -31.07 2.42 -6.38
N GLN A 772 -31.15 3.01 -5.20
CA GLN A 772 -30.79 4.40 -4.94
C GLN A 772 -29.56 4.46 -4.02
N ARG A 773 -29.43 3.51 -3.09
CA ARG A 773 -28.42 3.55 -2.03
C ARG A 773 -27.79 2.18 -1.84
N ILE A 774 -26.46 2.13 -1.98
CA ILE A 774 -25.64 1.00 -1.55
C ILE A 774 -24.84 1.43 -0.33
N VAL A 775 -25.02 0.73 0.78
CA VAL A 775 -24.27 0.94 2.01
C VAL A 775 -23.24 -0.18 2.16
N CYS A 776 -21.96 0.15 2.25
CA CYS A 776 -20.89 -0.82 2.45
C CYS A 776 -20.30 -0.70 3.84
N SER A 777 -20.10 -1.82 4.51
CA SER A 777 -19.34 -1.87 5.76
C SER A 777 -18.83 -3.28 6.07
N GLY A 778 -17.98 -3.41 7.08
CA GLY A 778 -17.44 -4.69 7.53
C GLY A 778 -16.03 -5.00 7.01
N GLU A 779 -15.59 -4.43 5.89
CA GLU A 779 -14.21 -4.53 5.37
C GLU A 779 -13.75 -3.17 4.82
N ALA A 780 -12.46 -3.04 4.49
CA ALA A 780 -11.97 -1.92 3.69
C ALA A 780 -12.61 -2.00 2.29
N LEU A 781 -13.19 -0.90 1.82
CA LEU A 781 -13.79 -0.82 0.49
C LEU A 781 -12.71 -0.58 -0.57
N PRO A 782 -12.49 -1.50 -1.53
CA PRO A 782 -11.49 -1.31 -2.57
C PRO A 782 -11.91 -0.21 -3.55
N LEU A 783 -10.96 0.63 -3.98
CA LEU A 783 -11.20 1.69 -4.94
C LEU A 783 -11.78 1.17 -6.27
N ASP A 784 -11.26 0.05 -6.77
CA ASP A 784 -11.78 -0.60 -7.97
C ASP A 784 -13.28 -0.94 -7.84
N ALA A 785 -13.72 -1.44 -6.67
CA ALA A 785 -15.13 -1.75 -6.44
C ALA A 785 -16.01 -0.49 -6.50
N GLN A 786 -15.54 0.64 -5.95
CA GLN A 786 -16.21 1.93 -6.07
C GLN A 786 -16.32 2.37 -7.54
N LEU A 787 -15.23 2.32 -8.30
CA LEU A 787 -15.22 2.72 -9.71
C LEU A 787 -16.17 1.85 -10.55
N GLN A 788 -16.22 0.55 -10.29
CA GLN A 788 -17.17 -0.37 -10.96
C GLN A 788 -18.63 -0.03 -10.63
N VAL A 789 -18.94 0.35 -9.39
CA VAL A 789 -20.29 0.79 -9.01
C VAL A 789 -20.67 2.06 -9.77
N PHE A 790 -19.80 3.07 -9.80
CA PHE A 790 -20.07 4.30 -10.56
C PHE A 790 -20.23 4.07 -12.06
N ALA A 791 -19.47 3.12 -12.63
CA ALA A 791 -19.57 2.77 -14.04
C ALA A 791 -20.87 2.02 -14.39
N LYS A 792 -21.30 1.05 -13.57
CA LYS A 792 -22.42 0.17 -13.89
C LYS A 792 -23.76 0.60 -13.30
N LEU A 793 -23.75 1.41 -12.24
CA LEU A 793 -24.92 1.91 -11.52
C LEU A 793 -24.76 3.42 -11.22
N PRO A 794 -24.62 4.28 -12.25
CA PRO A 794 -24.28 5.70 -12.07
C PRO A 794 -25.29 6.51 -11.25
N GLN A 795 -26.54 6.05 -11.15
CA GLN A 795 -27.60 6.67 -10.38
C GLN A 795 -27.57 6.31 -8.88
N VAL A 796 -26.75 5.34 -8.48
CA VAL A 796 -26.71 4.83 -7.10
C VAL A 796 -25.69 5.62 -6.28
N ALA A 797 -26.11 6.09 -5.11
CA ALA A 797 -25.21 6.62 -4.11
C ALA A 797 -24.53 5.49 -3.33
N LEU A 798 -23.19 5.48 -3.33
CA LEU A 798 -22.38 4.52 -2.58
C LEU A 798 -21.85 5.15 -1.30
N PHE A 799 -22.09 4.48 -0.16
CA PHE A 799 -21.65 4.94 1.15
C PHE A 799 -20.72 3.91 1.77
N ASN A 800 -19.55 4.34 2.21
CA ASN A 800 -18.64 3.52 3.01
C ASN A 800 -18.85 3.86 4.49
N LEU A 801 -19.34 2.89 5.26
CA LEU A 801 -19.54 2.98 6.69
C LEU A 801 -18.54 2.10 7.42
N TYR A 802 -18.19 2.53 8.62
CA TYR A 802 -17.30 1.77 9.48
C TYR A 802 -17.78 1.85 10.92
N GLY A 803 -17.84 0.70 11.58
CA GLY A 803 -17.83 0.62 13.02
C GLY A 803 -17.65 -0.81 13.54
N PRO A 804 -17.23 -0.94 14.80
CA PRO A 804 -17.23 -2.20 15.52
C PRO A 804 -18.57 -2.42 16.24
N THR A 805 -18.90 -3.68 16.54
CA THR A 805 -20.09 -4.08 17.30
C THR A 805 -20.18 -3.45 18.69
N GLU A 806 -19.03 -3.09 19.26
CA GLU A 806 -18.90 -2.38 20.53
C GLU A 806 -19.30 -0.89 20.47
N ALA A 807 -19.71 -0.38 19.30
CA ALA A 807 -20.14 1.01 19.12
C ALA A 807 -21.37 1.15 18.19
N ALA A 808 -22.40 0.33 18.43
CA ALA A 808 -23.69 0.38 17.74
C ALA A 808 -23.60 0.47 16.20
N ILE A 809 -23.11 -0.62 15.59
CA ILE A 809 -23.10 -0.89 14.15
C ILE A 809 -22.03 -0.08 13.39
N ASP A 810 -22.28 1.20 13.12
CA ASP A 810 -21.34 2.05 12.38
C ASP A 810 -21.18 3.40 13.10
N VAL A 811 -19.95 3.91 13.15
CA VAL A 811 -19.56 5.14 13.86
C VAL A 811 -18.97 6.22 12.97
N THR A 812 -18.49 5.87 11.78
CA THR A 812 -18.04 6.83 10.76
C THR A 812 -18.71 6.56 9.43
N HIS A 813 -18.80 7.62 8.61
CA HIS A 813 -19.36 7.53 7.29
C HIS A 813 -18.58 8.32 6.26
N TRP A 814 -18.55 7.79 5.04
CA TRP A 814 -18.05 8.45 3.84
C TRP A 814 -19.06 8.30 2.70
N THR A 815 -19.38 9.41 2.03
CA THR A 815 -20.09 9.36 0.75
C THR A 815 -19.03 9.22 -0.32
N CYS A 816 -19.03 8.08 -1.01
CA CYS A 816 -17.99 7.76 -1.98
C CYS A 816 -18.04 8.76 -3.14
N ILE A 817 -16.86 9.27 -3.51
CA ILE A 817 -16.62 10.15 -4.64
C ILE A 817 -15.28 9.77 -5.27
N ASP A 818 -15.09 10.08 -6.55
CA ASP A 818 -13.77 9.99 -7.16
C ASP A 818 -12.97 11.25 -6.83
N GLU A 819 -12.14 11.17 -5.79
CA GLU A 819 -11.23 12.26 -5.38
C GLU A 819 -9.80 12.08 -5.92
N GLY A 820 -9.55 11.11 -6.82
CA GLY A 820 -8.22 10.82 -7.36
C GLY A 820 -7.23 10.24 -6.35
N ALA A 821 -7.72 9.64 -5.26
CA ALA A 821 -6.92 9.00 -4.21
C ALA A 821 -6.79 7.48 -4.40
N ASP A 822 -5.78 6.87 -3.78
CA ASP A 822 -5.46 5.44 -3.93
C ASP A 822 -6.31 4.50 -3.06
N SER A 823 -7.16 5.03 -2.17
CA SER A 823 -7.99 4.22 -1.26
C SER A 823 -9.30 4.92 -0.90
N VAL A 824 -10.30 4.14 -0.48
CA VAL A 824 -11.59 4.69 -0.02
C VAL A 824 -11.55 4.88 1.50
N PRO A 825 -11.70 6.11 2.01
CA PRO A 825 -11.64 6.38 3.45
C PRO A 825 -12.88 5.85 4.19
N ILE A 826 -12.75 5.72 5.52
CA ILE A 826 -13.87 5.41 6.42
C ILE A 826 -14.63 6.67 6.87
N GLY A 827 -14.10 7.86 6.51
CA GLY A 827 -14.84 9.11 6.56
C GLY A 827 -14.78 9.83 7.90
N ARG A 828 -15.90 10.38 8.35
CA ARG A 828 -16.01 11.25 9.54
C ARG A 828 -16.98 10.65 10.57
N PRO A 829 -16.85 10.99 11.87
CA PRO A 829 -17.75 10.51 12.90
C PRO A 829 -19.21 10.90 12.64
N ILE A 830 -20.13 9.99 12.96
CA ILE A 830 -21.57 10.25 12.92
C ILE A 830 -22.02 11.05 14.15
N ALA A 831 -23.31 11.42 14.19
CA ALA A 831 -23.86 12.24 15.26
C ALA A 831 -23.66 11.64 16.67
N ASN A 832 -23.33 12.52 17.64
CA ASN A 832 -23.10 12.23 19.05
C ASN A 832 -21.97 11.24 19.37
N LEU A 833 -21.09 11.01 18.40
CA LEU A 833 -19.90 10.18 18.51
C LEU A 833 -18.64 11.02 18.25
N GLY A 834 -17.56 10.68 18.93
CA GLY A 834 -16.23 11.24 18.73
C GLY A 834 -15.26 10.15 18.28
N THR A 835 -14.36 10.50 17.38
CA THR A 835 -13.25 9.67 16.92
C THR A 835 -11.93 10.34 17.29
N TYR A 836 -11.01 9.57 17.85
CA TYR A 836 -9.70 10.05 18.26
C TYR A 836 -8.64 9.11 17.70
N VAL A 837 -7.64 9.67 17.00
CA VAL A 837 -6.49 8.90 16.53
C VAL A 837 -5.33 9.16 17.49
N LEU A 838 -4.96 8.13 18.24
CA LEU A 838 -4.05 8.27 19.39
C LEU A 838 -2.80 7.40 19.25
N ASP A 839 -1.72 7.83 19.89
CA ASP A 839 -0.53 7.00 20.11
C ASP A 839 -0.73 6.03 21.30
N ALA A 840 0.28 5.19 21.55
CA ALA A 840 0.23 4.18 22.61
C ALA A 840 0.20 4.79 24.04
N GLN A 841 0.36 6.10 24.18
CA GLN A 841 0.26 6.85 25.45
C GLN A 841 -1.06 7.63 25.55
N LEU A 842 -2.01 7.39 24.64
CA LEU A 842 -3.30 8.10 24.53
C LEU A 842 -3.16 9.59 24.17
N ASN A 843 -2.03 10.01 23.60
CA ASN A 843 -1.92 11.36 23.05
C ASN A 843 -2.50 11.42 21.64
N PRO A 844 -3.16 12.51 21.25
CA PRO A 844 -3.53 12.73 19.85
C PRO A 844 -2.28 12.79 18.96
N VAL A 845 -2.36 12.16 17.78
CA VAL A 845 -1.30 12.24 16.77
C VAL A 845 -1.59 13.37 15.77
N PRO A 846 -0.57 14.00 15.17
CA PRO A 846 -0.77 15.02 14.15
C PRO A 846 -1.55 14.51 12.93
N ALA A 847 -2.20 15.42 12.21
CA ALA A 847 -2.83 15.08 10.94
C ALA A 847 -1.81 14.52 9.92
N GLY A 848 -2.18 13.42 9.27
CA GLY A 848 -1.33 12.64 8.36
C GLY A 848 -0.50 11.55 9.04
N VAL A 849 -0.46 11.50 10.37
CA VAL A 849 0.27 10.48 11.14
C VAL A 849 -0.65 9.28 11.41
N SER A 850 -0.08 8.06 11.34
CA SER A 850 -0.83 6.85 11.69
C SER A 850 -0.91 6.66 13.21
N GLY A 851 -2.08 6.31 13.72
CA GLY A 851 -2.29 5.95 15.12
C GLY A 851 -3.38 4.89 15.28
N GLU A 852 -3.71 4.57 16.52
CA GLU A 852 -4.82 3.69 16.86
C GLU A 852 -6.13 4.49 16.96
N LEU A 853 -7.23 3.94 16.42
CA LEU A 853 -8.54 4.57 16.50
C LEU A 853 -9.23 4.28 17.85
N TYR A 854 -9.73 5.34 18.47
CA TYR A 854 -10.55 5.30 19.67
C TYR A 854 -11.91 5.97 19.41
N LEU A 855 -12.96 5.40 19.99
CA LEU A 855 -14.33 5.85 19.80
C LEU A 855 -14.91 6.33 21.13
N GLY A 856 -15.58 7.49 21.15
CA GLY A 856 -16.26 8.03 22.32
C GLY A 856 -17.70 8.43 22.00
N GLY A 857 -18.54 8.59 23.03
CA GLY A 857 -19.88 9.16 22.88
C GLY A 857 -21.04 8.18 23.09
N ILE A 858 -22.23 8.58 22.63
CA ILE A 858 -23.50 7.91 22.98
C ILE A 858 -23.64 6.52 22.34
N GLY A 859 -22.98 6.27 21.21
CA GLY A 859 -23.05 5.01 20.47
C GLY A 859 -22.25 3.85 21.09
N LEU A 860 -21.46 4.09 22.14
CA LEU A 860 -20.70 3.01 22.78
C LEU A 860 -21.61 1.95 23.42
N ALA A 861 -21.25 0.68 23.25
CA ALA A 861 -21.86 -0.42 23.95
C ALA A 861 -21.73 -0.23 25.48
N ARG A 862 -22.66 -0.82 26.22
CA ARG A 862 -22.66 -0.74 27.68
C ARG A 862 -21.42 -1.42 28.26
N SER A 863 -21.19 -2.67 27.83
CA SER A 863 -20.08 -3.53 28.23
C SER A 863 -20.04 -4.79 27.35
N TYR A 864 -18.97 -5.58 27.50
CA TYR A 864 -19.06 -7.00 27.20
C TYR A 864 -19.87 -7.71 28.30
N HIS A 865 -20.91 -8.44 27.93
CA HIS A 865 -21.80 -9.13 28.87
C HIS A 865 -21.01 -10.10 29.75
N ARG A 866 -21.19 -10.00 31.09
CA ARG A 866 -20.50 -10.83 32.10
C ARG A 866 -18.96 -10.90 31.96
N ARG A 867 -18.32 -9.89 31.35
CA ARG A 867 -16.86 -9.82 31.15
C ARG A 867 -16.29 -8.48 31.62
N PRO A 868 -16.27 -8.20 32.94
CA PRO A 868 -15.83 -6.90 33.47
C PRO A 868 -14.35 -6.60 33.21
N ALA A 869 -13.47 -7.60 33.31
CA ALA A 869 -12.03 -7.43 33.05
C ALA A 869 -11.76 -6.99 31.59
N LEU A 870 -12.34 -7.72 30.62
CA LEU A 870 -12.21 -7.37 29.20
C LEU A 870 -12.90 -6.03 28.88
N THR A 871 -14.00 -5.72 29.57
CA THR A 871 -14.65 -4.40 29.44
C THR A 871 -13.71 -3.29 29.90
N ALA A 872 -13.03 -3.44 31.03
CA ALA A 872 -12.08 -2.43 31.52
C ALA A 872 -10.84 -2.28 30.62
N GLU A 873 -10.39 -3.36 29.98
CA GLU A 873 -9.29 -3.34 29.01
C GLU A 873 -9.64 -2.56 27.73
N ARG A 874 -10.86 -2.73 27.22
CA ARG A 874 -11.26 -2.16 25.91
C ARG A 874 -12.05 -0.86 26.01
N PHE A 875 -12.76 -0.62 27.10
CA PHE A 875 -13.50 0.62 27.37
C PHE A 875 -12.75 1.45 28.42
N VAL A 876 -11.70 2.14 27.98
CA VAL A 876 -10.78 2.88 28.84
C VAL A 876 -11.35 4.25 29.23
N PRO A 877 -10.90 4.87 30.32
CA PRO A 877 -11.24 6.26 30.64
C PRO A 877 -10.80 7.22 29.54
N SER A 878 -11.64 8.21 29.22
CA SER A 878 -11.28 9.27 28.27
C SER A 878 -10.39 10.32 28.94
N PRO A 879 -9.23 10.69 28.37
CA PRO A 879 -8.46 11.84 28.85
C PRO A 879 -9.05 13.19 28.40
N PHE A 880 -10.09 13.18 27.55
CA PHE A 880 -10.63 14.39 26.91
C PHE A 880 -11.93 14.90 27.52
N ALA A 881 -12.58 14.11 28.38
CA ALA A 881 -13.82 14.50 29.05
C ALA A 881 -14.02 13.72 30.36
N ASP A 882 -14.38 14.43 31.43
CA ASP A 882 -14.59 13.85 32.75
C ASP A 882 -15.71 12.80 32.76
N GLY A 883 -15.43 11.63 33.32
CA GLY A 883 -16.39 10.52 33.43
C GLY A 883 -16.76 9.83 32.11
N ALA A 884 -16.19 10.27 30.97
CA ALA A 884 -16.41 9.64 29.68
C ALA A 884 -15.49 8.43 29.48
N ARG A 885 -15.90 7.52 28.59
CA ARG A 885 -15.13 6.33 28.18
C ARG A 885 -14.78 6.42 26.71
N LEU A 886 -13.65 5.82 26.34
CA LEU A 886 -13.26 5.54 24.97
C LEU A 886 -13.24 4.03 24.75
N TYR A 887 -13.77 3.57 23.63
CA TYR A 887 -13.58 2.21 23.15
C TYR A 887 -12.32 2.15 22.27
N ARG A 888 -11.38 1.28 22.64
CA ARG A 888 -10.13 1.00 21.93
C ARG A 888 -10.37 -0.04 20.83
N THR A 889 -10.33 0.37 19.56
CA THR A 889 -10.78 -0.52 18.48
C THR A 889 -9.74 -1.56 18.06
N GLY A 890 -8.44 -1.28 18.25
CA GLY A 890 -7.34 -2.08 17.71
C GLY A 890 -7.02 -1.80 16.24
N ASP A 891 -7.69 -0.82 15.61
CA ASP A 891 -7.52 -0.50 14.20
C ASP A 891 -6.49 0.63 14.01
N ARG A 892 -5.57 0.44 13.06
CA ARG A 892 -4.57 1.43 12.65
C ARG A 892 -5.21 2.32 11.58
N VAL A 893 -5.23 3.62 11.83
CA VAL A 893 -5.82 4.61 10.93
C VAL A 893 -4.90 5.82 10.75
N ARG A 894 -5.16 6.62 9.72
CA ARG A 894 -4.56 7.94 9.51
C ARG A 894 -5.67 8.96 9.33
N GLN A 895 -5.61 10.08 10.05
CA GLN A 895 -6.56 11.17 9.88
C GLN A 895 -5.93 12.27 9.02
N ARG A 896 -6.55 12.60 7.90
CA ARG A 896 -6.11 13.65 6.97
C ARG A 896 -6.29 15.05 7.57
N ALA A 897 -5.66 16.05 6.96
CA ALA A 897 -5.78 17.45 7.40
C ALA A 897 -7.20 18.04 7.26
N ASP A 898 -8.08 17.41 6.49
CA ASP A 898 -9.49 17.79 6.38
C ASP A 898 -10.38 17.13 7.46
N GLY A 899 -9.83 16.23 8.27
CA GLY A 899 -10.51 15.46 9.32
C GLY A 899 -11.08 14.12 8.85
N VAL A 900 -10.93 13.75 7.58
CA VAL A 900 -11.34 12.44 7.06
C VAL A 900 -10.36 11.36 7.50
N ILE A 901 -10.90 10.20 7.90
CA ILE A 901 -10.13 9.08 8.44
C ILE A 901 -9.97 8.00 7.37
N GLU A 902 -8.73 7.56 7.19
CA GLU A 902 -8.32 6.47 6.31
C GLU A 902 -7.96 5.24 7.15
N TYR A 903 -8.46 4.07 6.75
CA TYR A 903 -8.16 2.82 7.41
C TYR A 903 -6.88 2.18 6.84
N LEU A 904 -5.90 1.88 7.69
CA LEU A 904 -4.60 1.32 7.28
C LEU A 904 -4.45 -0.17 7.63
N GLY A 905 -5.33 -0.72 8.47
CA GLY A 905 -5.28 -2.11 8.91
C GLY A 905 -5.52 -2.26 10.40
N ARG A 906 -5.00 -3.36 10.97
CA ARG A 906 -5.12 -3.67 12.40
C ARG A 906 -3.75 -3.69 13.07
N LEU A 907 -3.72 -3.32 14.35
CA LEU A 907 -2.53 -3.42 15.21
C LEU A 907 -2.40 -4.79 15.85
N ASP A 908 -3.51 -5.52 16.00
CA ASP A 908 -3.55 -6.87 16.58
C ASP A 908 -3.68 -7.96 15.50
N HIS A 909 -3.84 -9.22 15.94
CA HIS A 909 -3.92 -10.39 15.06
C HIS A 909 -5.35 -10.72 14.60
N GLN A 910 -6.31 -9.84 14.90
CA GLN A 910 -7.66 -9.99 14.39
C GLN A 910 -7.66 -9.67 12.90
N VAL A 911 -8.47 -10.41 12.15
CA VAL A 911 -8.61 -10.25 10.70
C VAL A 911 -10.08 -10.16 10.33
N LYS A 912 -10.35 -9.46 9.22
CA LYS A 912 -11.66 -9.41 8.58
C LYS A 912 -11.57 -10.21 7.29
N LEU A 913 -12.26 -11.35 7.23
CA LEU A 913 -12.24 -12.24 6.07
C LEU A 913 -13.66 -12.38 5.52
N ARG A 914 -13.92 -11.85 4.32
CA ARG A 914 -15.27 -11.84 3.71
C ARG A 914 -16.32 -11.17 4.59
N GLY A 915 -15.92 -10.12 5.31
CA GLY A 915 -16.72 -9.36 6.27
C GLY A 915 -16.86 -10.02 7.64
N LEU A 916 -16.32 -11.23 7.81
CA LEU A 916 -16.38 -11.96 9.07
C LEU A 916 -15.19 -11.56 9.93
N ARG A 917 -15.48 -11.14 11.16
CA ARG A 917 -14.48 -10.82 12.18
C ARG A 917 -13.96 -12.14 12.76
N ILE A 918 -12.66 -12.40 12.59
CA ILE A 918 -12.00 -13.64 13.02
C ILE A 918 -10.81 -13.28 13.92
N GLU A 919 -10.76 -13.90 15.09
CA GLU A 919 -9.60 -13.86 15.99
C GLU A 919 -8.75 -15.09 15.70
N LEU A 920 -7.55 -14.90 15.13
CA LEU A 920 -6.67 -16.04 14.80
C LEU A 920 -6.30 -16.85 16.06
N GLY A 921 -6.16 -16.15 17.19
CA GLY A 921 -5.95 -16.75 18.51
C GLY A 921 -7.06 -17.71 18.96
N GLU A 922 -8.31 -17.54 18.50
CA GLU A 922 -9.41 -18.47 18.82
C GLU A 922 -9.18 -19.84 18.18
N ILE A 923 -8.67 -19.83 16.97
CA ILE A 923 -8.34 -21.03 16.21
C ILE A 923 -7.07 -21.67 16.79
N GLU A 924 -6.05 -20.87 17.09
CA GLU A 924 -4.80 -21.32 17.73
C GLU A 924 -5.06 -21.99 19.09
N ALA A 925 -5.85 -21.34 19.95
CA ALA A 925 -6.20 -21.88 21.26
C ALA A 925 -6.96 -23.20 21.17
N ARG A 926 -7.85 -23.34 20.17
CA ARG A 926 -8.55 -24.60 19.97
C ARG A 926 -7.61 -25.67 19.42
N LEU A 927 -6.77 -25.36 18.44
CA LEU A 927 -5.73 -26.29 17.94
C LEU A 927 -4.83 -26.82 19.06
N LEU A 928 -4.41 -25.97 20.00
CA LEU A 928 -3.58 -26.33 21.16
C LEU A 928 -4.28 -27.24 22.18
N GLN A 929 -5.61 -27.37 22.16
CA GLN A 929 -6.33 -28.30 23.03
C GLN A 929 -6.32 -29.74 22.49
N HIS A 930 -5.91 -29.96 21.24
CA HIS A 930 -5.82 -31.30 20.68
C HIS A 930 -4.56 -32.02 21.22
N PRO A 931 -4.66 -33.25 21.80
CA PRO A 931 -3.54 -33.91 22.48
C PRO A 931 -2.26 -34.11 21.65
N SER A 932 -2.39 -34.20 20.34
CA SER A 932 -1.24 -34.37 19.43
C SER A 932 -0.55 -33.06 19.00
N VAL A 933 -1.07 -31.89 19.40
CA VAL A 933 -0.58 -30.56 18.95
C VAL A 933 0.15 -29.87 20.10
N ARG A 934 1.46 -29.65 19.92
CA ARG A 934 2.34 -28.99 20.90
C ARG A 934 2.33 -27.47 20.76
N GLU A 935 2.39 -26.98 19.52
CA GLU A 935 2.40 -25.55 19.19
C GLU A 935 1.50 -25.31 17.96
N ALA A 936 0.79 -24.19 17.92
CA ALA A 936 -0.06 -23.82 16.79
C ALA A 936 -0.01 -22.31 16.53
N VAL A 937 0.03 -21.95 15.24
CA VAL A 937 -0.07 -20.56 14.75
C VAL A 937 -1.02 -20.54 13.58
N VAL A 938 -1.90 -19.55 13.50
CA VAL A 938 -2.81 -19.37 12.37
C VAL A 938 -2.57 -18.00 11.73
N LEU A 939 -2.50 -17.98 10.40
CA LEU A 939 -2.30 -16.77 9.60
C LEU A 939 -3.34 -16.67 8.49
N VAL A 940 -3.51 -15.47 7.94
CA VAL A 940 -4.17 -15.30 6.65
C VAL A 940 -3.12 -15.22 5.54
N GLN A 941 -3.16 -16.14 4.59
CA GLN A 941 -2.33 -16.11 3.38
C GLN A 941 -3.11 -15.56 2.18
N GLY A 942 -2.40 -14.83 1.31
CA GLY A 942 -2.97 -14.18 0.12
C GLY A 942 -4.13 -13.20 0.40
N GLY A 943 -4.27 -12.75 1.65
CA GLY A 943 -5.38 -11.91 2.13
C GLY A 943 -6.75 -12.60 2.13
N LYS A 944 -6.83 -13.91 1.87
CA LYS A 944 -8.09 -14.59 1.56
C LYS A 944 -8.28 -15.99 2.17
N GLN A 945 -7.25 -16.60 2.77
CA GLN A 945 -7.32 -17.98 3.27
C GLN A 945 -6.66 -18.15 4.64
N LEU A 946 -7.29 -18.91 5.53
CA LEU A 946 -6.71 -19.28 6.83
C LEU A 946 -5.75 -20.47 6.67
N VAL A 947 -4.54 -20.35 7.21
CA VAL A 947 -3.52 -21.40 7.21
C VAL A 947 -3.06 -21.64 8.65
N ALA A 948 -3.10 -22.89 9.10
CA ALA A 948 -2.59 -23.30 10.40
C ALA A 948 -1.22 -23.97 10.27
N TYR A 949 -0.27 -23.56 11.10
CA TYR A 949 1.06 -24.11 11.22
C TYR A 949 1.18 -24.81 12.58
N LEU A 950 1.45 -26.11 12.55
CA LEU A 950 1.42 -26.95 13.74
C LEU A 950 2.78 -27.59 13.99
N VAL A 951 3.15 -27.67 15.27
CA VAL A 951 4.19 -28.58 15.74
C VAL A 951 3.50 -29.67 16.54
N LEU A 952 3.73 -30.92 16.15
CA LEU A 952 3.07 -32.07 16.77
C LEU A 952 3.94 -32.69 17.86
N GLU A 953 3.29 -33.29 18.85
CA GLU A 953 3.96 -34.06 19.91
C GLU A 953 4.23 -35.51 19.46
N ASP A 954 3.32 -36.07 18.65
CA ASP A 954 3.36 -37.43 18.08
C ASP A 954 2.90 -37.42 16.59
N GLN A 955 2.41 -38.55 16.06
CA GLN A 955 1.90 -38.63 14.68
C GLN A 955 0.72 -37.68 14.40
N ALA A 956 0.61 -37.26 13.13
CA ALA A 956 -0.46 -36.42 12.63
C ALA A 956 -1.85 -36.99 12.93
N PRO A 957 -2.76 -36.23 13.57
CA PRO A 957 -4.12 -36.69 13.81
C PRO A 957 -4.86 -36.90 12.48
N ALA A 958 -5.55 -38.04 12.37
CA ALA A 958 -6.14 -38.49 11.11
C ALA A 958 -7.28 -37.60 10.57
N ASN A 959 -7.81 -36.63 11.35
CA ASN A 959 -8.90 -35.74 10.93
C ASN A 959 -8.99 -34.42 11.74
N LEU A 960 -7.93 -33.61 11.78
CA LEU A 960 -7.92 -32.36 12.58
C LEU A 960 -8.95 -31.32 12.12
N LYS A 961 -9.24 -31.23 10.80
CA LYS A 961 -10.28 -30.33 10.27
C LYS A 961 -11.68 -30.69 10.80
N ALA A 962 -12.02 -31.98 10.84
CA ALA A 962 -13.31 -32.43 11.39
C ALA A 962 -13.43 -32.10 12.88
N TRP A 963 -12.35 -32.29 13.64
CA TRP A 963 -12.29 -31.94 15.06
C TRP A 963 -12.47 -30.43 15.32
N LEU A 964 -11.91 -29.58 14.46
CA LEU A 964 -12.14 -28.13 14.55
C LEU A 964 -13.60 -27.77 14.25
N LEU A 965 -14.22 -28.41 13.25
CA LEU A 965 -15.62 -28.19 12.87
C LEU A 965 -16.63 -28.55 13.98
N ASP A 966 -16.26 -29.43 14.92
CA ASP A 966 -17.12 -29.76 16.07
C ASP A 966 -17.34 -28.53 17.00
N SER A 967 -16.39 -27.60 17.01
CA SER A 967 -16.33 -26.50 18.01
C SER A 967 -16.21 -25.09 17.42
N LEU A 968 -15.71 -24.97 16.19
CA LEU A 968 -15.54 -23.71 15.47
C LEU A 968 -16.50 -23.64 14.27
N PRO A 969 -17.03 -22.45 13.93
CA PRO A 969 -17.75 -22.25 12.67
C PRO A 969 -16.90 -22.61 11.46
N GLU A 970 -17.53 -23.07 10.39
CA GLU A 970 -16.85 -23.49 9.15
C GLU A 970 -15.87 -22.44 8.62
N TYR A 971 -16.25 -21.16 8.65
CA TYR A 971 -15.41 -20.06 8.16
C TYR A 971 -14.15 -19.78 9.02
N MET A 972 -14.07 -20.34 10.23
CA MET A 972 -12.90 -20.23 11.12
C MET A 972 -11.96 -21.43 11.00
N VAL A 973 -12.34 -22.48 10.27
CA VAL A 973 -11.50 -23.67 10.10
C VAL A 973 -10.42 -23.41 9.04
N PRO A 974 -9.12 -23.60 9.35
CA PRO A 974 -8.02 -23.39 8.41
C PRO A 974 -8.15 -24.24 7.15
N THR A 975 -7.99 -23.60 5.99
CA THR A 975 -8.05 -24.25 4.68
C THR A 975 -6.85 -25.18 4.49
N HIS A 976 -5.67 -24.77 4.97
CA HIS A 976 -4.43 -25.55 4.95
C HIS A 976 -3.89 -25.76 6.37
N ILE A 977 -3.33 -26.95 6.60
CA ILE A 977 -2.64 -27.31 7.83
C ILE A 977 -1.24 -27.77 7.46
N VAL A 978 -0.23 -27.02 7.90
CA VAL A 978 1.20 -27.24 7.59
C VAL A 978 1.90 -27.73 8.84
N HIS A 979 2.57 -28.87 8.76
CA HIS A 979 3.28 -29.45 9.90
C HIS A 979 4.75 -29.03 9.85
N LEU A 980 5.25 -28.50 10.97
CA LEU A 980 6.61 -28.05 11.13
C LEU A 980 7.29 -28.84 12.25
N ALA A 981 8.58 -29.12 12.09
CA ALA A 981 9.38 -29.74 13.16
C ALA A 981 9.51 -28.80 14.38
N LYS A 982 9.51 -27.48 14.14
CA LYS A 982 9.47 -26.40 15.13
C LYS A 982 8.91 -25.15 14.47
N LEU A 983 8.27 -24.27 15.25
CA LEU A 983 7.93 -22.95 14.73
C LEU A 983 9.21 -22.14 14.48
N PRO A 984 9.32 -21.43 13.34
CA PRO A 984 10.42 -20.52 13.09
C PRO A 984 10.32 -19.38 14.11
N VAL A 985 11.43 -19.13 14.81
CA VAL A 985 11.54 -18.04 15.76
C VAL A 985 12.65 -17.11 15.31
N THR A 986 12.48 -15.82 15.53
CA THR A 986 13.53 -14.82 15.37
C THR A 986 14.66 -15.11 16.36
N ALA A 987 15.82 -14.46 16.18
CA ALA A 987 16.95 -14.59 17.10
C ALA A 987 16.59 -14.28 18.57
N ASN A 988 15.51 -13.52 18.80
CA ASN A 988 14.98 -13.15 20.12
C ASN A 988 13.96 -14.16 20.69
N GLY A 989 13.77 -15.32 20.06
CA GLY A 989 12.86 -16.37 20.51
C GLY A 989 11.37 -16.06 20.30
N LYS A 990 11.02 -14.99 19.58
CA LYS A 990 9.65 -14.68 19.18
C LYS A 990 9.33 -15.38 17.86
N LEU A 991 8.09 -15.79 17.66
CA LEU A 991 7.63 -16.40 16.41
C LEU A 991 7.91 -15.48 15.20
N ASP A 992 8.61 -16.00 14.19
CA ASP A 992 8.83 -15.33 12.91
C ASP A 992 7.75 -15.75 11.91
N ARG A 993 6.70 -14.94 11.79
CA ARG A 993 5.57 -15.22 10.90
C ARG A 993 5.91 -15.07 9.41
N LYS A 994 6.95 -14.30 9.06
CA LYS A 994 7.38 -14.12 7.67
C LYS A 994 8.20 -15.31 7.18
N ALA A 995 8.87 -16.01 8.10
CA ALA A 995 9.60 -17.24 7.82
C ALA A 995 8.73 -18.51 7.79
N LEU A 996 7.42 -18.39 8.08
CA LEU A 996 6.50 -19.52 7.95
C LEU A 996 6.33 -19.87 6.47
N PRO A 997 6.50 -21.15 6.08
CA PRO A 997 6.46 -21.53 4.68
C PRO A 997 5.09 -21.26 4.08
N VAL A 998 5.06 -20.75 2.85
CA VAL A 998 3.80 -20.67 2.10
C VAL A 998 3.41 -22.10 1.74
N PRO A 999 2.15 -22.54 1.97
CA PRO A 999 1.75 -23.89 1.61
C PRO A 999 1.94 -24.11 0.11
N ASP A 1000 2.71 -25.13 -0.28
CA ASP A 1000 2.73 -25.61 -1.65
C ASP A 1000 1.33 -26.15 -1.98
N ALA A 1001 0.77 -25.79 -3.15
CA ALA A 1001 -0.54 -26.25 -3.62
C ALA A 1001 -0.59 -27.76 -3.98
N THR A 1002 0.27 -28.58 -3.37
CA THR A 1002 0.40 -30.02 -3.65
C THR A 1002 0.13 -30.81 -2.38
N PRO A 1003 -1.04 -31.45 -2.22
CA PRO A 1003 -1.32 -32.29 -1.07
C PRO A 1003 -0.46 -33.56 -1.07
N GLN A 1004 0.10 -33.92 0.09
CA GLN A 1004 0.62 -35.26 0.39
C GLN A 1004 -0.53 -36.26 0.57
N GLN A 1005 -1.21 -36.64 -0.52
CA GLN A 1005 -2.01 -37.88 -0.57
C GLN A 1005 -1.34 -38.86 -1.55
N ALA A 1006 -1.40 -40.15 -1.24
CA ALA A 1006 -0.81 -41.19 -2.09
C ALA A 1006 -1.51 -41.18 -3.46
N TYR A 1007 -0.77 -40.76 -4.49
CA TYR A 1007 -1.27 -40.64 -5.86
C TYR A 1007 -1.92 -41.95 -6.36
N ALA A 1008 -3.22 -41.90 -6.63
CA ALA A 1008 -3.98 -42.95 -7.30
C ALA A 1008 -4.37 -42.47 -8.72
N ALA A 1009 -3.90 -43.14 -9.77
CA ALA A 1009 -4.10 -42.68 -11.14
C ALA A 1009 -5.56 -42.85 -11.62
N PRO A 1010 -6.12 -41.91 -12.41
CA PRO A 1010 -7.43 -42.06 -13.05
C PRO A 1010 -7.53 -43.33 -13.91
N GLU A 1011 -8.53 -44.17 -13.64
CA GLU A 1011 -8.62 -45.51 -14.23
C GLU A 1011 -9.40 -45.51 -15.55
N ASN A 1012 -10.60 -44.92 -15.56
CA ASN A 1012 -11.51 -44.96 -16.70
C ASN A 1012 -11.51 -43.66 -17.55
N ALA A 1013 -12.10 -43.70 -18.75
CA ALA A 1013 -12.07 -42.59 -19.71
C ALA A 1013 -12.70 -41.29 -19.17
N LEU A 1014 -13.78 -41.39 -18.40
CA LEU A 1014 -14.43 -40.25 -17.75
C LEU A 1014 -13.54 -39.63 -16.67
N GLN A 1015 -12.93 -40.46 -15.81
CA GLN A 1015 -12.00 -40.01 -14.78
C GLN A 1015 -10.75 -39.36 -15.40
N LYS A 1016 -10.22 -39.92 -16.49
CA LYS A 1016 -9.08 -39.35 -17.24
C LYS A 1016 -9.44 -38.00 -17.87
N ALA A 1017 -10.65 -37.86 -18.41
CA ALA A 1017 -11.13 -36.60 -18.97
C ALA A 1017 -11.34 -35.53 -17.89
N LEU A 1018 -11.96 -35.87 -16.76
CA LEU A 1018 -12.12 -34.96 -15.62
C LEU A 1018 -10.77 -34.56 -15.02
N ALA A 1019 -9.85 -35.50 -14.88
CA ALA A 1019 -8.49 -35.24 -14.38
C ALA A 1019 -7.70 -34.34 -15.34
N ALA A 1020 -7.86 -34.49 -16.66
CA ALA A 1020 -7.25 -33.59 -17.64
C ALA A 1020 -7.84 -32.17 -17.55
N ILE A 1021 -9.17 -32.05 -17.43
CA ILE A 1021 -9.83 -30.74 -17.25
C ILE A 1021 -9.33 -30.04 -15.99
N TRP A 1022 -9.17 -30.77 -14.88
CA TRP A 1022 -8.62 -30.22 -13.65
C TRP A 1022 -7.15 -29.86 -13.78
N SER A 1023 -6.34 -30.71 -14.42
CA SER A 1023 -4.92 -30.44 -14.66
C SER A 1023 -4.72 -29.13 -15.42
N ASP A 1024 -5.50 -28.92 -16.48
CA ASP A 1024 -5.41 -27.72 -17.33
C ASP A 1024 -5.91 -26.44 -16.64
N LEU A 1025 -6.86 -26.55 -15.71
CA LEU A 1025 -7.46 -25.40 -15.01
C LEU A 1025 -6.72 -25.02 -13.73
N LEU A 1026 -6.19 -26.02 -13.01
CA LEU A 1026 -5.51 -25.84 -11.73
C LEU A 1026 -3.98 -25.70 -11.88
N GLY A 1027 -3.45 -25.90 -13.08
CA GLY A 1027 -2.01 -25.81 -13.35
C GLY A 1027 -1.19 -26.93 -12.69
N ALA A 1028 -1.84 -28.01 -12.24
CA ALA A 1028 -1.19 -29.15 -11.61
C ALA A 1028 -0.87 -30.25 -12.65
N PRO A 1029 0.40 -30.69 -12.78
CA PRO A 1029 0.82 -31.62 -13.85
C PRO A 1029 0.32 -33.07 -13.67
N ARG A 1030 -0.17 -33.44 -12.48
CA ARG A 1030 -0.79 -34.75 -12.20
C ARG A 1030 -1.95 -34.58 -11.22
N ILE A 1031 -3.13 -35.06 -11.61
CA ILE A 1031 -4.34 -35.13 -10.75
C ILE A 1031 -4.62 -36.60 -10.43
N GLY A 1032 -4.63 -36.93 -9.14
CA GLY A 1032 -5.03 -38.22 -8.58
C GLY A 1032 -6.56 -38.37 -8.47
N LEU A 1033 -7.03 -39.60 -8.30
CA LEU A 1033 -8.44 -39.94 -8.15
C LEU A 1033 -9.08 -39.33 -6.90
N ASP A 1034 -8.32 -39.26 -5.82
CA ASP A 1034 -8.78 -38.84 -4.51
C ASP A 1034 -8.37 -37.39 -4.18
N ASP A 1035 -7.64 -36.73 -5.08
CA ASP A 1035 -7.23 -35.34 -4.93
C ASP A 1035 -8.46 -34.44 -4.84
N ASN A 1036 -8.45 -33.52 -3.87
CA ASN A 1036 -9.55 -32.61 -3.65
C ASN A 1036 -9.43 -31.36 -4.54
N PHE A 1037 -10.50 -31.04 -5.26
CA PHE A 1037 -10.59 -29.90 -6.18
C PHE A 1037 -10.16 -28.58 -5.55
N PHE A 1038 -10.64 -28.30 -4.34
CA PHE A 1038 -10.43 -27.03 -3.65
C PHE A 1038 -9.06 -26.98 -2.96
N GLU A 1039 -8.52 -28.13 -2.55
CA GLU A 1039 -7.16 -28.21 -2.00
C GLU A 1039 -6.09 -28.00 -3.08
N LEU A 1040 -6.40 -28.34 -4.34
CA LEU A 1040 -5.55 -28.10 -5.51
C LEU A 1040 -5.65 -26.67 -6.07
N GLY A 1041 -6.26 -25.73 -5.33
CA GLY A 1041 -6.38 -24.33 -5.74
C GLY A 1041 -7.64 -24.03 -6.58
N GLY A 1042 -8.58 -24.97 -6.66
CA GLY A 1042 -9.89 -24.71 -7.26
C GLY A 1042 -10.72 -23.76 -6.40
N ASP A 1043 -11.36 -22.77 -7.04
CA ASP A 1043 -12.31 -21.88 -6.39
C ASP A 1043 -13.68 -21.93 -7.09
N SER A 1044 -14.63 -21.09 -6.66
CA SER A 1044 -15.97 -21.04 -7.25
C SER A 1044 -15.97 -20.57 -8.71
N ILE A 1045 -14.97 -19.81 -9.15
CA ILE A 1045 -14.79 -19.35 -10.55
C ILE A 1045 -14.25 -20.50 -11.40
N ILE A 1046 -13.21 -21.17 -10.92
CA ILE A 1046 -12.63 -22.36 -11.57
C ILE A 1046 -13.68 -23.48 -11.59
N SER A 1047 -14.55 -23.59 -10.59
CA SER A 1047 -15.67 -24.56 -10.57
C SER A 1047 -16.63 -24.37 -11.75
N ILE A 1048 -16.95 -23.11 -12.08
CA ILE A 1048 -17.79 -22.77 -13.24
C ILE A 1048 -17.05 -23.11 -14.54
N GLN A 1049 -15.74 -22.87 -14.58
CA GLN A 1049 -14.90 -23.24 -15.73
C GLN A 1049 -14.77 -24.76 -15.91
N VAL A 1050 -14.65 -25.54 -14.83
CA VAL A 1050 -14.67 -27.00 -14.86
C VAL A 1050 -16.00 -27.49 -15.42
N VAL A 1051 -17.12 -26.96 -14.95
CA VAL A 1051 -18.46 -27.33 -15.46
C VAL A 1051 -18.59 -26.98 -16.94
N SER A 1052 -18.08 -25.82 -17.35
CA SER A 1052 -18.08 -25.38 -18.75
C SER A 1052 -17.22 -26.29 -19.64
N ARG A 1053 -15.99 -26.60 -19.24
CA ARG A 1053 -15.07 -27.48 -19.97
C ARG A 1053 -15.50 -28.94 -19.95
N ALA A 1054 -16.05 -29.41 -18.84
CA ALA A 1054 -16.69 -30.73 -18.77
C ALA A 1054 -17.85 -30.82 -19.76
N ARG A 1055 -18.70 -29.80 -19.84
CA ARG A 1055 -19.79 -29.75 -20.82
C ARG A 1055 -19.26 -29.76 -22.26
N GLN A 1056 -18.16 -29.08 -22.54
CA GLN A 1056 -17.49 -29.12 -23.85
C GLN A 1056 -16.90 -30.50 -24.18
N ALA A 1057 -16.41 -31.24 -23.17
CA ALA A 1057 -15.97 -32.63 -23.29
C ALA A 1057 -17.14 -33.65 -23.33
N GLY A 1058 -18.39 -33.19 -23.47
CA GLY A 1058 -19.58 -34.03 -23.50
C GLY A 1058 -20.00 -34.56 -22.12
N ILE A 1059 -19.43 -34.03 -21.02
CA ILE A 1059 -19.67 -34.45 -19.64
C ILE A 1059 -20.57 -33.41 -18.95
N ARG A 1060 -21.82 -33.75 -18.65
CA ARG A 1060 -22.70 -32.89 -17.85
C ARG A 1060 -22.35 -33.00 -16.37
N LEU A 1061 -22.03 -31.85 -15.80
CA LEU A 1061 -21.88 -31.60 -14.37
C LEU A 1061 -22.63 -30.30 -14.04
N SER A 1062 -23.12 -30.18 -12.82
CA SER A 1062 -23.54 -28.89 -12.27
C SER A 1062 -22.46 -28.33 -11.34
N PRO A 1063 -22.41 -27.02 -11.10
CA PRO A 1063 -21.49 -26.46 -10.10
C PRO A 1063 -21.69 -27.09 -8.72
N ARG A 1064 -22.95 -27.41 -8.35
CA ARG A 1064 -23.30 -28.12 -7.13
C ARG A 1064 -22.59 -29.47 -7.00
N ASP A 1065 -22.42 -30.20 -8.10
CA ASP A 1065 -21.76 -31.51 -8.09
C ASP A 1065 -20.28 -31.40 -7.73
N LEU A 1066 -19.59 -30.33 -8.15
CA LEU A 1066 -18.19 -30.09 -7.78
C LEU A 1066 -18.01 -29.78 -6.28
N PHE A 1067 -18.95 -29.03 -5.70
CA PHE A 1067 -18.92 -28.69 -4.28
C PHE A 1067 -19.26 -29.89 -3.38
N GLN A 1068 -20.16 -30.77 -3.84
CA GLN A 1068 -20.60 -31.94 -3.09
C GLN A 1068 -19.65 -33.15 -3.28
N TYR A 1069 -19.05 -33.30 -4.45
CA TYR A 1069 -18.23 -34.44 -4.84
C TYR A 1069 -16.83 -33.98 -5.26
N GLN A 1070 -16.05 -33.60 -4.26
CA GLN A 1070 -14.83 -32.80 -4.40
C GLN A 1070 -13.59 -33.55 -4.92
N SER A 1071 -13.68 -34.83 -5.29
CA SER A 1071 -12.60 -35.61 -5.90
C SER A 1071 -13.00 -36.14 -7.28
N ILE A 1072 -12.03 -36.44 -8.15
CA ILE A 1072 -12.29 -37.09 -9.45
C ILE A 1072 -13.07 -38.39 -9.27
N ARG A 1073 -12.76 -39.18 -8.24
CA ARG A 1073 -13.46 -40.44 -7.92
C ARG A 1073 -14.93 -40.20 -7.60
N SER A 1074 -15.23 -39.21 -6.76
CA SER A 1074 -16.60 -38.91 -6.38
C SER A 1074 -17.38 -38.23 -7.50
N LEU A 1075 -16.73 -37.33 -8.24
CA LEU A 1075 -17.36 -36.54 -9.30
C LEU A 1075 -17.72 -37.40 -10.52
N ALA A 1076 -16.86 -38.38 -10.86
CA ALA A 1076 -17.14 -39.33 -11.92
C ALA A 1076 -18.38 -40.21 -11.67
N ARG A 1077 -18.86 -40.33 -10.42
CA ARG A 1077 -20.07 -41.11 -10.09
C ARG A 1077 -21.37 -40.38 -10.45
N VAL A 1078 -21.33 -39.05 -10.55
CA VAL A 1078 -22.51 -38.20 -10.79
C VAL A 1078 -22.54 -37.54 -12.16
N ALA A 1079 -21.46 -37.68 -12.94
CA ALA A 1079 -21.36 -37.11 -14.29
C ALA A 1079 -22.10 -37.96 -15.34
N THR A 1080 -22.80 -37.33 -16.29
CA THR A 1080 -23.49 -38.00 -17.41
C THR A 1080 -22.94 -37.55 -18.77
N CYS A 1081 -22.72 -38.47 -19.72
CA CYS A 1081 -22.15 -38.14 -21.04
C CYS A 1081 -23.20 -38.02 -22.17
N GLU A 1082 -23.12 -36.97 -23.00
CA GLU A 1082 -23.84 -36.83 -24.28
C GLU A 1082 -22.82 -36.69 -25.44
N PRO A 1083 -23.08 -37.23 -26.66
CA PRO A 1083 -22.11 -37.21 -27.76
C PRO A 1083 -21.91 -35.79 -28.35
N ALA A 1084 -20.65 -35.39 -28.48
CA ALA A 1084 -20.24 -34.07 -28.98
C ALA A 1084 -20.54 -33.87 -30.49
N SER A 1085 -20.97 -32.66 -30.86
CA SER A 1085 -21.14 -32.23 -32.26
C SER A 1085 -19.77 -32.10 -32.94
N VAL A 1086 -19.63 -32.68 -34.14
CA VAL A 1086 -18.39 -32.62 -34.94
C VAL A 1086 -18.30 -31.24 -35.61
N ILE A 1087 -17.37 -30.41 -35.18
CA ILE A 1087 -17.08 -29.09 -35.77
C ILE A 1087 -15.96 -29.25 -36.80
N ASP A 1088 -16.23 -28.86 -38.04
CA ASP A 1088 -15.23 -28.85 -39.13
C ASP A 1088 -14.10 -27.85 -38.81
N GLN A 1089 -12.86 -28.33 -38.93
CA GLN A 1089 -11.63 -27.58 -38.61
C GLN A 1089 -11.02 -26.89 -39.84
N GLY A 1090 -11.57 -27.10 -41.04
CA GLY A 1090 -11.12 -26.48 -42.28
C GLY A 1090 -11.37 -24.96 -42.33
N PRO A 1091 -10.70 -24.24 -43.26
CA PRO A 1091 -10.99 -22.84 -43.53
C PRO A 1091 -12.38 -22.69 -44.16
N VAL A 1092 -13.21 -21.83 -43.57
CA VAL A 1092 -14.58 -21.61 -44.04
C VAL A 1092 -14.57 -20.75 -45.30
N THR A 1093 -15.37 -21.10 -46.30
CA THR A 1093 -15.50 -20.39 -47.58
C THR A 1093 -16.96 -20.11 -47.91
N GLY A 1094 -17.23 -19.06 -48.67
CA GLY A 1094 -18.57 -18.73 -49.18
C GLY A 1094 -19.19 -17.50 -48.52
N GLU A 1095 -20.48 -17.29 -48.83
CA GLU A 1095 -21.27 -16.16 -48.35
C GLU A 1095 -21.59 -16.26 -46.86
N VAL A 1096 -21.49 -15.13 -46.18
CA VAL A 1096 -21.83 -14.97 -44.77
C VAL A 1096 -22.87 -13.87 -44.65
N MET A 1097 -23.87 -14.11 -43.84
CA MET A 1097 -24.89 -13.10 -43.60
C MET A 1097 -24.29 -11.97 -42.77
N LEU A 1098 -24.60 -10.73 -43.18
CA LEU A 1098 -24.26 -9.56 -42.39
C LEU A 1098 -24.99 -9.63 -41.06
N THR A 1099 -24.25 -9.41 -39.98
CA THR A 1099 -24.84 -9.30 -38.64
C THR A 1099 -25.56 -7.94 -38.50
N PRO A 1100 -26.49 -7.80 -37.55
CA PRO A 1100 -27.20 -6.53 -37.33
C PRO A 1100 -26.28 -5.32 -37.12
N VAL A 1101 -25.12 -5.51 -36.47
CA VAL A 1101 -24.14 -4.44 -36.26
C VAL A 1101 -23.39 -4.05 -37.54
N GLN A 1102 -23.08 -5.02 -38.42
CA GLN A 1102 -22.50 -4.76 -39.72
C GLN A 1102 -23.49 -4.03 -40.65
N HIS A 1103 -24.77 -4.41 -40.61
CA HIS A 1103 -25.83 -3.68 -41.32
C HIS A 1103 -25.84 -2.19 -40.91
N ARG A 1104 -25.90 -1.91 -39.59
CA ARG A 1104 -25.86 -0.54 -39.07
C ARG A 1104 -24.59 0.21 -39.49
N PHE A 1105 -23.42 -0.43 -39.45
CA PHE A 1105 -22.14 0.17 -39.84
C PHE A 1105 -22.13 0.64 -41.30
N PHE A 1106 -22.69 -0.17 -42.21
CA PHE A 1106 -22.74 0.17 -43.63
C PHE A 1106 -23.85 1.18 -43.98
N GLU A 1107 -24.92 1.26 -43.18
CA GLU A 1107 -25.99 2.28 -43.30
C GLU A 1107 -25.50 3.68 -42.92
N GLN A 1108 -24.60 3.80 -41.94
CA GLN A 1108 -24.07 5.08 -41.49
C GLN A 1108 -23.06 5.67 -42.48
N ALA A 1109 -23.19 6.95 -42.84
CA ALA A 1109 -22.26 7.65 -43.72
C ALA A 1109 -20.91 7.97 -43.05
N ILE A 1110 -19.98 7.03 -43.09
CA ILE A 1110 -18.62 7.18 -42.52
C ILE A 1110 -17.63 7.52 -43.66
N PRO A 1111 -16.96 8.70 -43.63
CA PRO A 1111 -16.11 9.20 -44.73
C PRO A 1111 -14.86 8.37 -45.06
N ALA A 1112 -14.41 7.50 -44.15
CA ALA A 1112 -13.26 6.61 -44.35
C ALA A 1112 -13.46 5.28 -43.60
N ARG A 1113 -14.51 4.51 -43.96
CA ARG A 1113 -14.88 3.26 -43.26
C ARG A 1113 -13.72 2.29 -43.05
N GLN A 1114 -12.82 2.21 -44.02
CA GLN A 1114 -11.62 1.38 -44.01
C GLN A 1114 -10.65 1.67 -42.84
N HIS A 1115 -10.63 2.90 -42.34
CA HIS A 1115 -9.78 3.32 -41.20
C HIS A 1115 -10.41 3.01 -39.83
N TRP A 1116 -11.59 2.38 -39.79
CA TRP A 1116 -12.27 2.02 -38.54
C TRP A 1116 -11.67 0.72 -37.96
N ASN A 1117 -10.43 0.82 -37.47
CA ASN A 1117 -9.63 -0.32 -37.00
C ASN A 1117 -9.09 -0.15 -35.58
N GLN A 1118 -8.59 -1.26 -35.03
CA GLN A 1118 -7.77 -1.30 -33.83
C GLN A 1118 -6.34 -1.62 -34.24
N SER A 1119 -5.35 -1.05 -33.54
CA SER A 1119 -3.94 -1.31 -33.80
C SER A 1119 -3.14 -1.54 -32.51
N LEU A 1120 -2.13 -2.41 -32.58
CA LEU A 1120 -1.20 -2.71 -31.50
C LEU A 1120 0.24 -2.61 -32.00
N LEU A 1121 1.07 -1.79 -31.34
CA LEU A 1121 2.50 -1.68 -31.60
C LEU A 1121 3.27 -2.47 -30.53
N LEU A 1122 3.99 -3.49 -30.96
CA LEU A 1122 4.68 -4.45 -30.10
C LEU A 1122 6.20 -4.27 -30.21
N ALA A 1123 6.90 -4.36 -29.07
CA ALA A 1123 8.35 -4.53 -29.02
C ALA A 1123 8.66 -6.03 -28.81
N PRO A 1124 9.14 -6.74 -29.84
CA PRO A 1124 9.45 -8.15 -29.70
C PRO A 1124 10.69 -8.35 -28.82
N ARG A 1125 10.66 -9.41 -27.99
CA ARG A 1125 11.79 -9.75 -27.08
C ARG A 1125 12.98 -10.38 -27.81
N GLU A 1126 12.74 -10.91 -29.01
CA GLU A 1126 13.72 -11.53 -29.89
C GLU A 1126 13.56 -10.92 -31.28
N ALA A 1127 14.65 -10.87 -32.06
CA ALA A 1127 14.59 -10.39 -33.44
C ALA A 1127 13.68 -11.33 -34.26
N LEU A 1128 12.63 -10.76 -34.84
CA LEU A 1128 11.68 -11.46 -35.69
C LEU A 1128 12.26 -11.61 -37.10
N GLU A 1129 12.32 -12.85 -37.56
CA GLU A 1129 12.58 -13.21 -38.96
C GLU A 1129 11.32 -12.96 -39.81
N PRO A 1130 11.40 -12.12 -40.86
CA PRO A 1130 10.24 -11.76 -41.67
C PRO A 1130 9.54 -12.95 -42.33
N VAL A 1131 10.29 -13.89 -42.92
CA VAL A 1131 9.74 -15.08 -43.60
C VAL A 1131 8.94 -15.96 -42.64
N ARG A 1132 9.42 -16.08 -41.41
CA ARG A 1132 8.75 -16.87 -40.36
C ARG A 1132 7.50 -16.16 -39.85
N LEU A 1133 7.53 -14.83 -39.80
CA LEU A 1133 6.38 -14.01 -39.40
C LEU A 1133 5.28 -14.04 -40.46
N GLU A 1134 5.65 -13.99 -41.74
CA GLU A 1134 4.73 -14.16 -42.87
C GLU A 1134 4.03 -15.53 -42.82
N ALA A 1135 4.77 -16.61 -42.57
CA ALA A 1135 4.17 -17.94 -42.43
C ALA A 1135 3.20 -18.02 -41.23
N ALA A 1136 3.56 -17.42 -40.10
CA ALA A 1136 2.73 -17.39 -38.90
C ALA A 1136 1.44 -16.58 -39.12
N LEU A 1137 1.54 -15.43 -39.78
CA LEU A 1137 0.39 -14.59 -40.15
C LEU A 1137 -0.54 -15.34 -41.13
N ALA A 1138 0.00 -16.11 -42.07
CA ALA A 1138 -0.80 -16.92 -42.99
C ALA A 1138 -1.63 -17.96 -42.22
N GLN A 1139 -1.00 -18.64 -41.28
CA GLN A 1139 -1.64 -19.63 -40.42
C GLN A 1139 -2.73 -18.99 -39.55
N LEU A 1140 -2.43 -17.84 -38.93
CA LEU A 1140 -3.36 -17.09 -38.09
C LEU A 1140 -4.60 -16.64 -38.88
N ILE A 1141 -4.41 -16.03 -40.05
CA ILE A 1141 -5.50 -15.51 -40.89
C ILE A 1141 -6.40 -16.65 -41.40
N ASN A 1142 -5.82 -17.81 -41.73
CA ASN A 1142 -6.60 -18.96 -42.19
C ASN A 1142 -7.30 -19.71 -41.05
N HIS A 1143 -6.75 -19.65 -39.84
CA HIS A 1143 -7.34 -20.23 -38.66
C HIS A 1143 -8.56 -19.41 -38.19
N HIS A 1144 -8.40 -18.09 -38.13
CA HIS A 1144 -9.46 -17.17 -37.71
C HIS A 1144 -10.24 -16.65 -38.91
N ASP A 1145 -11.26 -17.40 -39.33
CA ASP A 1145 -11.99 -17.16 -40.59
C ASP A 1145 -12.56 -15.73 -40.72
N ALA A 1146 -12.91 -15.09 -39.60
CA ALA A 1146 -13.39 -13.71 -39.59
C ALA A 1146 -12.38 -12.71 -40.17
N LEU A 1147 -11.06 -12.93 -40.01
CA LEU A 1147 -10.02 -12.06 -40.57
C LEU A 1147 -10.01 -12.06 -42.11
N ARG A 1148 -10.58 -13.09 -42.73
CA ARG A 1148 -10.72 -13.22 -44.19
C ARG A 1148 -12.01 -12.62 -44.73
N LEU A 1149 -12.84 -11.97 -43.92
CA LEU A 1149 -14.09 -11.40 -44.41
C LEU A 1149 -13.85 -10.22 -45.35
N ARG A 1150 -14.65 -10.17 -46.41
CA ARG A 1150 -14.71 -9.09 -47.41
C ARG A 1150 -16.12 -8.56 -47.49
N PHE A 1151 -16.24 -7.26 -47.73
CA PHE A 1151 -17.49 -6.52 -47.79
C PHE A 1151 -17.55 -5.76 -49.11
N VAL A 1152 -18.44 -6.17 -50.00
CA VAL A 1152 -18.60 -5.58 -51.33
C VAL A 1152 -19.99 -4.97 -51.45
N ARG A 1153 -20.06 -3.76 -52.00
CA ARG A 1153 -21.33 -3.08 -52.27
C ARG A 1153 -21.87 -3.52 -53.64
N HIS A 1154 -23.01 -4.21 -53.62
CA HIS A 1154 -23.79 -4.56 -54.80
C HIS A 1154 -25.00 -3.63 -54.98
N PRO A 1155 -25.69 -3.64 -56.14
CA PRO A 1155 -26.88 -2.85 -56.36
C PRO A 1155 -28.00 -3.09 -55.33
N GLU A 1156 -28.06 -4.30 -54.76
CA GLU A 1156 -29.07 -4.73 -53.78
C GLU A 1156 -28.66 -4.49 -52.32
N GLY A 1157 -27.42 -4.06 -52.05
CA GLY A 1157 -26.91 -3.83 -50.70
C GLY A 1157 -25.46 -4.26 -50.51
N TRP A 1158 -24.98 -4.20 -49.28
CA TRP A 1158 -23.67 -4.76 -48.93
C TRP A 1158 -23.77 -6.27 -48.76
N GLN A 1159 -22.76 -6.99 -49.24
CA GLN A 1159 -22.63 -8.44 -49.06
C GLN A 1159 -21.31 -8.75 -48.37
N GLN A 1160 -21.33 -9.80 -47.53
CA GLN A 1160 -20.16 -10.28 -46.82
C GLN A 1160 -19.80 -11.70 -47.29
N THR A 1161 -18.53 -11.92 -47.62
CA THR A 1161 -18.02 -13.22 -48.06
C THR A 1161 -16.65 -13.49 -47.43
N HIS A 1162 -16.29 -14.77 -47.28
CA HIS A 1162 -14.90 -15.11 -46.95
C HIS A 1162 -14.01 -15.03 -48.20
N ALA A 1163 -12.87 -14.34 -48.08
CA ALA A 1163 -11.74 -14.41 -48.99
C ALA A 1163 -11.23 -15.85 -49.14
N ALA A 1164 -10.55 -16.14 -50.26
CA ALA A 1164 -9.76 -17.36 -50.38
C ALA A 1164 -8.70 -17.43 -49.25
N PRO A 1165 -8.33 -18.63 -48.79
CA PRO A 1165 -7.23 -18.81 -47.84
C PRO A 1165 -5.96 -18.10 -48.30
N VAL A 1166 -5.29 -17.42 -47.38
CA VAL A 1166 -4.08 -16.63 -47.64
C VAL A 1166 -2.86 -17.55 -47.63
N THR A 1167 -2.13 -17.61 -48.72
CA THR A 1167 -0.86 -18.36 -48.81
C THR A 1167 0.35 -17.49 -48.46
N THR A 1168 0.27 -16.19 -48.74
CA THR A 1168 1.34 -15.20 -48.54
C THR A 1168 0.70 -13.89 -48.04
N PRO A 1169 0.66 -13.64 -46.73
CA PRO A 1169 0.10 -12.41 -46.19
C PRO A 1169 1.02 -11.24 -46.47
N GLU A 1170 0.45 -10.04 -46.54
CA GLU A 1170 1.22 -8.82 -46.74
C GLU A 1170 1.85 -8.38 -45.41
N LEU A 1171 3.17 -8.55 -45.28
CA LEU A 1171 3.97 -8.01 -44.18
C LEU A 1171 4.79 -6.83 -44.70
N TRP A 1172 4.49 -5.63 -44.23
CA TRP A 1172 5.28 -4.46 -44.58
C TRP A 1172 6.58 -4.45 -43.79
N GLN A 1173 7.70 -4.38 -44.49
CA GLN A 1173 9.01 -4.22 -43.87
C GLN A 1173 9.49 -2.80 -44.11
N ALA A 1174 9.76 -2.07 -43.03
CA ALA A 1174 10.18 -0.68 -43.10
C ALA A 1174 11.35 -0.39 -42.15
N GLN A 1175 12.03 0.73 -42.37
CA GLN A 1175 13.00 1.27 -41.43
C GLN A 1175 12.53 2.65 -40.96
N ALA A 1176 12.82 2.97 -39.69
CA ALA A 1176 12.51 4.27 -39.11
C ALA A 1176 13.73 4.80 -38.34
N ALA A 1177 14.14 6.03 -38.64
CA ALA A 1177 15.25 6.71 -37.98
C ALA A 1177 14.90 7.18 -36.55
N GLY A 1178 13.61 7.28 -36.23
CA GLY A 1178 13.10 7.69 -34.92
C GLY A 1178 11.58 7.67 -34.86
N ASP A 1179 11.03 8.10 -33.73
CA ASP A 1179 9.61 7.94 -33.40
C ASP A 1179 8.64 8.65 -34.36
N ALA A 1180 9.06 9.77 -34.96
CA ALA A 1180 8.23 10.50 -35.93
C ALA A 1180 7.99 9.71 -37.23
N GLU A 1181 9.03 9.02 -37.73
CA GLU A 1181 8.91 8.16 -38.90
C GLU A 1181 8.13 6.87 -38.59
N LEU A 1182 8.34 6.31 -37.38
CA LEU A 1182 7.56 5.17 -36.89
C LEU A 1182 6.07 5.51 -36.78
N ALA A 1183 5.73 6.69 -36.25
CA ALA A 1183 4.35 7.16 -36.16
C ALA A 1183 3.71 7.29 -37.56
N ALA A 1184 4.43 7.87 -38.53
CA ALA A 1184 3.95 8.00 -39.91
C ALA A 1184 3.72 6.64 -40.59
N LEU A 1185 4.61 5.66 -40.35
CA LEU A 1185 4.42 4.28 -40.82
C LEU A 1185 3.19 3.63 -40.20
N CYS A 1186 2.96 3.82 -38.91
CA CYS A 1186 1.79 3.27 -38.21
C CYS A 1186 0.48 3.87 -38.74
N ASP A 1187 0.49 5.17 -38.99
CA ASP A 1187 -0.63 5.92 -39.56
C ASP A 1187 -0.98 5.44 -40.99
N ASN A 1188 0.04 5.18 -41.81
CA ASN A 1188 -0.16 4.64 -43.16
C ASN A 1188 -0.72 3.21 -43.12
N ALA A 1189 -0.25 2.39 -42.21
CA ALA A 1189 -0.74 1.01 -42.04
C ALA A 1189 -2.20 0.98 -41.58
N GLN A 1190 -2.60 1.87 -40.69
CA GLN A 1190 -4.01 2.01 -40.29
C GLN A 1190 -4.91 2.47 -41.45
N ARG A 1191 -4.38 3.18 -42.45
CA ARG A 1191 -5.13 3.58 -43.65
C ARG A 1191 -5.15 2.53 -44.76
N SER A 1192 -4.47 1.39 -44.58
CA SER A 1192 -4.20 0.42 -45.65
C SER A 1192 -5.28 -0.65 -45.86
N LEU A 1193 -6.17 -0.88 -44.88
CA LEU A 1193 -7.12 -1.99 -44.94
C LEU A 1193 -8.18 -1.77 -46.02
N ASP A 1194 -8.36 -2.73 -46.93
CA ASP A 1194 -9.42 -2.68 -47.94
C ASP A 1194 -10.57 -3.63 -47.59
N LEU A 1195 -11.72 -3.05 -47.26
CA LEU A 1195 -12.96 -3.78 -46.97
C LEU A 1195 -13.41 -4.70 -48.11
N ALA A 1196 -13.16 -4.36 -49.37
CA ALA A 1196 -13.60 -5.15 -50.52
C ALA A 1196 -12.68 -6.34 -50.81
N GLN A 1197 -11.40 -6.25 -50.46
CA GLN A 1197 -10.38 -7.24 -50.81
C GLN A 1197 -9.94 -8.11 -49.64
N GLY A 1198 -9.91 -7.61 -48.40
CA GLY A 1198 -9.32 -8.35 -47.27
C GLY A 1198 -7.91 -8.92 -47.54
N PRO A 1199 -7.32 -9.69 -46.61
CA PRO A 1199 -7.76 -9.88 -45.23
C PRO A 1199 -7.82 -8.55 -44.47
N LEU A 1200 -8.68 -8.47 -43.46
CA LEU A 1200 -8.86 -7.25 -42.66
C LEU A 1200 -7.85 -7.17 -41.51
N LEU A 1201 -6.63 -7.62 -41.79
CA LEU A 1201 -5.46 -7.58 -40.93
C LEU A 1201 -4.26 -7.08 -41.75
N GLY A 1202 -3.59 -6.04 -41.25
CA GLY A 1202 -2.32 -5.54 -41.77
C GLY A 1202 -1.22 -5.71 -40.72
N ALA A 1203 0.00 -6.01 -41.14
CA ALA A 1203 1.15 -6.16 -40.27
C ALA A 1203 2.35 -5.37 -40.79
N VAL A 1204 3.06 -4.66 -39.91
CA VAL A 1204 4.28 -3.91 -40.25
C VAL A 1204 5.40 -4.29 -39.29
N LEU A 1205 6.50 -4.80 -39.81
CA LEU A 1205 7.75 -4.98 -39.10
C LEU A 1205 8.69 -3.81 -39.41
N VAL A 1206 8.94 -2.96 -38.41
CA VAL A 1206 9.82 -1.80 -38.53
C VAL A 1206 11.14 -2.10 -37.83
N VAL A 1207 12.26 -1.88 -38.52
CA VAL A 1207 13.61 -1.90 -37.93
C VAL A 1207 14.01 -0.45 -37.63
N MET A 1208 14.28 -0.17 -36.36
CA MET A 1208 14.70 1.15 -35.88
C MET A 1208 16.20 1.37 -36.15
N ALA A 1209 16.65 2.63 -36.14
CA ALA A 1209 18.07 2.97 -36.36
C ALA A 1209 19.04 2.34 -35.35
N ASP A 1210 18.57 2.01 -34.14
CA ASP A 1210 19.34 1.31 -33.11
C ASP A 1210 19.39 -0.22 -33.30
N GLY A 1211 18.77 -0.74 -34.36
CA GLY A 1211 18.66 -2.17 -34.66
C GLY A 1211 17.51 -2.87 -33.92
N SER A 1212 16.78 -2.20 -33.03
CA SER A 1212 15.58 -2.76 -32.40
C SER A 1212 14.43 -2.86 -33.40
N GLN A 1213 13.50 -3.79 -33.16
CA GLN A 1213 12.34 -3.98 -34.03
C GLN A 1213 11.05 -3.51 -33.36
N ARG A 1214 10.05 -3.15 -34.17
CA ARG A 1214 8.66 -2.95 -33.75
C ARG A 1214 7.73 -3.70 -34.68
N LEU A 1215 6.75 -4.41 -34.14
CA LEU A 1215 5.71 -5.08 -34.90
C LEU A 1215 4.37 -4.39 -34.67
N LEU A 1216 3.83 -3.74 -35.69
CA LEU A 1216 2.49 -3.21 -35.69
C LEU A 1216 1.52 -4.25 -36.27
N LEU A 1217 0.41 -4.49 -35.58
CA LEU A 1217 -0.74 -5.23 -36.10
C LEU A 1217 -1.94 -4.30 -36.16
N VAL A 1218 -2.65 -4.28 -37.28
CA VAL A 1218 -3.84 -3.44 -37.52
C VAL A 1218 -4.97 -4.36 -37.96
N VAL A 1219 -6.12 -4.33 -37.29
CA VAL A 1219 -7.26 -5.19 -37.63
C VAL A 1219 -8.56 -4.39 -37.62
N HIS A 1220 -9.41 -4.55 -38.63
CA HIS A 1220 -10.65 -3.79 -38.74
C HIS A 1220 -11.66 -4.19 -37.64
N HIS A 1221 -12.34 -3.22 -37.03
CA HIS A 1221 -13.37 -3.45 -35.99
C HIS A 1221 -14.56 -4.32 -36.43
N LEU A 1222 -14.68 -4.64 -37.72
CA LEU A 1222 -15.75 -5.51 -38.23
C LEU A 1222 -15.46 -6.99 -37.95
N VAL A 1223 -14.22 -7.32 -37.61
CA VAL A 1223 -13.73 -8.70 -37.46
C VAL A 1223 -12.95 -8.92 -36.17
N VAL A 1224 -12.83 -7.89 -35.32
CA VAL A 1224 -12.08 -7.94 -34.05
C VAL A 1224 -12.73 -7.06 -32.98
N ASP A 1225 -12.68 -7.53 -31.74
CA ASP A 1225 -13.02 -6.78 -30.53
C ASP A 1225 -11.85 -6.77 -29.52
N GLY A 1226 -12.02 -6.09 -28.38
CA GLY A 1226 -10.96 -5.97 -27.37
C GLY A 1226 -10.55 -7.30 -26.72
N VAL A 1227 -11.43 -8.32 -26.71
CA VAL A 1227 -11.15 -9.63 -26.12
C VAL A 1227 -10.37 -10.53 -27.10
N SER A 1228 -10.64 -10.36 -28.41
CA SER A 1228 -10.04 -11.12 -29.49
C SER A 1228 -8.51 -10.99 -29.56
N TRP A 1229 -7.94 -9.85 -29.15
CA TRP A 1229 -6.50 -9.60 -29.19
C TRP A 1229 -5.67 -10.60 -28.38
N ARG A 1230 -6.16 -11.04 -27.22
CA ARG A 1230 -5.45 -12.02 -26.40
C ARG A 1230 -5.28 -13.34 -27.16
N ILE A 1231 -6.35 -13.80 -27.81
CA ILE A 1231 -6.36 -15.04 -28.60
C ILE A 1231 -5.44 -14.88 -29.82
N LEU A 1232 -5.57 -13.77 -30.56
CA LEU A 1232 -4.77 -13.52 -31.76
C LEU A 1232 -3.25 -13.44 -31.46
N LEU A 1233 -2.86 -12.84 -30.34
CA LEU A 1233 -1.45 -12.74 -29.95
C LEU A 1233 -0.88 -14.07 -29.44
N GLU A 1234 -1.63 -14.82 -28.63
CA GLU A 1234 -1.25 -16.16 -28.18
C GLU A 1234 -1.09 -17.11 -29.37
N ASP A 1235 -2.04 -17.11 -30.31
CA ASP A 1235 -2.01 -17.93 -31.51
C ASP A 1235 -0.92 -17.48 -32.49
N LEU A 1236 -0.69 -16.18 -32.67
CA LEU A 1236 0.41 -15.69 -33.50
C LEU A 1236 1.76 -16.14 -32.95
N GLN A 1237 1.93 -16.12 -31.62
CA GLN A 1237 3.14 -16.61 -30.96
C GLN A 1237 3.32 -18.12 -31.15
N GLN A 1238 2.25 -18.91 -31.07
CA GLN A 1238 2.28 -20.36 -31.33
C GLN A 1238 2.60 -20.67 -32.79
N ALA A 1239 1.92 -20.01 -33.74
CA ALA A 1239 2.16 -20.14 -35.17
C ALA A 1239 3.60 -19.74 -35.53
N TYR A 1240 4.13 -18.66 -34.94
CA TYR A 1240 5.52 -18.26 -35.12
C TYR A 1240 6.49 -19.32 -34.60
N ARG A 1241 6.16 -20.01 -33.51
CA ARG A 1241 6.93 -21.15 -32.99
C ARG A 1241 6.75 -22.45 -33.78
N ASN A 1242 5.98 -22.42 -34.88
CA ASN A 1242 5.62 -23.58 -35.69
C ASN A 1242 4.87 -24.66 -34.87
N ALA A 1243 4.09 -24.22 -33.86
CA ALA A 1243 3.21 -25.07 -33.07
C ALA A 1243 1.81 -25.15 -33.71
N ALA A 1244 1.11 -26.25 -33.44
CA ALA A 1244 -0.28 -26.40 -33.88
C ALA A 1244 -1.20 -25.44 -33.12
N LEU A 1245 -2.07 -24.74 -33.84
CA LEU A 1245 -3.10 -23.89 -33.24
C LEU A 1245 -4.21 -24.75 -32.60
N PRO A 1246 -4.90 -24.23 -31.56
CA PRO A 1246 -6.01 -24.92 -30.92
C PRO A 1246 -7.15 -25.23 -31.90
N ALA A 1247 -8.02 -26.19 -31.59
CA ALA A 1247 -9.17 -26.51 -32.44
C ALA A 1247 -10.21 -25.37 -32.45
N LYS A 1248 -10.80 -25.08 -33.62
CA LYS A 1248 -11.90 -24.14 -33.78
C LYS A 1248 -13.12 -24.63 -32.99
N THR A 1249 -13.71 -23.74 -32.20
CA THR A 1249 -14.91 -24.01 -31.39
C THR A 1249 -16.22 -23.77 -32.13
N SER A 1250 -16.23 -22.87 -33.13
CA SER A 1250 -17.32 -22.65 -34.09
C SER A 1250 -16.84 -21.73 -35.22
N ALA A 1251 -17.42 -21.87 -36.41
CA ALA A 1251 -17.23 -20.91 -37.50
C ALA A 1251 -18.01 -19.61 -37.24
N TYR A 1252 -17.45 -18.45 -37.64
CA TYR A 1252 -18.16 -17.16 -37.60
C TYR A 1252 -19.47 -17.20 -38.41
N GLN A 1253 -19.49 -17.91 -39.54
CA GLN A 1253 -20.69 -18.12 -40.35
C GLN A 1253 -21.81 -18.82 -39.57
N HIS A 1254 -21.46 -19.85 -38.79
CA HIS A 1254 -22.43 -20.57 -37.97
C HIS A 1254 -22.97 -19.67 -36.85
N TRP A 1255 -22.10 -18.87 -36.24
CA TRP A 1255 -22.51 -17.89 -35.24
C TRP A 1255 -23.45 -16.82 -35.82
N ALA A 1256 -23.15 -16.28 -37.01
CA ALA A 1256 -24.02 -15.30 -37.68
C ALA A 1256 -25.41 -15.89 -38.01
N GLN A 1257 -25.47 -17.16 -38.42
CA GLN A 1257 -26.73 -17.88 -38.65
C GLN A 1257 -27.54 -18.05 -37.36
N GLN A 1258 -26.90 -18.51 -36.29
CA GLN A 1258 -27.56 -18.68 -34.98
C GLN A 1258 -28.01 -17.34 -34.41
N LEU A 1259 -27.23 -16.27 -34.60
CA LEU A 1259 -27.59 -14.93 -34.17
C LEU A 1259 -28.86 -14.44 -34.88
N GLN A 1260 -28.99 -14.68 -36.19
CA GLN A 1260 -30.21 -14.31 -36.92
C GLN A 1260 -31.40 -15.16 -36.52
N ALA A 1261 -31.23 -16.49 -36.38
CA ALA A 1261 -32.28 -17.37 -35.91
C ALA A 1261 -32.77 -16.98 -34.50
N HIS A 1262 -31.83 -16.61 -33.62
CA HIS A 1262 -32.16 -16.10 -32.30
C HIS A 1262 -32.84 -14.73 -32.36
N ALA A 1263 -32.41 -13.82 -33.24
CA ALA A 1263 -33.04 -12.52 -33.40
C ALA A 1263 -34.54 -12.63 -33.73
N GLN A 1264 -34.94 -13.61 -34.55
CA GLN A 1264 -36.37 -13.89 -34.83
C GLN A 1264 -37.16 -14.29 -33.59
N THR A 1265 -36.52 -14.90 -32.58
CA THR A 1265 -37.18 -15.23 -31.30
C THR A 1265 -37.38 -14.00 -30.40
N LEU A 1266 -36.80 -12.85 -30.77
CA LEU A 1266 -36.85 -11.60 -30.00
C LEU A 1266 -37.85 -10.59 -30.56
N ASP A 1267 -38.59 -10.90 -31.65
CA ASP A 1267 -39.58 -9.99 -32.25
C ASP A 1267 -40.68 -9.56 -31.27
N ALA A 1268 -41.03 -10.40 -30.30
CA ALA A 1268 -41.98 -10.06 -29.24
C ALA A 1268 -41.51 -8.90 -28.34
N GLN A 1269 -40.21 -8.59 -28.35
CA GLN A 1269 -39.61 -7.48 -27.60
C GLN A 1269 -39.60 -6.18 -28.41
N LEU A 1270 -39.79 -6.22 -29.73
CA LEU A 1270 -39.74 -5.03 -30.58
C LEU A 1270 -40.78 -3.96 -30.20
N PRO A 1271 -42.05 -4.28 -29.86
CA PRO A 1271 -43.02 -3.29 -29.39
C PRO A 1271 -42.59 -2.59 -28.09
N TYR A 1272 -41.94 -3.33 -27.19
CA TYR A 1272 -41.38 -2.78 -25.96
C TYR A 1272 -40.28 -1.76 -26.28
N TRP A 1273 -39.31 -2.12 -27.12
CA TRP A 1273 -38.21 -1.22 -27.49
C TRP A 1273 -38.69 -0.01 -28.29
N GLN A 1274 -39.68 -0.16 -29.19
CA GLN A 1274 -40.27 0.96 -29.94
C GLN A 1274 -41.05 1.92 -29.03
N ALA A 1275 -41.74 1.41 -28.00
CA ALA A 1275 -42.43 2.25 -27.01
C ALA A 1275 -41.45 3.12 -26.21
N GLN A 1276 -40.22 2.64 -25.98
CA GLN A 1276 -39.17 3.42 -25.30
C GLN A 1276 -38.62 4.55 -26.19
N THR A 1277 -38.64 4.41 -27.52
CA THR A 1277 -38.16 5.46 -28.44
C THR A 1277 -39.22 6.48 -28.84
N ALA A 1278 -40.50 6.23 -28.58
CA ALA A 1278 -41.61 7.11 -28.95
C ALA A 1278 -41.84 8.30 -27.99
N THR A 1279 -41.01 8.43 -26.94
CA THR A 1279 -41.02 9.58 -26.01
C THR A 1279 -39.70 10.37 -26.03
N ALA A 1280 -38.97 10.34 -27.16
CA ALA A 1280 -37.81 11.19 -27.43
C ALA A 1280 -38.11 12.23 -28.50
#